data_AF-A0A7I8X747-F1
#
_entry.id   AF-A0A7I8X747-F1
#
_cell.length_a   1.000
_cell.length_b   1.000
_cell.length_c   1.000
_cell.angle_alpha   90.00
_cell.angle_beta   90.00
_cell.angle_gamma   90.00
#
_symmetry.space_group_name_H-M   'P 1'
#
loop_
_entity.id
_entity.type
_entity.pdbx_description
1 polymer ?
#
loop_
_entity_poly.entity_id
_entity_poly.type
_entity_poly.pdbx_seq_one_letter_code
_entity_poly.pdbx_strand_id
1 'polypeptide(L)'
;MTKTHTRFHILKVLKINKMTNCHRDSNMNPVETGGIDFLERRLADHTNILELSAFKEDSTIFERSRLSKSEPKDETKFALNEFEKCNPLVSFSVYITWVILMLMAHFREFLRKYGFEKNLAAVERPEQKDFAPLYSSFESVYSRNCYNRVRDVFERPICSVPGAKVTLLDRVTKDYGWTFDFTGGKTEVINVGSYNYLGFAENHGRCSKEALKILDEQGISVCSTVSEFGIPKMHNKLEDLVAEFLGVEDSICFSMGFATNSMNAPCLVGKNDLIISDQYNHASLVLGCRLSGAGIKVFKHNDIKSLEKTIRNAISKGNPKTGKPFGKILIIVEGIYSMEGSICNLPAIIELKKKYGCYLYLDEAHSIGAMGANGRGVVEYWGCNPKDVDVLMGTFTKSFGAAGGYIAGSRSVITHLRKTSPTAYYSTPMSPAVAAQVYASMSIIMGRDNTTDGRDRIERLHRNARYFRLHLKKMGFIVYGSDDSPVVPVMIYYPTKCGLWGREMLKRNVGVVVVSFPATEMTESRCRFCLSAAHTKEMLDEVLKAIDEVGTMSRAKHSYRTALYKDLNIEWPLLLNPRSLLNGSIASLSFTPEYSKQRKRTKHVTPVVVKSIKSKKTPIEFYHDMTLKEAAEALNEPLESVLEAMVDVNPEIIDLADQNKAVDKRILMNLASIYDKRPRWIHRPSEKKAMEKLSKDEVDVFPQPPPPDEELVKRAPVVTIMGHVDHGKTTLLDSLRNSRITAGEFGGITQHIGAFSVVLPHSSDRVTFIDTPGHAAFKEMRSRGAHSTDLVVLVVAADDGANEQTVESIKYIKEAGVPFVVAINKIDKPNADIQKAKRSLMQYDVVLEDMGGDVPVVEISALQGTNLDKLQELLVAQAELMELKSTPKGLTEAVVIESTTVQGVGKMCTLIVNRGTLKRNAVLVAGNTWGRVKSMVDEFGNNVNEAGPSTPVKISGWKDVLPSPGDTALEVESEERAWKVVQLRQEKLNEKFAEEVYESIDAQREEARQIYLTNRQKLIDRGMRYGSTIRRVYHKENKLRKDDGKREKPALPIIIRTDVDGSLEAITNVLKTYNNKEVDLQIVDADVGVPNPEIVEVAAEFEAKIICFNVPIPPKVQVEAAEKRVQIEQFNVIYRLVDFLKNDLNKTYGPIEEMKLIGEGHVLKQFLIRDNKGKKRPIAGTLVDWGVFPKAATYRVISTKTGEVVYEGPVESLKKENEFVTEVSTNNEVGIAIENNPVKFSPDDIIEAYEVVMTPREVNWNPPGF
;
A
#
# COMPACT_ATOMS: atom_id res chain seq x y z
N MET A 1 37.15 24.45 -3.26
CA MET A 1 38.01 25.08 -4.28
C MET A 1 37.18 25.14 -5.56
N THR A 2 36.60 26.30 -5.88
CA THR A 2 37.05 27.27 -6.94
C THR A 2 36.77 26.76 -8.38
N LYS A 3 36.15 27.51 -9.30
CA LYS A 3 35.68 28.92 -9.33
C LYS A 3 34.62 29.13 -10.45
N THR A 4 33.48 29.71 -10.08
CA THR A 4 32.78 30.89 -10.68
C THR A 4 32.75 31.21 -12.20
N HIS A 5 31.51 31.49 -12.66
CA HIS A 5 31.03 32.60 -13.52
C HIS A 5 31.33 32.69 -15.04
N THR A 6 30.26 32.45 -15.80
CA THR A 6 29.64 33.28 -16.86
C THR A 6 30.40 34.50 -17.42
N ARG A 7 30.72 34.49 -18.72
CA ARG A 7 30.57 35.63 -19.66
C ARG A 7 30.95 35.28 -21.11
N PHE A 8 29.99 35.41 -22.04
CA PHE A 8 30.03 36.25 -23.27
C PHE A 8 29.03 35.76 -24.32
N HIS A 9 28.64 36.67 -25.21
CA HIS A 9 27.60 36.51 -26.23
C HIS A 9 28.06 37.21 -27.53
N ILE A 10 27.39 36.92 -28.66
CA ILE A 10 27.45 37.66 -29.96
C ILE A 10 28.58 37.28 -30.94
N LEU A 11 28.25 36.54 -32.02
CA LEU A 11 28.39 36.98 -33.45
C LEU A 11 28.07 35.88 -34.50
N LYS A 12 27.33 36.27 -35.55
CA LYS A 12 27.19 35.77 -36.96
C LYS A 12 26.99 34.24 -37.25
N VAL A 13 26.04 33.72 -38.05
CA VAL A 13 25.27 34.13 -39.29
C VAL A 13 25.80 33.46 -40.58
N LEU A 14 24.91 32.76 -41.33
CA LEU A 14 25.06 32.12 -42.68
C LEU A 14 25.84 30.75 -42.69
N LYS A 15 25.64 29.78 -43.60
CA LYS A 15 24.71 29.56 -44.75
C LYS A 15 24.75 28.08 -45.26
N ILE A 16 23.65 27.59 -45.87
CA ILE A 16 23.60 26.67 -47.06
C ILE A 16 24.12 25.21 -46.87
N ASN A 17 23.56 24.09 -47.40
CA ASN A 17 22.92 23.65 -48.68
C ASN A 17 21.89 22.51 -48.37
N LYS A 18 21.09 21.88 -49.26
CA LYS A 18 20.30 22.20 -50.49
C LYS A 18 19.66 20.88 -50.99
N MET A 19 18.39 20.89 -51.44
CA MET A 19 17.76 19.92 -52.39
C MET A 19 17.73 18.41 -51.96
N THR A 20 16.81 17.54 -52.37
CA THR A 20 16.03 17.37 -53.63
C THR A 20 14.59 16.83 -53.42
N ASN A 21 13.79 16.80 -54.49
CA ASN A 21 12.39 16.32 -54.60
C ASN A 21 12.28 14.87 -55.15
N CYS A 22 11.04 14.39 -55.23
CA CYS A 22 10.50 13.23 -55.99
C CYS A 22 10.65 11.85 -55.30
N HIS A 23 9.74 10.87 -55.47
CA HIS A 23 8.68 10.65 -56.48
C HIS A 23 7.30 10.23 -55.90
N ARG A 24 6.26 10.27 -56.74
CA ARG A 24 4.96 9.57 -56.59
C ARG A 24 5.03 8.15 -57.20
N ASP A 25 4.10 7.28 -56.79
CA ASP A 25 3.20 6.40 -57.59
C ASP A 25 2.64 5.34 -56.60
N SER A 26 1.35 4.99 -56.41
CA SER A 26 0.06 5.01 -57.14
C SER A 26 -0.33 3.70 -57.85
N ASN A 27 -1.22 2.91 -57.21
CA ASN A 27 -2.40 2.15 -57.73
C ASN A 27 -2.67 0.88 -56.87
N MET A 28 -3.83 0.80 -56.18
CA MET A 28 -5.11 0.13 -56.56
C MET A 28 -5.04 -1.42 -56.58
N ASN A 29 -6.06 -2.22 -56.22
CA ASN A 29 -7.34 -2.11 -55.46
C ASN A 29 -7.76 -3.59 -55.09
N PRO A 30 -9.03 -4.00 -54.88
CA PRO A 30 -9.69 -4.10 -53.57
C PRO A 30 -10.26 -5.51 -53.23
N VAL A 31 -10.70 -5.74 -51.98
CA VAL A 31 -11.74 -6.76 -51.65
C VAL A 31 -12.71 -6.22 -50.56
N GLU A 32 -13.98 -6.58 -50.74
CA GLU A 32 -15.22 -6.23 -50.00
C GLU A 32 -15.19 -6.55 -48.49
N THR A 33 -15.51 -5.64 -47.57
CA THR A 33 -16.81 -5.08 -47.09
C THR A 33 -17.72 -6.01 -46.28
N GLY A 34 -18.00 -5.60 -45.03
CA GLY A 34 -19.11 -6.08 -44.20
C GLY A 34 -19.07 -5.53 -42.77
N GLY A 35 -20.03 -4.65 -42.39
CA GLY A 35 -20.21 -4.20 -40.99
C GLY A 35 -19.96 -2.71 -40.69
N ILE A 36 -20.67 -1.80 -41.36
CA ILE A 36 -20.72 -0.37 -40.98
C ILE A 36 -21.96 -0.14 -40.10
N ASP A 37 -21.77 0.27 -38.83
CA ASP A 37 -22.85 0.94 -38.06
C ASP A 37 -22.36 1.78 -36.84
N PHE A 38 -21.05 1.95 -36.62
CA PHE A 38 -20.53 2.64 -35.41
C PHE A 38 -19.83 3.99 -35.69
N LEU A 39 -19.70 4.40 -36.95
CA LEU A 39 -18.93 5.60 -37.34
C LEU A 39 -19.78 6.84 -37.67
N GLU A 40 -21.04 6.69 -38.08
CA GLU A 40 -21.86 7.83 -38.52
C GLU A 40 -22.36 8.71 -37.35
N ARG A 41 -22.56 8.14 -36.14
CA ARG A 41 -23.03 8.91 -34.97
C ARG A 41 -22.02 9.91 -34.40
N ARG A 42 -20.76 9.94 -34.85
CA ARG A 42 -19.73 10.86 -34.33
C ARG A 42 -19.26 11.92 -35.34
N LEU A 43 -19.83 11.95 -36.54
CA LEU A 43 -19.53 12.94 -37.58
C LEU A 43 -20.59 14.04 -37.73
N ALA A 44 -21.75 13.91 -37.07
CA ALA A 44 -22.83 14.89 -37.12
C ALA A 44 -22.53 16.23 -36.40
N ASP A 45 -21.67 16.23 -35.36
CA ASP A 45 -21.36 17.44 -34.57
C ASP A 45 -20.14 18.24 -35.09
N HIS A 46 -19.47 17.79 -36.15
CA HIS A 46 -18.18 18.35 -36.61
C HIS A 46 -18.10 18.59 -38.13
N THR A 47 -19.17 19.11 -38.73
CA THR A 47 -19.19 19.63 -40.10
C THR A 47 -19.72 21.06 -40.17
N ASN A 48 -18.93 22.02 -39.67
CA ASN A 48 -19.06 23.43 -40.09
C ASN A 48 -17.74 24.21 -39.98
N ILE A 49 -16.64 23.59 -40.44
CA ILE A 49 -15.33 24.23 -40.62
C ILE A 49 -14.84 23.91 -42.04
N LEU A 50 -15.53 24.43 -43.06
CA LEU A 50 -15.00 24.47 -44.44
C LEU A 50 -15.66 25.55 -45.35
N GLU A 51 -16.24 26.60 -44.77
CA GLU A 51 -16.52 27.86 -45.48
C GLU A 51 -15.88 29.03 -44.74
N LEU A 52 -14.64 29.40 -45.12
CA LEU A 52 -14.01 30.69 -44.81
C LEU A 52 -12.83 30.93 -45.77
N SER A 53 -13.08 30.74 -47.07
CA SER A 53 -12.18 31.11 -48.18
C SER A 53 -12.69 32.36 -48.89
N ALA A 54 -12.89 33.44 -48.13
CA ALA A 54 -13.15 34.79 -48.62
C ALA A 54 -12.42 35.80 -47.71
N PHE A 55 -12.02 36.95 -48.26
CA PHE A 55 -11.20 37.99 -47.61
C PHE A 55 -9.71 37.65 -47.38
N LYS A 56 -8.97 37.63 -48.49
CA LYS A 56 -7.71 38.39 -48.56
C LYS A 56 -8.02 39.90 -48.58
N GLU A 57 -7.00 40.71 -48.25
CA GLU A 57 -7.02 42.18 -48.22
C GLU A 57 -7.90 42.71 -47.07
N ASP A 58 -7.35 43.26 -45.98
CA ASP A 58 -6.57 44.50 -46.03
C ASP A 58 -5.61 44.69 -44.84
N SER A 59 -4.38 45.16 -45.10
CA SER A 59 -3.35 45.39 -44.08
C SER A 59 -3.31 46.85 -43.60
N THR A 60 -4.43 47.37 -43.09
CA THR A 60 -4.59 48.81 -42.77
C THR A 60 -5.36 49.13 -41.47
N ILE A 61 -5.67 48.14 -40.61
CA ILE A 61 -6.37 48.37 -39.32
C ILE A 61 -5.42 48.33 -38.12
N PHE A 62 -4.35 49.13 -38.17
CA PHE A 62 -3.42 49.32 -37.05
C PHE A 62 -3.05 50.79 -36.77
N GLU A 63 -3.86 51.78 -37.20
CA GLU A 63 -3.56 53.19 -36.91
C GLU A 63 -4.74 54.19 -36.77
N ARG A 64 -6.01 53.76 -36.75
CA ARG A 64 -7.16 54.68 -36.55
C ARG A 64 -8.20 54.20 -35.52
N SER A 65 -7.84 54.35 -34.24
CA SER A 65 -8.82 54.59 -33.16
C SER A 65 -8.21 55.35 -31.97
N ARG A 66 -7.53 56.47 -32.24
CA ARG A 66 -7.44 57.54 -31.22
C ARG A 66 -8.82 58.19 -31.11
N LEU A 67 -9.37 58.20 -29.90
CA LEU A 67 -10.36 59.17 -29.40
C LEU A 67 -11.63 59.36 -30.24
N SER A 68 -12.67 58.58 -29.93
CA SER A 68 -14.04 59.09 -29.90
C SER A 68 -14.60 58.95 -28.48
N LYS A 69 -15.09 60.06 -27.93
CA LYS A 69 -15.72 60.08 -26.61
C LYS A 69 -17.06 59.35 -26.70
N SER A 70 -17.20 58.26 -25.93
CA SER A 70 -18.50 57.76 -25.47
C SER A 70 -18.29 57.30 -24.04
N GLU A 71 -19.22 57.66 -23.15
CA GLU A 71 -19.04 57.51 -21.70
C GLU A 71 -18.93 56.03 -21.30
N PRO A 72 -18.08 55.69 -20.30
CA PRO A 72 -17.95 54.31 -19.85
C PRO A 72 -19.24 53.88 -19.14
N LYS A 73 -20.06 53.09 -19.84
CA LYS A 73 -21.15 52.33 -19.21
C LYS A 73 -20.57 51.08 -18.57
N ASP A 74 -20.57 51.11 -17.24
CA ASP A 74 -20.21 50.05 -16.29
C ASP A 74 -18.83 49.41 -16.47
N GLU A 75 -17.86 49.96 -15.71
CA GLU A 75 -16.56 49.35 -15.48
C GLU A 75 -16.72 47.93 -14.91
N THR A 76 -16.21 46.93 -15.65
CA THR A 76 -16.15 45.56 -15.17
C THR A 76 -15.31 45.49 -13.89
N LYS A 77 -15.90 44.96 -12.81
CA LYS A 77 -15.18 44.74 -11.54
C LYS A 77 -13.89 43.95 -11.82
N PHE A 78 -12.74 44.50 -11.45
CA PHE A 78 -11.48 43.77 -11.32
C PHE A 78 -11.12 43.67 -9.83
N ALA A 79 -10.68 42.50 -9.37
CA ALA A 79 -10.18 42.36 -8.01
C ALA A 79 -8.79 42.96 -8.01
N LEU A 80 -8.68 44.16 -7.43
CA LEU A 80 -7.47 44.94 -7.45
C LEU A 80 -6.48 44.34 -6.44
N ASN A 81 -5.85 43.24 -6.84
CA ASN A 81 -4.84 42.54 -6.06
C ASN A 81 -3.60 43.42 -5.92
N GLU A 82 -3.30 43.86 -4.71
CA GLU A 82 -2.14 44.70 -4.44
C GLU A 82 -0.90 43.86 -4.10
N PHE A 83 0.20 44.18 -4.79
CA PHE A 83 1.51 43.55 -4.59
C PHE A 83 2.59 44.64 -4.61
N GLU A 84 2.76 45.35 -3.49
CA GLU A 84 3.83 46.36 -3.35
C GLU A 84 5.19 45.66 -3.30
N LYS A 85 6.08 45.97 -4.25
CA LYS A 85 7.41 45.34 -4.32
C LYS A 85 8.31 45.88 -3.21
N CYS A 86 8.99 44.97 -2.52
CA CYS A 86 9.97 45.34 -1.51
C CYS A 86 11.12 46.16 -2.10
N ASN A 87 11.70 47.05 -1.29
CA ASN A 87 12.91 47.78 -1.64
C ASN A 87 14.06 46.79 -1.94
N PRO A 88 14.78 46.90 -3.07
CA PRO A 88 15.91 46.02 -3.41
C PRO A 88 16.98 45.91 -2.32
N LEU A 89 17.20 46.96 -1.52
CA LEU A 89 18.06 46.94 -0.32
C LEU A 89 17.66 45.84 0.66
N VAL A 90 16.35 45.72 0.95
CA VAL A 90 15.79 44.76 1.91
C VAL A 90 15.89 43.36 1.34
N SER A 91 15.56 43.15 0.06
CA SER A 91 15.72 41.84 -0.57
C SER A 91 17.17 41.35 -0.52
N PHE A 92 18.14 42.23 -0.82
CA PHE A 92 19.57 41.91 -0.74
C PHE A 92 20.03 41.59 0.70
N SER A 93 19.60 42.35 1.70
CA SER A 93 19.94 42.08 3.11
C SER A 93 19.30 40.79 3.65
N VAL A 94 18.12 40.39 3.14
CA VAL A 94 17.51 39.09 3.45
C VAL A 94 18.36 37.94 2.89
N TYR A 95 18.87 38.03 1.67
CA TYR A 95 19.82 37.03 1.14
C TYR A 95 21.11 36.95 1.97
N ILE A 96 21.69 38.09 2.39
CA ILE A 96 22.83 38.09 3.32
C ILE A 96 22.48 37.41 4.64
N THR A 97 21.27 37.65 5.17
CA THR A 97 20.79 37.03 6.41
C THR A 97 20.71 35.51 6.27
N TRP A 98 20.20 35.01 5.15
CA TRP A 98 20.19 33.58 4.82
C TRP A 98 21.60 32.98 4.71
N VAL A 99 22.53 33.66 4.05
CA VAL A 99 23.93 33.20 3.94
C VAL A 99 24.59 33.11 5.31
N ILE A 100 24.43 34.12 6.18
CA ILE A 100 24.96 34.10 7.56
C ILE A 100 24.32 32.97 8.37
N LEU A 101 23.01 32.78 8.25
CA LEU A 101 22.26 31.75 8.97
C LEU A 101 22.70 30.33 8.56
N MET A 102 22.92 30.07 7.28
CA MET A 102 23.43 28.79 6.78
C MET A 102 24.93 28.57 7.09
N LEU A 103 25.77 29.60 7.02
CA LEU A 103 27.17 29.51 7.46
C LEU A 103 27.26 29.17 8.95
N MET A 104 26.43 29.78 9.78
CA MET A 104 26.34 29.46 11.21
C MET A 104 25.78 28.05 11.47
N ALA A 105 24.83 27.58 10.66
CA ALA A 105 24.31 26.22 10.74
C ALA A 105 25.41 25.18 10.46
N HIS A 106 26.13 25.30 9.34
CA HIS A 106 27.24 24.41 9.00
C HIS A 106 28.41 24.52 9.98
N PHE A 107 28.72 25.72 10.48
CA PHE A 107 29.74 25.89 11.53
C PHE A 107 29.34 25.20 12.84
N ARG A 108 28.05 25.22 13.21
CA ARG A 108 27.54 24.51 14.39
C ARG A 108 27.58 22.99 14.22
N GLU A 109 27.33 22.48 13.02
CA GLU A 109 27.51 21.05 12.71
C GLU A 109 28.98 20.62 12.72
N PHE A 110 29.88 21.46 12.23
CA PHE A 110 31.32 21.28 12.41
C PHE A 110 31.66 21.19 13.90
N LEU A 111 31.19 22.13 14.74
CA LEU A 111 31.41 22.08 16.19
C LEU A 111 30.82 20.81 16.85
N ARG A 112 29.66 20.31 16.41
CA ARG A 112 29.12 19.01 16.87
C ARG A 112 30.00 17.84 16.46
N LYS A 113 30.48 17.81 15.22
CA LYS A 113 31.36 16.73 14.70
C LYS A 113 32.65 16.60 15.52
N TYR A 114 33.17 17.70 16.04
CA TYR A 114 34.35 17.74 16.91
C TYR A 114 34.02 17.78 18.41
N GLY A 115 32.77 17.52 18.82
CA GLY A 115 32.37 17.36 20.22
C GLY A 115 32.26 18.65 21.06
N PHE A 116 32.40 19.84 20.45
CA PHE A 116 32.35 21.13 21.17
C PHE A 116 30.91 21.57 21.51
N GLU A 117 29.91 21.11 20.77
CA GLU A 117 28.48 21.38 21.04
C GLU A 117 27.84 20.14 21.69
N LYS A 118 27.43 20.27 22.96
CA LYS A 118 26.96 19.14 23.80
C LYS A 118 25.51 18.69 23.56
N ASN A 119 24.72 19.40 22.73
CA ASN A 119 23.32 19.02 22.49
C ASN A 119 23.23 17.85 21.48
N LEU A 120 23.06 16.65 22.03
CA LEU A 120 23.01 15.38 21.29
C LEU A 120 21.71 15.17 20.51
N ALA A 121 20.61 15.87 20.84
CA ALA A 121 19.33 15.72 20.13
C ALA A 121 19.45 16.10 18.65
N ALA A 122 20.37 17.04 18.33
CA ALA A 122 20.63 17.55 17.00
C ALA A 122 21.73 16.78 16.23
N VAL A 123 22.01 15.53 16.64
CA VAL A 123 22.93 14.60 15.97
C VAL A 123 22.14 13.41 15.46
N GLU A 124 22.36 13.07 14.19
CA GLU A 124 21.78 11.89 13.54
C GLU A 124 22.26 10.62 14.26
N ARG A 125 21.32 9.87 14.84
CA ARG A 125 21.65 8.74 15.71
C ARG A 125 22.47 7.69 14.95
N PRO A 126 23.37 6.94 15.62
CA PRO A 126 24.10 5.86 14.97
C PRO A 126 23.17 4.86 14.27
N GLU A 127 22.00 4.57 14.85
CA GLU A 127 20.96 3.72 14.24
C GLU A 127 20.36 4.30 12.95
N GLN A 128 20.33 5.61 12.78
CA GLN A 128 19.60 6.30 11.71
C GLN A 128 20.43 6.57 10.44
N LYS A 129 21.76 6.39 10.50
CA LYS A 129 22.68 6.67 9.38
C LYS A 129 22.49 5.76 8.17
N ASP A 130 21.84 4.62 8.39
CA ASP A 130 21.68 3.54 7.44
C ASP A 130 20.34 3.62 6.70
N PHE A 131 19.43 4.49 7.15
CA PHE A 131 18.13 4.76 6.53
C PHE A 131 18.26 5.64 5.28
N ALA A 132 17.32 5.49 4.33
CA ALA A 132 17.15 6.46 3.26
C ALA A 132 16.78 7.84 3.87
N PRO A 133 17.54 8.92 3.60
CA PRO A 133 17.24 10.21 4.17
C PRO A 133 15.98 10.77 3.53
N LEU A 134 14.97 11.01 4.37
CA LEU A 134 13.70 11.64 4.01
C LEU A 134 13.84 13.10 3.54
N TYR A 135 15.00 13.70 3.77
CA TYR A 135 15.32 15.10 3.48
C TYR A 135 16.59 15.22 2.65
N SER A 136 16.67 16.24 1.81
CA SER A 136 17.93 16.64 1.18
C SER A 136 18.97 17.06 2.23
N SER A 137 20.26 17.06 1.86
CA SER A 137 21.34 17.50 2.75
C SER A 137 21.22 18.97 3.15
N PHE A 138 20.49 19.80 2.40
CA PHE A 138 20.20 21.18 2.79
C PHE A 138 19.06 21.24 3.82
N GLU A 139 17.96 20.52 3.57
CA GLU A 139 16.80 20.49 4.47
C GLU A 139 17.16 19.87 5.83
N SER A 140 17.98 18.81 5.87
CA SER A 140 18.40 18.21 7.14
C SER A 140 19.21 19.20 7.99
N VAL A 141 20.10 19.98 7.38
CA VAL A 141 20.86 21.05 8.04
C VAL A 141 19.93 22.17 8.50
N TYR A 142 19.04 22.65 7.62
CA TYR A 142 18.08 23.70 7.93
C TYR A 142 17.16 23.30 9.09
N SER A 143 16.59 22.09 9.06
CA SER A 143 15.68 21.61 10.10
C SER A 143 16.38 21.50 11.46
N ARG A 144 17.55 20.85 11.51
CA ARG A 144 18.33 20.63 12.75
C ARG A 144 18.87 21.91 13.39
N ASN A 145 19.15 22.96 12.59
CA ASN A 145 19.88 24.15 13.06
C ASN A 145 19.04 25.43 13.06
N CYS A 146 17.99 25.50 12.25
CA CYS A 146 17.21 26.71 11.99
C CYS A 146 15.75 26.52 12.39
N TYR A 147 15.04 25.53 11.81
CA TYR A 147 13.61 25.29 12.09
C TYR A 147 13.34 24.93 13.56
N ASN A 148 14.08 23.95 14.12
CA ASN A 148 13.83 23.50 15.50
C ASN A 148 13.96 24.63 16.55
N ARG A 149 14.77 25.65 16.28
CA ARG A 149 14.94 26.84 17.15
C ARG A 149 13.73 27.80 17.20
N VAL A 150 12.77 27.63 16.29
CA VAL A 150 11.53 28.41 16.21
C VAL A 150 10.27 27.53 16.26
N ARG A 151 10.42 26.22 16.48
CA ARG A 151 9.34 25.23 16.57
C ARG A 151 8.34 25.53 17.71
N ASP A 152 8.77 26.28 18.72
CA ASP A 152 7.95 26.79 19.81
C ASP A 152 6.82 27.72 19.31
N VAL A 153 7.06 28.43 18.21
CA VAL A 153 6.09 29.30 17.54
C VAL A 153 5.14 28.54 16.63
N PHE A 154 5.62 27.51 15.91
CA PHE A 154 4.83 26.78 14.92
C PHE A 154 3.88 25.72 15.53
N GLU A 155 4.38 24.87 16.44
CA GLU A 155 3.66 23.66 16.87
C GLU A 155 2.80 23.89 18.13
N ARG A 156 2.11 25.04 18.25
CA ARG A 156 1.44 25.42 19.50
C ARG A 156 0.19 24.54 19.78
N PRO A 157 0.15 23.81 20.91
CA PRO A 157 -0.99 22.98 21.25
C PRO A 157 -2.17 23.82 21.76
N ILE A 158 -3.35 23.51 21.25
CA ILE A 158 -4.64 24.13 21.57
C ILE A 158 -5.45 23.16 22.44
N CYS A 159 -6.22 23.69 23.40
CA CYS A 159 -7.11 22.90 24.28
C CYS A 159 -8.55 23.44 24.37
N SER A 160 -8.93 24.39 23.52
CA SER A 160 -10.30 24.89 23.35
C SER A 160 -10.79 24.67 21.92
N VAL A 161 -12.06 24.98 21.65
CA VAL A 161 -12.52 25.17 20.27
C VAL A 161 -11.78 26.35 19.60
N PRO A 162 -11.58 26.31 18.26
CA PRO A 162 -10.94 27.39 17.50
C PRO A 162 -11.93 28.52 17.15
N GLY A 163 -12.53 29.13 18.19
CA GLY A 163 -13.45 30.27 18.07
C GLY A 163 -12.72 31.61 17.81
N ALA A 164 -13.39 32.74 18.06
CA ALA A 164 -12.77 34.08 18.00
C ALA A 164 -11.58 34.24 18.97
N LYS A 165 -11.60 33.48 20.07
CA LYS A 165 -10.50 33.26 21.01
C LYS A 165 -10.13 31.78 21.05
N VAL A 166 -8.92 31.47 21.47
CA VAL A 166 -8.41 30.11 21.61
C VAL A 166 -7.48 29.97 22.82
N THR A 167 -7.60 28.87 23.56
CA THR A 167 -6.77 28.57 24.74
C THR A 167 -5.61 27.65 24.35
N LEU A 168 -4.40 28.16 24.53
CA LEU A 168 -3.13 27.45 24.29
C LEU A 168 -2.68 26.75 25.57
N LEU A 169 -2.07 25.58 25.43
CA LEU A 169 -1.34 24.92 26.52
C LEU A 169 0.08 25.49 26.62
N ASP A 170 0.43 26.00 27.79
CA ASP A 170 1.74 26.60 28.02
C ASP A 170 2.84 25.53 28.11
N ARG A 171 3.96 25.81 27.46
CA ARG A 171 5.09 24.91 27.34
C ARG A 171 6.42 25.65 27.33
N VAL A 172 7.44 25.02 27.89
CA VAL A 172 8.83 25.51 27.89
C VAL A 172 9.73 24.51 27.22
N THR A 173 10.84 24.98 26.64
CA THR A 173 11.89 24.11 26.08
C THR A 173 13.23 24.43 26.72
N LYS A 174 13.94 23.38 27.14
CA LYS A 174 15.26 23.46 27.78
C LYS A 174 16.41 23.18 26.81
N ASP A 175 16.10 22.75 25.59
CA ASP A 175 17.05 22.18 24.62
C ASP A 175 17.01 22.83 23.22
N TYR A 176 16.48 24.06 23.15
CA TYR A 176 16.29 24.85 21.92
C TYR A 176 15.24 24.29 20.95
N GLY A 177 14.12 23.82 21.50
CA GLY A 177 12.94 23.38 20.76
C GLY A 177 13.03 21.94 20.26
N TRP A 178 13.87 21.09 20.84
CA TRP A 178 13.92 19.65 20.53
C TRP A 178 12.92 18.84 21.36
N THR A 179 12.69 19.25 22.60
CA THR A 179 11.61 18.78 23.49
C THR A 179 10.86 19.97 24.08
N PHE A 180 9.62 19.72 24.50
CA PHE A 180 8.76 20.68 25.19
C PHE A 180 8.18 20.04 26.44
N ASP A 181 8.39 20.68 27.59
CA ASP A 181 7.71 20.34 28.83
C ASP A 181 6.48 21.23 28.96
N PHE A 182 5.30 20.64 29.20
CA PHE A 182 4.10 21.40 29.56
C PHE A 182 4.25 21.96 30.97
N THR A 183 3.91 23.24 31.18
CA THR A 183 3.98 23.88 32.51
C THR A 183 2.72 23.65 33.34
N GLY A 184 1.65 23.14 32.73
CA GLY A 184 0.29 23.09 33.31
C GLY A 184 -0.48 24.40 33.16
N GLY A 185 0.18 25.49 32.74
CA GLY A 185 -0.46 26.77 32.44
C GLY A 185 -1.32 26.73 31.18
N LYS A 186 -2.23 27.70 31.09
CA LYS A 186 -3.10 27.93 29.93
C LYS A 186 -3.14 29.43 29.62
N THR A 187 -2.84 29.79 28.38
CA THR A 187 -2.94 31.18 27.89
C THR A 187 -4.10 31.30 26.90
N GLU A 188 -5.09 32.15 27.19
CA GLU A 188 -6.12 32.53 26.22
C GLU A 188 -5.58 33.61 25.28
N VAL A 189 -5.80 33.46 23.98
CA VAL A 189 -5.41 34.45 22.95
C VAL A 189 -6.54 34.74 21.97
N ILE A 190 -6.58 35.96 21.43
CA ILE A 190 -7.40 36.31 20.26
C ILE A 190 -6.90 35.50 19.06
N ASN A 191 -7.79 34.76 18.42
CA ASN A 191 -7.47 33.84 17.34
C ASN A 191 -7.57 34.53 15.98
N VAL A 192 -6.43 34.94 15.44
CA VAL A 192 -6.29 35.46 14.06
C VAL A 192 -5.39 34.55 13.21
N GLY A 193 -5.22 33.30 13.63
CA GLY A 193 -4.36 32.30 12.98
C GLY A 193 -5.12 31.14 12.34
N SER A 194 -6.32 30.81 12.85
CA SER A 194 -7.18 29.77 12.27
C SER A 194 -8.07 30.32 11.14
N TYR A 195 -8.59 29.43 10.29
CA TYR A 195 -9.42 29.80 9.15
C TYR A 195 -10.94 29.67 9.41
N ASN A 196 -11.39 29.89 10.66
CA ASN A 196 -12.81 29.81 11.03
C ASN A 196 -13.57 31.07 10.54
N TYR A 197 -13.70 31.23 9.22
CA TYR A 197 -14.12 32.48 8.58
C TYR A 197 -15.52 32.94 9.00
N LEU A 198 -16.52 32.04 9.07
CA LEU A 198 -17.87 32.41 9.50
C LEU A 198 -18.13 32.17 10.98
N GLY A 199 -17.19 31.58 11.73
CA GLY A 199 -17.36 31.33 13.15
C GLY A 199 -18.23 30.12 13.49
N PHE A 200 -18.32 29.08 12.64
CA PHE A 200 -19.15 27.89 12.90
C PHE A 200 -18.48 26.80 13.76
N ALA A 201 -17.19 26.92 14.06
CA ALA A 201 -16.46 25.96 14.91
C ALA A 201 -16.71 26.16 16.43
N GLU A 202 -17.98 26.37 16.82
CA GLU A 202 -18.42 26.57 18.21
C GLU A 202 -18.86 25.24 18.84
N ASN A 203 -18.67 25.06 20.16
CA ASN A 203 -19.11 23.85 20.88
C ASN A 203 -20.60 23.88 21.28
N HIS A 204 -21.32 24.95 20.94
CA HIS A 204 -22.72 25.18 21.25
C HIS A 204 -23.45 25.71 19.99
N GLY A 205 -24.77 25.91 20.09
CA GLY A 205 -25.59 26.36 18.96
C GLY A 205 -26.19 25.21 18.14
N ARG A 206 -26.64 25.52 16.92
CA ARG A 206 -27.41 24.59 16.08
C ARG A 206 -26.56 23.46 15.51
N CYS A 207 -25.35 23.77 15.03
CA CYS A 207 -24.51 22.79 14.34
C CYS A 207 -24.04 21.66 15.29
N SER A 208 -23.62 21.99 16.52
CA SER A 208 -23.26 20.98 17.51
C SER A 208 -24.45 20.14 18.00
N LYS A 209 -25.64 20.74 18.15
CA LYS A 209 -26.88 20.00 18.46
C LYS A 209 -27.27 19.01 17.37
N GLU A 210 -27.21 19.41 16.09
CA GLU A 210 -27.52 18.50 14.98
C GLU A 210 -26.46 17.41 14.82
N ALA A 211 -25.17 17.75 15.03
CA ALA A 211 -24.09 16.77 15.02
C ALA A 211 -24.23 15.73 16.14
N LEU A 212 -24.61 16.13 17.36
CA LEU A 212 -24.90 15.21 18.47
C LEU A 212 -26.12 14.32 18.17
N LYS A 213 -27.22 14.91 17.68
CA LYS A 213 -28.42 14.15 17.31
C LYS A 213 -28.12 13.09 16.23
N ILE A 214 -27.37 13.44 15.18
CA ILE A 214 -26.99 12.48 14.13
C ILE A 214 -25.96 11.46 14.65
N LEU A 215 -25.12 11.81 15.63
CA LEU A 215 -24.24 10.88 16.31
C LEU A 215 -25.05 9.82 17.09
N ASP A 216 -26.11 10.23 17.78
CA ASP A 216 -27.01 9.34 18.51
C ASP A 216 -27.86 8.46 17.55
N GLU A 217 -28.27 8.99 16.39
CA GLU A 217 -29.07 8.28 15.39
C GLU A 217 -28.27 7.33 14.46
N GLN A 218 -27.03 7.68 14.09
CA GLN A 218 -26.24 7.00 13.04
C GLN A 218 -24.84 6.57 13.50
N GLY A 219 -24.44 6.86 14.74
CA GLY A 219 -23.12 6.53 15.27
C GLY A 219 -21.96 7.37 14.71
N ILE A 220 -20.75 6.99 15.10
CA ILE A 220 -19.51 7.76 14.83
C ILE A 220 -19.06 7.60 13.36
N SER A 221 -19.06 6.36 12.84
CA SER A 221 -18.56 6.00 11.51
C SER A 221 -18.97 4.57 11.16
N VAL A 222 -18.93 4.23 9.88
CA VAL A 222 -19.12 2.86 9.35
C VAL A 222 -17.85 2.01 9.52
N CYS A 223 -16.69 2.64 9.71
CA CYS A 223 -15.37 1.99 9.91
C CYS A 223 -14.89 1.03 8.80
N SER A 224 -15.59 0.96 7.67
CA SER A 224 -15.25 0.19 6.47
C SER A 224 -15.26 1.10 5.21
N THR A 225 -14.81 0.57 4.08
CA THR A 225 -14.76 1.24 2.78
C THR A 225 -16.17 1.52 2.23
N VAL A 226 -16.28 2.55 1.38
CA VAL A 226 -17.53 2.85 0.66
C VAL A 226 -17.96 1.69 -0.25
N SER A 227 -17.03 0.91 -0.79
CA SER A 227 -17.34 -0.26 -1.62
C SER A 227 -18.01 -1.41 -0.87
N GLU A 228 -17.72 -1.60 0.43
CA GLU A 228 -18.25 -2.72 1.22
C GLU A 228 -19.62 -2.39 1.86
N PHE A 229 -19.72 -1.25 2.57
CA PHE A 229 -20.90 -0.88 3.36
C PHE A 229 -21.61 0.40 2.86
N GLY A 230 -21.16 0.99 1.75
CA GLY A 230 -21.77 2.19 1.18
C GLY A 230 -21.48 3.47 1.97
N ILE A 231 -22.38 4.46 1.82
CA ILE A 231 -22.28 5.77 2.47
C ILE A 231 -23.47 6.03 3.41
N PRO A 232 -23.25 6.67 4.58
CA PRO A 232 -24.32 7.04 5.51
C PRO A 232 -25.41 7.91 4.86
N LYS A 233 -26.65 7.80 5.35
CA LYS A 233 -27.78 8.62 4.90
C LYS A 233 -27.49 10.13 5.01
N MET A 234 -26.75 10.55 6.05
CA MET A 234 -26.34 11.95 6.22
C MET A 234 -25.32 12.41 5.15
N HIS A 235 -24.48 11.50 4.64
CA HIS A 235 -23.50 11.81 3.60
C HIS A 235 -24.20 12.12 2.28
N ASN A 236 -25.16 11.29 1.85
CA ASN A 236 -25.99 11.57 0.66
C ASN A 236 -26.69 12.93 0.72
N LYS A 237 -27.37 13.23 1.85
CA LYS A 237 -28.02 14.52 2.07
C LYS A 237 -27.07 15.72 1.98
N LEU A 238 -25.79 15.53 2.34
CA LEU A 238 -24.78 16.57 2.21
C LEU A 238 -24.37 16.77 0.74
N GLU A 239 -24.20 15.69 -0.03
CA GLU A 239 -23.88 15.78 -1.47
C GLU A 239 -24.99 16.48 -2.26
N ASP A 240 -26.26 16.19 -1.96
CA ASP A 240 -27.41 16.90 -2.53
C ASP A 240 -27.37 18.40 -2.17
N LEU A 241 -27.13 18.73 -0.89
CA LEU A 241 -27.07 20.12 -0.41
C LEU A 241 -25.92 20.90 -1.06
N VAL A 242 -24.75 20.28 -1.24
CA VAL A 242 -23.57 20.90 -1.86
C VAL A 242 -23.83 21.19 -3.34
N ALA A 243 -24.47 20.27 -4.07
CA ALA A 243 -24.84 20.48 -5.47
C ALA A 243 -25.82 21.65 -5.63
N GLU A 244 -26.85 21.72 -4.77
CA GLU A 244 -27.80 22.83 -4.72
C GLU A 244 -27.15 24.15 -4.30
N PHE A 245 -26.28 24.13 -3.28
CA PHE A 245 -25.57 25.30 -2.80
C PHE A 245 -24.75 25.95 -3.89
N LEU A 246 -24.11 25.16 -4.75
CA LEU A 246 -23.28 25.65 -5.87
C LEU A 246 -24.07 25.89 -7.17
N GLY A 247 -25.29 25.37 -7.29
CA GLY A 247 -26.10 25.49 -8.51
C GLY A 247 -25.63 24.58 -9.65
N VAL A 248 -25.17 23.37 -9.33
CA VAL A 248 -24.68 22.35 -10.29
C VAL A 248 -25.49 21.05 -10.24
N GLU A 249 -25.15 20.05 -11.05
CA GLU A 249 -26.02 18.87 -11.29
C GLU A 249 -25.85 17.73 -10.29
N ASP A 250 -24.66 17.63 -9.70
CA ASP A 250 -24.23 16.55 -8.79
C ASP A 250 -22.98 17.03 -8.01
N SER A 251 -22.70 16.39 -6.87
CA SER A 251 -21.46 16.57 -6.11
C SER A 251 -21.06 15.29 -5.38
N ILE A 252 -19.78 15.14 -5.05
CA ILE A 252 -19.25 14.06 -4.23
C ILE A 252 -18.45 14.63 -3.05
N CYS A 253 -18.65 14.09 -1.86
CA CYS A 253 -17.99 14.51 -0.63
C CYS A 253 -16.92 13.51 -0.17
N PHE A 254 -15.84 14.02 0.40
CA PHE A 254 -14.68 13.24 0.85
C PHE A 254 -14.33 13.58 2.29
N SER A 255 -13.89 12.59 3.05
CA SER A 255 -13.50 12.71 4.47
C SER A 255 -12.27 13.62 4.70
N MET A 256 -11.44 13.88 3.69
CA MET A 256 -10.22 14.71 3.81
C MET A 256 -10.05 15.72 2.66
N GLY A 257 -9.98 17.01 3.00
CA GLY A 257 -9.80 18.10 2.02
C GLY A 257 -8.46 18.08 1.26
N PHE A 258 -7.37 17.60 1.86
CA PHE A 258 -6.09 17.49 1.13
C PHE A 258 -6.16 16.39 0.06
N ALA A 259 -6.70 15.22 0.42
CA ALA A 259 -6.90 14.09 -0.49
C ALA A 259 -7.90 14.42 -1.62
N THR A 260 -8.87 15.29 -1.35
CA THR A 260 -9.85 15.78 -2.34
C THR A 260 -9.14 16.30 -3.60
N ASN A 261 -8.06 17.08 -3.46
CA ASN A 261 -7.23 17.48 -4.62
C ASN A 261 -6.28 16.37 -5.06
N SER A 262 -5.47 15.82 -4.14
CA SER A 262 -4.31 15.01 -4.55
C SER A 262 -4.67 13.66 -5.16
N MET A 263 -5.85 13.11 -4.84
CA MET A 263 -6.31 11.81 -5.34
C MET A 263 -7.31 11.92 -6.50
N ASN A 264 -8.08 13.01 -6.63
CA ASN A 264 -9.06 13.16 -7.70
C ASN A 264 -8.55 13.90 -8.95
N ALA A 265 -7.60 14.84 -8.81
CA ALA A 265 -7.01 15.50 -9.99
C ALA A 265 -6.35 14.48 -10.97
N PRO A 266 -5.65 13.42 -10.52
CA PRO A 266 -5.20 12.33 -11.38
C PRO A 266 -6.31 11.60 -12.17
N CYS A 267 -7.52 11.46 -11.61
CA CYS A 267 -8.62 10.74 -12.25
C CYS A 267 -9.21 11.49 -13.45
N LEU A 268 -8.93 12.80 -13.58
CA LEU A 268 -9.50 13.68 -14.60
C LEU A 268 -8.61 13.83 -15.85
N VAL A 269 -7.33 13.47 -15.80
CA VAL A 269 -6.34 13.68 -16.87
C VAL A 269 -5.33 12.54 -16.95
N GLY A 270 -4.96 12.13 -18.18
CA GLY A 270 -4.04 11.03 -18.43
C GLY A 270 -2.66 11.46 -18.96
N LYS A 271 -1.80 10.47 -19.22
CA LYS A 271 -0.41 10.65 -19.73
C LYS A 271 -0.28 11.48 -21.01
N ASN A 272 -1.36 11.57 -21.80
CA ASN A 272 -1.45 12.31 -23.07
C ASN A 272 -2.03 13.73 -22.96
N ASP A 273 -2.46 14.13 -21.76
CA ASP A 273 -3.08 15.43 -21.49
C ASP A 273 -2.05 16.44 -20.95
N LEU A 274 -2.49 17.70 -20.82
CA LEU A 274 -1.71 18.80 -20.26
C LEU A 274 -2.46 19.46 -19.10
N ILE A 275 -1.77 19.64 -17.98
CA ILE A 275 -2.16 20.51 -16.88
C ILE A 275 -1.43 21.85 -17.03
N ILE A 276 -2.17 22.95 -16.90
CA ILE A 276 -1.64 24.32 -16.79
C ILE A 276 -2.02 24.85 -15.39
N SER A 277 -1.04 24.89 -14.49
CA SER A 277 -1.20 25.29 -13.09
C SER A 277 -0.78 26.75 -12.89
N ASP A 278 -1.47 27.50 -12.02
CA ASP A 278 -0.93 28.74 -11.46
C ASP A 278 0.35 28.45 -10.64
N GLN A 279 1.23 29.46 -10.54
CA GLN A 279 2.49 29.39 -9.81
C GLN A 279 2.30 29.21 -8.29
N TYR A 280 1.23 29.73 -7.70
CA TYR A 280 0.98 29.69 -6.26
C TYR A 280 -0.09 28.69 -5.82
N ASN A 281 -0.51 27.77 -6.72
CA ASN A 281 -1.42 26.69 -6.37
C ASN A 281 -0.90 25.83 -5.20
N HIS A 282 -1.80 25.46 -4.32
CA HIS A 282 -1.56 24.77 -3.06
C HIS A 282 -0.89 23.41 -3.25
N ALA A 283 -0.14 22.98 -2.24
CA ALA A 283 0.66 21.75 -2.28
C ALA A 283 -0.17 20.48 -2.60
N SER A 284 -1.46 20.45 -2.23
CA SER A 284 -2.37 19.34 -2.58
C SER A 284 -2.68 19.27 -4.08
N LEU A 285 -2.91 20.40 -4.75
CA LEU A 285 -3.02 20.50 -6.20
C LEU A 285 -1.71 20.09 -6.87
N VAL A 286 -0.58 20.66 -6.41
CA VAL A 286 0.75 20.34 -6.96
C VAL A 286 1.08 18.84 -6.85
N LEU A 287 0.67 18.17 -5.77
CA LEU A 287 0.81 16.73 -5.62
C LEU A 287 -0.11 15.97 -6.61
N GLY A 288 -1.38 16.32 -6.71
CA GLY A 288 -2.31 15.71 -7.66
C GLY A 288 -1.85 15.85 -9.12
N CYS A 289 -1.36 17.04 -9.49
CA CYS A 289 -0.73 17.29 -10.79
C CYS A 289 0.43 16.31 -11.06
N ARG A 290 1.33 16.13 -10.08
CA ARG A 290 2.48 15.22 -10.20
C ARG A 290 2.08 13.74 -10.31
N LEU A 291 1.06 13.32 -9.56
CA LEU A 291 0.56 11.95 -9.57
C LEU A 291 -0.16 11.57 -10.88
N SER A 292 -0.74 12.54 -11.60
CA SER A 292 -1.45 12.28 -12.87
C SER A 292 -0.61 11.70 -14.02
N GLY A 293 0.71 11.91 -14.01
CA GLY A 293 1.60 11.57 -15.13
C GLY A 293 1.39 12.39 -16.43
N ALA A 294 0.45 13.35 -16.42
CA ALA A 294 0.20 14.28 -17.51
C ALA A 294 1.40 15.21 -17.78
N GLY A 295 1.38 15.93 -18.90
CA GLY A 295 2.27 17.08 -19.06
C GLY A 295 1.90 18.17 -18.04
N ILE A 296 2.87 18.86 -17.45
CA ILE A 296 2.61 19.97 -16.52
C ILE A 296 3.35 21.21 -17.02
N LYS A 297 2.63 22.33 -17.11
CA LYS A 297 3.19 23.67 -17.30
C LYS A 297 2.68 24.59 -16.19
N VAL A 298 3.51 25.56 -15.81
CA VAL A 298 3.17 26.59 -14.83
C VAL A 298 3.12 27.93 -15.53
N PHE A 299 2.07 28.72 -15.29
CA PHE A 299 2.00 30.13 -15.71
C PHE A 299 2.22 31.06 -14.51
N LYS A 300 2.63 32.30 -14.76
CA LYS A 300 2.88 33.27 -13.68
C LYS A 300 1.59 33.59 -12.93
N HIS A 301 1.72 33.75 -11.60
CA HIS A 301 0.59 33.97 -10.71
C HIS A 301 -0.40 35.05 -11.21
N ASN A 302 -1.65 34.65 -11.45
CA ASN A 302 -2.77 35.49 -11.91
C ASN A 302 -2.49 36.32 -13.19
N ASP A 303 -1.49 35.96 -13.99
CA ASP A 303 -1.11 36.65 -15.23
C ASP A 303 -1.79 36.00 -16.44
N ILE A 304 -2.93 36.58 -16.84
CA ILE A 304 -3.74 36.14 -18.00
C ILE A 304 -2.93 36.11 -19.31
N LYS A 305 -1.95 37.01 -19.50
CA LYS A 305 -1.08 37.00 -20.69
C LYS A 305 -0.08 35.84 -20.64
N SER A 306 0.41 35.51 -19.45
CA SER A 306 1.21 34.30 -19.24
C SER A 306 0.39 33.02 -19.47
N LEU A 307 -0.87 32.99 -19.04
CA LEU A 307 -1.78 31.86 -19.26
C LEU A 307 -2.07 31.66 -20.75
N GLU A 308 -2.55 32.69 -21.46
CA GLU A 308 -2.83 32.63 -22.90
C GLU A 308 -1.57 32.22 -23.70
N LYS A 309 -0.41 32.79 -23.36
CA LYS A 309 0.87 32.40 -23.98
C LYS A 309 1.20 30.93 -23.72
N THR A 310 0.87 30.38 -22.56
CA THR A 310 1.15 28.98 -22.22
C THR A 310 0.21 28.03 -22.96
N ILE A 311 -1.07 28.38 -23.08
CA ILE A 311 -2.08 27.67 -23.89
C ILE A 311 -1.69 27.67 -25.37
N ARG A 312 -1.44 28.84 -25.97
CA ARG A 312 -1.02 28.94 -27.39
C ARG A 312 0.23 28.12 -27.68
N ASN A 313 1.23 28.14 -26.80
CA ASN A 313 2.46 27.33 -26.92
C ASN A 313 2.26 25.83 -26.64
N ALA A 314 1.15 25.41 -26.05
CA ALA A 314 0.78 24.01 -25.91
C ALA A 314 0.11 23.49 -27.17
N ILE A 315 -0.87 24.24 -27.69
CA ILE A 315 -1.60 23.91 -28.91
C ILE A 315 -0.64 23.87 -30.11
N SER A 316 0.20 24.89 -30.28
CA SER A 316 1.09 24.98 -31.46
C SER A 316 2.24 23.97 -31.49
N LYS A 317 2.68 23.46 -30.33
CA LYS A 317 3.80 22.49 -30.23
C LYS A 317 3.35 21.05 -30.06
N GLY A 318 2.07 20.82 -29.75
CA GLY A 318 1.55 19.50 -29.39
C GLY A 318 2.21 18.90 -28.14
N ASN A 319 1.92 17.62 -27.94
CA ASN A 319 2.51 16.79 -26.89
C ASN A 319 3.91 16.33 -27.30
N PRO A 320 4.98 16.76 -26.61
CA PRO A 320 6.36 16.43 -26.99
C PRO A 320 6.71 14.94 -26.80
N LYS A 321 5.89 14.15 -26.09
CA LYS A 321 6.09 12.70 -25.93
C LYS A 321 5.60 11.90 -27.15
N THR A 322 4.57 12.39 -27.86
CA THR A 322 3.86 11.63 -28.90
C THR A 322 3.83 12.31 -30.27
N GLY A 323 4.21 13.59 -30.37
CA GLY A 323 4.12 14.40 -31.59
C GLY A 323 2.71 14.78 -32.01
N LYS A 324 1.67 14.32 -31.31
CA LYS A 324 0.25 14.61 -31.56
C LYS A 324 -0.23 15.78 -30.69
N PRO A 325 -1.38 16.43 -30.99
CA PRO A 325 -2.02 17.36 -30.05
C PRO A 325 -2.28 16.73 -28.67
N PHE A 326 -2.35 17.55 -27.62
CA PHE A 326 -2.80 17.08 -26.31
C PHE A 326 -4.28 16.67 -26.36
N GLY A 327 -4.66 15.61 -25.66
CA GLY A 327 -6.05 15.15 -25.61
C GLY A 327 -6.97 16.15 -24.90
N LYS A 328 -6.60 16.51 -23.67
CA LYS A 328 -7.22 17.56 -22.87
C LYS A 328 -6.18 18.57 -22.38
N ILE A 329 -6.60 19.83 -22.24
CA ILE A 329 -5.84 20.87 -21.54
C ILE A 329 -6.67 21.32 -20.33
N LEU A 330 -6.19 21.03 -19.12
CA LEU A 330 -6.84 21.38 -17.85
C LEU A 330 -6.11 22.56 -17.20
N ILE A 331 -6.80 23.68 -17.03
CA ILE A 331 -6.33 24.84 -16.28
C ILE A 331 -6.70 24.63 -14.81
N ILE A 332 -5.76 24.83 -13.89
CA ILE A 332 -5.97 24.66 -12.44
C ILE A 332 -5.60 25.96 -11.72
N VAL A 333 -6.54 26.49 -10.93
CA VAL A 333 -6.39 27.75 -10.17
C VAL A 333 -7.12 27.69 -8.82
N GLU A 334 -6.64 28.44 -7.83
CA GLU A 334 -7.39 28.74 -6.59
C GLU A 334 -8.28 29.98 -6.74
N GLY A 335 -9.44 29.97 -6.06
CA GLY A 335 -10.31 31.14 -5.92
C GLY A 335 -9.66 32.23 -5.08
N ILE A 336 -9.21 31.87 -3.86
CA ILE A 336 -8.35 32.71 -3.01
C ILE A 336 -7.07 31.94 -2.68
N TYR A 337 -5.92 32.55 -2.99
CA TYR A 337 -4.61 31.95 -2.74
C TYR A 337 -4.21 32.10 -1.27
N SER A 338 -3.97 30.97 -0.61
CA SER A 338 -3.84 30.91 0.86
C SER A 338 -2.66 31.67 1.48
N MET A 339 -1.64 32.06 0.71
CA MET A 339 -0.46 32.80 1.20
C MET A 339 -0.51 34.29 0.85
N GLU A 340 -1.03 34.64 -0.33
CA GLU A 340 -1.10 36.00 -0.87
C GLU A 340 -2.40 36.70 -0.51
N GLY A 341 -3.48 35.97 -0.23
CA GLY A 341 -4.82 36.54 -0.11
C GLY A 341 -5.33 37.15 -1.42
N SER A 342 -4.73 36.80 -2.56
CA SER A 342 -5.17 37.26 -3.88
C SER A 342 -6.38 36.47 -4.38
N ILE A 343 -7.20 37.11 -5.19
CA ILE A 343 -8.36 36.50 -5.86
C ILE A 343 -8.03 36.27 -7.34
N CYS A 344 -8.32 35.08 -7.88
CA CYS A 344 -8.12 34.81 -9.30
C CYS A 344 -9.05 35.66 -10.19
N ASN A 345 -8.55 36.08 -11.36
CA ASN A 345 -9.37 36.72 -12.39
C ASN A 345 -10.17 35.65 -13.17
N LEU A 346 -11.19 35.08 -12.52
CA LEU A 346 -12.02 34.01 -13.07
C LEU A 346 -12.70 34.37 -14.39
N PRO A 347 -13.27 35.59 -14.61
CA PRO A 347 -13.89 35.94 -15.89
C PRO A 347 -12.93 35.80 -17.08
N ALA A 348 -11.70 36.31 -16.95
CA ALA A 348 -10.69 36.20 -18.01
C ALA A 348 -10.18 34.77 -18.21
N ILE A 349 -10.14 33.96 -17.14
CA ILE A 349 -9.81 32.52 -17.25
C ILE A 349 -10.92 31.76 -17.99
N ILE A 350 -12.19 32.06 -17.71
CA ILE A 350 -13.35 31.49 -18.43
C ILE A 350 -13.37 31.93 -19.90
N GLU A 351 -13.02 33.18 -20.20
CA GLU A 351 -12.89 33.66 -21.58
C GLU A 351 -11.82 32.85 -22.34
N LEU A 352 -10.63 32.68 -21.76
CA LEU A 352 -9.57 31.86 -22.34
C LEU A 352 -9.96 30.37 -22.45
N LYS A 353 -10.66 29.83 -21.45
CA LYS A 353 -11.20 28.47 -21.46
C LYS A 353 -12.07 28.25 -22.70
N LYS A 354 -13.08 29.11 -22.89
CA LYS A 354 -14.03 29.06 -24.01
C LYS A 354 -13.32 29.26 -25.36
N LYS A 355 -12.44 30.26 -25.44
CA LYS A 355 -11.68 30.62 -26.66
C LYS A 355 -10.75 29.50 -27.18
N TYR A 356 -10.25 28.64 -26.29
CA TYR A 356 -9.26 27.60 -26.62
C TYR A 356 -9.75 26.17 -26.36
N GLY A 357 -11.03 25.96 -26.03
CA GLY A 357 -11.57 24.62 -25.76
C GLY A 357 -10.88 23.89 -24.60
N CYS A 358 -10.45 24.63 -23.58
CA CYS A 358 -9.79 24.06 -22.40
C CYS A 358 -10.82 23.69 -21.31
N TYR A 359 -10.37 22.94 -20.31
CA TYR A 359 -11.13 22.66 -19.07
C TYR A 359 -10.59 23.49 -17.91
N LEU A 360 -11.40 23.70 -16.88
CA LEU A 360 -11.11 24.50 -15.70
C LEU A 360 -11.44 23.76 -14.41
N TYR A 361 -10.42 23.56 -13.58
CA TYR A 361 -10.52 23.13 -12.19
C TYR A 361 -10.31 24.34 -11.29
N LEU A 362 -11.33 24.67 -10.49
CA LEU A 362 -11.31 25.80 -9.56
C LEU A 362 -11.34 25.26 -8.13
N ASP A 363 -10.29 25.58 -7.36
CA ASP A 363 -10.21 25.29 -5.93
C ASP A 363 -10.75 26.47 -5.11
N GLU A 364 -12.00 26.36 -4.67
CA GLU A 364 -12.70 27.34 -3.84
C GLU A 364 -12.36 27.22 -2.34
N ALA A 365 -11.35 26.43 -1.92
CA ALA A 365 -11.12 26.09 -0.52
C ALA A 365 -11.01 27.27 0.47
N HIS A 366 -10.61 28.45 0.00
CA HIS A 366 -10.48 29.67 0.83
C HIS A 366 -11.57 30.71 0.57
N SER A 367 -12.43 30.50 -0.43
CA SER A 367 -13.45 31.43 -0.89
C SER A 367 -14.88 30.92 -0.68
N ILE A 368 -15.11 29.60 -0.71
CA ILE A 368 -16.41 29.02 -0.38
C ILE A 368 -16.83 29.39 1.05
N GLY A 369 -18.07 29.85 1.22
CA GLY A 369 -18.61 30.46 2.44
C GLY A 369 -18.08 31.85 2.77
N ALA A 370 -16.91 32.26 2.25
CA ALA A 370 -16.27 33.53 2.61
C ALA A 370 -16.42 34.64 1.54
N MET A 371 -16.86 34.29 0.33
CA MET A 371 -16.97 35.17 -0.83
C MET A 371 -18.32 34.98 -1.54
N GLY A 372 -18.81 36.05 -2.17
CA GLY A 372 -20.13 36.08 -2.81
C GLY A 372 -21.23 36.50 -1.84
N ALA A 373 -22.32 37.07 -2.36
CA ALA A 373 -23.40 37.62 -1.55
C ALA A 373 -24.13 36.57 -0.68
N ASN A 374 -24.07 35.29 -1.08
CA ASN A 374 -24.64 34.15 -0.37
C ASN A 374 -23.55 33.10 -0.02
N GLY A 375 -22.26 33.51 -0.03
CA GLY A 375 -21.14 32.65 0.33
C GLY A 375 -20.80 31.58 -0.71
N ARG A 376 -21.22 31.72 -1.98
CA ARG A 376 -21.02 30.68 -3.02
C ARG A 376 -19.62 30.66 -3.66
N GLY A 377 -18.65 31.43 -3.14
CA GLY A 377 -17.28 31.43 -3.62
C GLY A 377 -16.97 32.53 -4.64
N VAL A 378 -15.83 32.42 -5.33
CA VAL A 378 -15.41 33.42 -6.31
C VAL A 378 -16.29 33.42 -7.56
N VAL A 379 -16.94 32.30 -7.90
CA VAL A 379 -17.92 32.23 -8.99
C VAL A 379 -19.04 33.29 -8.79
N GLU A 380 -19.65 33.32 -7.61
CA GLU A 380 -20.72 34.29 -7.29
C GLU A 380 -20.17 35.71 -7.09
N TYR A 381 -19.01 35.86 -6.46
CA TYR A 381 -18.34 37.17 -6.33
C TYR A 381 -18.13 37.86 -7.68
N TRP A 382 -17.79 37.09 -8.72
CA TRP A 382 -17.64 37.56 -10.09
C TRP A 382 -18.95 37.68 -10.88
N GLY A 383 -20.05 37.11 -10.39
CA GLY A 383 -21.28 36.96 -11.18
C GLY A 383 -21.12 35.99 -12.35
N CYS A 384 -20.16 35.06 -12.29
CA CYS A 384 -19.97 34.03 -13.30
C CYS A 384 -21.03 32.91 -13.15
N ASN A 385 -21.29 32.20 -14.24
CA ASN A 385 -22.14 31.01 -14.21
C ASN A 385 -21.34 29.81 -13.65
N PRO A 386 -21.80 29.09 -12.60
CA PRO A 386 -21.14 27.88 -12.11
C PRO A 386 -20.87 26.83 -13.20
N LYS A 387 -21.76 26.73 -14.21
CA LYS A 387 -21.61 25.79 -15.33
C LYS A 387 -20.47 26.13 -16.30
N ASP A 388 -19.86 27.31 -16.20
CA ASP A 388 -18.65 27.65 -16.96
C ASP A 388 -17.37 27.06 -16.33
N VAL A 389 -17.45 26.52 -15.12
CA VAL A 389 -16.38 25.80 -14.43
C VAL A 389 -16.65 24.30 -14.49
N ASP A 390 -15.70 23.49 -14.98
CA ASP A 390 -15.95 22.05 -15.18
C ASP A 390 -15.83 21.25 -13.88
N VAL A 391 -14.97 21.70 -12.97
CA VAL A 391 -14.73 21.08 -11.67
C VAL A 391 -14.63 22.14 -10.59
N LEU A 392 -15.61 22.19 -9.69
CA LEU A 392 -15.64 23.04 -8.50
C LEU A 392 -15.21 22.19 -7.29
N MET A 393 -13.99 22.42 -6.78
CA MET A 393 -13.52 21.80 -5.54
C MET A 393 -13.70 22.78 -4.38
N GLY A 394 -14.10 22.31 -3.21
CA GLY A 394 -13.99 23.11 -1.97
C GLY A 394 -13.76 22.25 -0.73
N THR A 395 -13.44 22.90 0.40
CA THR A 395 -13.20 22.23 1.69
C THR A 395 -14.15 22.72 2.77
N PHE A 396 -14.52 21.82 3.66
CA PHE A 396 -15.33 22.14 4.84
C PHE A 396 -14.50 22.60 6.05
N THR A 397 -13.17 22.55 5.96
CA THR A 397 -12.23 22.86 7.04
C THR A 397 -12.04 24.36 7.36
N LYS A 398 -12.71 25.25 6.61
CA LYS A 398 -12.55 26.71 6.71
C LYS A 398 -13.85 27.36 7.19
N SER A 399 -14.62 27.96 6.28
CA SER A 399 -15.86 28.68 6.58
C SER A 399 -16.89 27.87 7.37
N PHE A 400 -17.02 26.57 7.08
CA PHE A 400 -18.01 25.67 7.68
C PHE A 400 -17.59 25.09 9.06
N GLY A 401 -16.33 25.27 9.48
CA GLY A 401 -15.86 24.81 10.79
C GLY A 401 -15.88 23.29 11.01
N ALA A 402 -15.72 22.50 9.95
CA ALA A 402 -15.85 21.03 9.97
C ALA A 402 -14.60 20.33 9.39
N ALA A 403 -14.76 19.11 8.85
CA ALA A 403 -13.69 18.35 8.19
C ALA A 403 -14.12 17.84 6.80
N GLY A 404 -13.14 17.50 5.96
CA GLY A 404 -13.37 17.01 4.60
C GLY A 404 -13.42 18.09 3.51
N GLY A 405 -13.90 17.68 2.34
CA GLY A 405 -14.09 18.53 1.16
C GLY A 405 -15.01 17.87 0.13
N TYR A 406 -15.21 18.53 -1.00
CA TYR A 406 -16.11 18.09 -2.06
C TYR A 406 -15.54 18.38 -3.45
N ILE A 407 -16.06 17.66 -4.44
CA ILE A 407 -15.99 18.06 -5.86
C ILE A 407 -17.42 18.11 -6.41
N ALA A 408 -17.76 19.18 -7.10
CA ALA A 408 -19.08 19.40 -7.69
C ALA A 408 -18.94 19.83 -9.17
N GLY A 409 -19.95 19.54 -9.99
CA GLY A 409 -19.89 19.82 -11.43
C GLY A 409 -21.06 19.19 -12.20
N SER A 410 -20.80 18.75 -13.43
CA SER A 410 -21.79 17.97 -14.20
C SER A 410 -21.89 16.55 -13.67
N ARG A 411 -23.07 15.93 -13.82
CA ARG A 411 -23.31 14.56 -13.35
C ARG A 411 -22.37 13.54 -13.99
N SER A 412 -21.94 13.78 -15.23
CA SER A 412 -20.96 12.92 -15.92
C SER A 412 -19.58 12.94 -15.27
N VAL A 413 -19.09 14.11 -14.84
CA VAL A 413 -17.80 14.25 -14.13
C VAL A 413 -17.87 13.60 -12.75
N ILE A 414 -18.95 13.84 -12.01
CA ILE A 414 -19.12 13.26 -10.66
C ILE A 414 -19.29 11.75 -10.72
N THR A 415 -20.09 11.22 -11.67
CA THR A 415 -20.22 9.77 -11.91
C THR A 415 -18.88 9.14 -12.28
N HIS A 416 -18.05 9.81 -13.09
CA HIS A 416 -16.70 9.35 -13.41
C HIS A 416 -15.81 9.30 -12.16
N LEU A 417 -15.84 10.33 -11.30
CA LEU A 417 -15.08 10.34 -10.05
C LEU A 417 -15.56 9.28 -9.07
N ARG A 418 -16.88 9.07 -8.90
CA ARG A 418 -17.44 7.98 -8.07
C ARG A 418 -16.91 6.60 -8.48
N LYS A 419 -16.63 6.38 -9.77
CA LYS A 419 -16.12 5.11 -10.32
C LYS A 419 -14.59 4.98 -10.34
N THR A 420 -13.85 6.09 -10.39
CA THR A 420 -12.39 6.07 -10.66
C THR A 420 -11.53 6.68 -9.55
N SER A 421 -12.13 7.34 -8.58
CA SER A 421 -11.41 7.94 -7.45
C SER A 421 -11.09 6.89 -6.39
N PRO A 422 -9.81 6.68 -6.03
CA PRO A 422 -9.45 5.81 -4.91
C PRO A 422 -10.10 6.25 -3.60
N THR A 423 -10.35 7.56 -3.43
CA THR A 423 -11.03 8.10 -2.25
C THR A 423 -12.55 7.92 -2.28
N ALA A 424 -13.18 7.76 -3.46
CA ALA A 424 -14.60 7.42 -3.53
C ALA A 424 -14.88 5.94 -3.28
N TYR A 425 -13.93 5.06 -3.62
CA TYR A 425 -14.10 3.61 -3.57
C TYR A 425 -13.49 2.97 -2.31
N TYR A 426 -12.18 3.16 -2.09
CA TYR A 426 -11.40 2.47 -1.06
C TYR A 426 -11.25 3.23 0.26
N SER A 427 -11.74 4.47 0.37
CA SER A 427 -11.64 5.22 1.63
C SER A 427 -12.89 5.07 2.49
N THR A 428 -12.75 5.35 3.79
CA THR A 428 -13.89 5.41 4.71
C THR A 428 -14.75 6.64 4.42
N PRO A 429 -16.10 6.52 4.47
CA PRO A 429 -16.99 7.65 4.26
C PRO A 429 -16.80 8.74 5.32
N MET A 430 -17.25 9.95 5.01
CA MET A 430 -17.32 11.03 6.00
C MET A 430 -18.19 10.61 7.19
N SER A 431 -17.71 10.84 8.42
CA SER A 431 -18.45 10.60 9.66
C SER A 431 -19.81 11.31 9.63
N PRO A 432 -20.93 10.65 10.01
CA PRO A 432 -22.26 11.24 10.02
C PRO A 432 -22.35 12.56 10.81
N ALA A 433 -21.68 12.65 11.96
CA ALA A 433 -21.65 13.86 12.79
C ALA A 433 -20.90 15.02 12.11
N VAL A 434 -19.82 14.73 11.37
CA VAL A 434 -19.12 15.74 10.55
C VAL A 434 -20.00 16.20 9.40
N ALA A 435 -20.65 15.27 8.69
CA ALA A 435 -21.57 15.60 7.62
C ALA A 435 -22.77 16.45 8.10
N ALA A 436 -23.27 16.17 9.31
CA ALA A 436 -24.31 16.96 9.97
C ALA A 436 -23.85 18.39 10.33
N GLN A 437 -22.64 18.56 10.86
CA GLN A 437 -22.04 19.87 11.11
C GLN A 437 -21.92 20.71 9.83
N VAL A 438 -21.50 20.10 8.71
CA VAL A 438 -21.44 20.78 7.40
C VAL A 438 -22.84 21.11 6.90
N TYR A 439 -23.77 20.15 6.94
CA TYR A 439 -25.14 20.35 6.48
C TYR A 439 -25.85 21.47 7.27
N ALA A 440 -25.66 21.53 8.59
CA ALA A 440 -26.22 22.56 9.44
C ALA A 440 -25.62 23.95 9.14
N SER A 441 -24.29 24.07 9.07
CA SER A 441 -23.62 25.35 8.77
C SER A 441 -23.96 25.86 7.36
N MET A 442 -23.96 24.98 6.35
CA MET A 442 -24.37 25.31 4.98
C MET A 442 -25.87 25.69 4.91
N SER A 443 -26.75 25.01 5.65
CA SER A 443 -28.17 25.38 5.73
C SER A 443 -28.40 26.76 6.34
N ILE A 444 -27.61 27.16 7.34
CA ILE A 444 -27.65 28.51 7.94
C ILE A 444 -27.16 29.57 6.92
N ILE A 445 -26.09 29.28 6.16
CA ILE A 445 -25.62 30.15 5.06
C ILE A 445 -26.71 30.34 4.00
N MET A 446 -27.46 29.29 3.68
CA MET A 446 -28.58 29.31 2.74
C MET A 446 -29.88 29.94 3.30
N GLY A 447 -29.95 30.27 4.60
CA GLY A 447 -31.18 30.71 5.25
C GLY A 447 -32.28 29.63 5.36
N ARG A 448 -31.95 28.35 5.16
CA ARG A 448 -32.87 27.20 5.26
C ARG A 448 -33.36 26.94 6.69
N ASP A 449 -32.71 27.57 7.66
CA ASP A 449 -33.11 27.61 9.07
C ASP A 449 -34.15 28.71 9.36
N ASN A 450 -34.55 29.49 8.36
CA ASN A 450 -35.37 30.70 8.47
C ASN A 450 -34.72 31.83 9.30
N THR A 451 -33.38 31.90 9.35
CA THR A 451 -32.65 33.01 9.98
C THR A 451 -31.82 33.79 8.96
N THR A 452 -31.32 34.97 9.38
CA THR A 452 -30.36 35.77 8.60
C THR A 452 -28.90 35.52 8.99
N ASP A 453 -28.62 34.70 10.02
CA ASP A 453 -27.29 34.64 10.66
C ASP A 453 -26.17 34.29 9.67
N GLY A 454 -26.44 33.42 8.70
CA GLY A 454 -25.51 33.11 7.61
C GLY A 454 -25.10 34.33 6.77
N ARG A 455 -26.08 35.13 6.31
CA ARG A 455 -25.85 36.38 5.58
C ARG A 455 -25.15 37.40 6.47
N ASP A 456 -25.61 37.55 7.70
CA ASP A 456 -25.06 38.49 8.67
C ASP A 456 -23.60 38.16 9.01
N ARG A 457 -23.21 36.86 9.02
CA ARG A 457 -21.82 36.42 9.19
C ARG A 457 -20.96 36.77 7.97
N ILE A 458 -21.46 36.58 6.76
CA ILE A 458 -20.75 36.94 5.52
C ILE A 458 -20.49 38.46 5.47
N GLU A 459 -21.49 39.28 5.76
CA GLU A 459 -21.33 40.75 5.79
C GLU A 459 -20.35 41.19 6.89
N ARG A 460 -20.47 40.62 8.11
CA ARG A 460 -19.51 40.83 9.20
C ARG A 460 -18.08 40.49 8.78
N LEU A 461 -17.86 39.36 8.08
CA LEU A 461 -16.54 38.95 7.60
C LEU A 461 -15.95 39.95 6.60
N HIS A 462 -16.71 40.36 5.57
CA HIS A 462 -16.24 41.34 4.57
C HIS A 462 -15.91 42.71 5.20
N ARG A 463 -16.76 43.19 6.13
CA ARG A 463 -16.51 44.42 6.88
C ARG A 463 -15.22 44.32 7.70
N ASN A 464 -15.07 43.23 8.45
CA ASN A 464 -13.90 42.96 9.29
C ASN A 464 -12.60 42.88 8.44
N ALA A 465 -12.64 42.20 7.28
CA ALA A 465 -11.54 42.11 6.31
C ALA A 465 -11.09 43.49 5.82
N ARG A 466 -12.02 44.29 5.28
CA ARG A 466 -11.71 45.62 4.75
C ARG A 466 -11.19 46.57 5.82
N TYR A 467 -11.83 46.63 6.98
CA TYR A 467 -11.42 47.48 8.11
C TYR A 467 -9.96 47.20 8.52
N PHE A 468 -9.66 45.92 8.80
CA PHE A 468 -8.35 45.50 9.28
C PHE A 468 -7.25 45.74 8.23
N ARG A 469 -7.51 45.44 6.95
CA ARG A 469 -6.57 45.69 5.85
C ARG A 469 -6.26 47.17 5.67
N LEU A 470 -7.28 48.03 5.65
CA LEU A 470 -7.09 49.48 5.49
C LEU A 470 -6.29 50.08 6.65
N HIS A 471 -6.54 49.67 7.89
CA HIS A 471 -5.74 50.10 9.04
C HIS A 471 -4.27 49.67 8.94
N LEU A 472 -3.99 48.43 8.52
CA LEU A 472 -2.61 47.96 8.30
C LEU A 472 -1.87 48.73 7.21
N LYS A 473 -2.54 49.04 6.08
CA LYS A 473 -1.99 49.91 5.02
C LYS A 473 -1.69 51.32 5.56
N LYS A 474 -2.61 51.90 6.33
CA LYS A 474 -2.45 53.21 7.00
C LYS A 474 -1.30 53.24 8.02
N MET A 475 -1.02 52.13 8.69
CA MET A 475 0.13 51.95 9.60
C MET A 475 1.48 51.76 8.87
N GLY A 476 1.49 51.67 7.53
CA GLY A 476 2.70 51.55 6.71
C GLY A 476 3.23 50.12 6.54
N PHE A 477 2.38 49.11 6.76
CA PHE A 477 2.71 47.73 6.41
C PHE A 477 2.46 47.45 4.92
N ILE A 478 3.29 46.59 4.34
CA ILE A 478 3.00 46.01 3.03
C ILE A 478 2.06 44.82 3.24
N VAL A 479 0.85 44.92 2.69
CA VAL A 479 -0.19 43.89 2.73
C VAL A 479 -0.41 43.36 1.32
N TYR A 480 -0.38 42.05 1.10
CA TYR A 480 -0.62 41.45 -0.23
C TYR A 480 -2.09 41.05 -0.43
N GLY A 481 -2.50 40.91 -1.69
CA GLY A 481 -3.78 40.33 -2.11
C GLY A 481 -4.90 41.35 -2.30
N SER A 482 -6.15 40.86 -2.33
CA SER A 482 -7.36 41.68 -2.49
C SER A 482 -7.90 42.18 -1.15
N ASP A 483 -8.51 43.36 -1.14
CA ASP A 483 -9.11 43.95 0.07
C ASP A 483 -10.42 43.28 0.53
N ASP A 484 -11.01 42.45 -0.34
CA ASP A 484 -12.17 41.61 0.02
C ASP A 484 -11.79 40.27 0.65
N SER A 485 -10.50 39.92 0.65
CA SER A 485 -10.02 38.61 1.11
C SER A 485 -9.93 38.54 2.64
N PRO A 486 -10.47 37.47 3.28
CA PRO A 486 -10.31 37.24 4.72
C PRO A 486 -8.90 36.79 5.10
N VAL A 487 -8.03 36.53 4.11
CA VAL A 487 -6.61 36.23 4.28
C VAL A 487 -5.81 37.52 4.13
N VAL A 488 -5.18 37.95 5.23
CA VAL A 488 -4.45 39.22 5.32
C VAL A 488 -2.97 38.96 5.63
N PRO A 489 -2.11 38.80 4.61
CA PRO A 489 -0.68 38.62 4.79
C PRO A 489 0.05 39.97 4.93
N VAL A 490 0.74 40.17 6.04
CA VAL A 490 1.65 41.28 6.31
C VAL A 490 3.09 40.84 6.02
N MET A 491 3.76 41.53 5.11
CA MET A 491 5.11 41.16 4.67
C MET A 491 6.18 41.62 5.66
N ILE A 492 6.89 40.67 6.28
CA ILE A 492 7.97 40.93 7.26
C ILE A 492 9.36 40.65 6.69
N TYR A 493 9.43 39.99 5.53
CA TYR A 493 10.59 39.67 4.67
C TYR A 493 11.65 38.75 5.31
N TYR A 494 12.17 39.10 6.48
CA TYR A 494 13.27 38.40 7.14
C TYR A 494 12.78 37.14 7.89
N PRO A 495 13.38 35.96 7.65
CA PRO A 495 13.00 34.71 8.34
C PRO A 495 13.19 34.80 9.86
N THR A 496 14.22 35.54 10.31
CA THR A 496 14.52 35.76 11.73
C THR A 496 13.45 36.59 12.45
N LYS A 497 12.69 37.43 11.75
CA LYS A 497 11.57 38.18 12.34
C LYS A 497 10.36 37.29 12.62
N CYS A 498 10.19 36.15 11.93
CA CYS A 498 9.05 35.25 12.15
C CYS A 498 9.01 34.75 13.61
N GLY A 499 10.15 34.26 14.12
CA GLY A 499 10.25 33.81 15.51
C GLY A 499 10.06 34.92 16.55
N LEU A 500 10.44 36.17 16.22
CA LEU A 500 10.16 37.33 17.06
C LEU A 500 8.66 37.64 17.10
N TRP A 501 8.03 37.78 15.93
CA TRP A 501 6.60 38.11 15.80
C TRP A 501 5.72 37.10 16.54
N GLY A 502 5.92 35.80 16.32
CA GLY A 502 5.11 34.78 17.00
C GLY A 502 5.23 34.79 18.53
N ARG A 503 6.39 35.14 19.09
CA ARG A 503 6.61 35.26 20.54
C ARG A 503 6.05 36.57 21.10
N GLU A 504 6.26 37.69 20.41
CA GLU A 504 5.83 39.02 20.87
C GLU A 504 4.33 39.28 20.72
N MET A 505 3.68 38.64 19.75
CA MET A 505 2.22 38.63 19.65
C MET A 505 1.59 37.73 20.74
N LEU A 506 2.22 36.61 21.10
CA LEU A 506 1.75 35.76 22.21
C LEU A 506 1.79 36.50 23.55
N LYS A 507 2.84 37.28 23.83
CA LYS A 507 2.91 38.14 25.04
C LYS A 507 1.80 39.19 25.13
N ARG A 508 1.14 39.49 24.01
CA ARG A 508 0.01 40.42 23.87
C ARG A 508 -1.31 39.68 23.71
N ASN A 509 -1.35 38.39 24.05
CA ASN A 509 -2.51 37.52 23.92
C ASN A 509 -3.09 37.46 22.50
N VAL A 510 -2.25 37.52 21.45
CA VAL A 510 -2.68 37.36 20.05
C VAL A 510 -2.04 36.12 19.40
N GLY A 511 -2.89 35.20 18.94
CA GLY A 511 -2.52 34.00 18.21
C GLY A 511 -2.37 34.27 16.70
N VAL A 512 -1.13 34.32 16.22
CA VAL A 512 -0.78 34.60 14.81
C VAL A 512 -0.10 33.41 14.12
N VAL A 513 -0.20 33.34 12.80
CA VAL A 513 0.58 32.40 11.97
C VAL A 513 1.68 33.15 11.23
N VAL A 514 2.93 32.84 11.53
CA VAL A 514 4.11 33.32 10.79
C VAL A 514 4.54 32.27 9.77
N VAL A 515 4.95 32.70 8.58
CA VAL A 515 5.33 31.83 7.47
C VAL A 515 6.65 32.31 6.85
N SER A 516 7.50 31.37 6.47
CA SER A 516 8.76 31.61 5.78
C SER A 516 9.10 30.41 4.88
N PHE A 517 10.23 30.49 4.18
CA PHE A 517 10.80 29.38 3.41
C PHE A 517 10.89 28.09 4.25
N PRO A 518 10.52 26.90 3.72
CA PRO A 518 10.22 26.63 2.31
C PRO A 518 8.79 26.92 1.84
N ALA A 519 7.88 27.38 2.72
CA ALA A 519 6.48 27.61 2.36
C ALA A 519 6.23 28.89 1.55
N THR A 520 7.18 29.84 1.57
CA THR A 520 7.23 31.03 0.72
C THR A 520 8.62 31.17 0.09
N GLU A 521 8.79 32.04 -0.90
CA GLU A 521 10.14 32.39 -1.38
C GLU A 521 11.03 32.94 -0.24
N MET A 522 12.35 32.81 -0.39
CA MET A 522 13.34 33.18 0.64
C MET A 522 13.26 34.65 1.07
N THR A 523 12.76 35.52 0.18
CA THR A 523 12.54 36.95 0.38
C THR A 523 11.10 37.30 0.78
N GLU A 524 10.21 36.34 1.00
CA GLU A 524 8.76 36.62 1.14
C GLU A 524 8.15 36.14 2.46
N SER A 525 8.96 36.08 3.52
CA SER A 525 8.48 35.75 4.87
C SER A 525 7.40 36.74 5.31
N ARG A 526 6.32 36.25 5.92
CA ARG A 526 5.10 37.02 6.20
C ARG A 526 4.41 36.57 7.48
N CYS A 527 3.68 37.47 8.13
CA CYS A 527 2.74 37.15 9.19
C CYS A 527 1.34 37.17 8.57
N ARG A 528 0.64 36.04 8.60
CA ARG A 528 -0.68 35.89 7.98
C ARG A 528 -1.75 35.92 9.05
N PHE A 529 -2.65 36.88 8.91
CA PHE A 529 -3.85 37.03 9.72
C PHE A 529 -5.04 36.47 8.95
N CYS A 530 -5.88 35.71 9.63
CA CYS A 530 -7.11 35.14 9.08
C CYS A 530 -8.26 35.68 9.93
N LEU A 531 -9.15 36.45 9.31
CA LEU A 531 -10.24 37.12 10.03
C LEU A 531 -11.51 36.28 10.04
N SER A 532 -12.36 36.54 11.03
CA SER A 532 -13.62 35.83 11.26
C SER A 532 -14.78 36.81 11.40
N ALA A 533 -15.97 36.37 11.00
CA ALA A 533 -17.24 37.00 11.34
C ALA A 533 -17.48 37.11 12.86
N ALA A 534 -16.83 36.25 13.65
CA ALA A 534 -16.90 36.24 15.11
C ALA A 534 -15.97 37.25 15.80
N HIS A 535 -15.09 37.95 15.07
CA HIS A 535 -14.27 39.03 15.64
C HIS A 535 -15.10 40.30 15.84
N THR A 536 -15.07 40.85 17.07
CA THR A 536 -15.66 42.17 17.36
C THR A 536 -14.68 43.29 16.98
N LYS A 537 -15.14 44.55 17.02
CA LYS A 537 -14.29 45.71 16.74
C LYS A 537 -13.10 45.77 17.70
N GLU A 538 -13.41 45.60 18.98
CA GLU A 538 -12.49 45.74 20.10
C GLU A 538 -11.34 44.72 19.98
N MET A 539 -11.68 43.48 19.57
CA MET A 539 -10.68 42.45 19.28
C MET A 539 -9.78 42.84 18.10
N LEU A 540 -10.34 43.39 17.01
CA LEU A 540 -9.54 43.81 15.86
C LEU A 540 -8.66 45.03 16.19
N ASP A 541 -9.16 45.99 16.97
CA ASP A 541 -8.41 47.16 17.42
C ASP A 541 -7.26 46.77 18.38
N GLU A 542 -7.48 45.80 19.28
CA GLU A 542 -6.44 45.23 20.14
C GLU A 542 -5.35 44.52 19.31
N VAL A 543 -5.75 43.70 18.33
CA VAL A 543 -4.82 43.04 17.39
C VAL A 543 -4.05 44.07 16.56
N LEU A 544 -4.71 45.10 16.03
CA LEU A 544 -4.07 46.18 15.27
C LEU A 544 -3.04 46.95 16.11
N LYS A 545 -3.36 47.26 17.37
CA LYS A 545 -2.42 47.87 18.32
C LYS A 545 -1.21 46.97 18.57
N ALA A 546 -1.42 45.68 18.82
CA ALA A 546 -0.35 44.71 19.00
C ALA A 546 0.56 44.61 17.77
N ILE A 547 -0.02 44.62 16.56
CA ILE A 547 0.73 44.64 15.30
C ILE A 547 1.54 45.93 15.15
N ASP A 548 0.98 47.09 15.50
CA ASP A 548 1.70 48.37 15.38
C ASP A 548 2.93 48.43 16.29
N GLU A 549 2.79 47.99 17.55
CA GLU A 549 3.90 47.87 18.51
C GLU A 549 4.99 46.91 18.01
N VAL A 550 4.60 45.68 17.62
CA VAL A 550 5.54 44.63 17.18
C VAL A 550 6.18 44.99 15.84
N GLY A 551 5.45 45.63 14.93
CA GLY A 551 5.96 46.13 13.65
C GLY A 551 6.92 47.30 13.78
N THR A 552 6.70 48.18 14.77
CA THR A 552 7.63 49.27 15.11
C THR A 552 8.91 48.71 15.73
N MET A 553 8.79 47.84 16.73
CA MET A 553 9.91 47.13 17.37
C MET A 553 10.76 46.33 16.37
N SER A 554 10.12 45.57 15.48
CA SER A 554 10.79 44.72 14.49
C SER A 554 11.19 45.45 13.19
N ARG A 555 10.90 46.76 13.08
CA ARG A 555 11.09 47.58 11.88
C ARG A 555 10.56 46.89 10.61
N ALA A 556 9.28 46.50 10.64
CA ALA A 556 8.58 45.79 9.57
C ALA A 556 7.64 46.67 8.74
N LYS A 557 7.43 47.92 9.16
CA LYS A 557 6.73 48.96 8.38
C LYS A 557 7.61 49.35 7.18
N HIS A 558 7.37 48.69 6.05
CA HIS A 558 8.20 48.78 4.84
C HIS A 558 7.53 49.54 3.68
N SER A 559 6.26 49.95 3.81
CA SER A 559 5.50 50.51 2.68
C SER A 559 5.92 51.95 2.35
N TYR A 560 6.24 52.19 1.07
CA TYR A 560 6.40 53.54 0.52
C TYR A 560 5.06 54.18 0.12
N ARG A 561 3.97 53.39 0.11
CA ARG A 561 2.60 53.84 -0.20
C ARG A 561 1.83 54.40 0.99
N THR A 562 2.41 54.41 2.20
CA THR A 562 1.79 54.93 3.43
C THR A 562 1.13 56.31 3.25
N ALA A 563 1.68 57.18 2.39
CA ALA A 563 1.10 58.49 2.08
C ALA A 563 -0.30 58.43 1.43
N LEU A 564 -0.61 57.40 0.64
CA LEU A 564 -1.94 57.21 0.02
C LEU A 564 -3.06 56.99 1.04
N TYR A 565 -2.73 56.39 2.19
CA TYR A 565 -3.71 55.95 3.20
C TYR A 565 -3.72 56.84 4.45
N LYS A 566 -2.81 57.80 4.54
CA LYS A 566 -2.61 58.65 5.73
C LYS A 566 -3.86 59.45 6.10
N ASP A 567 -4.50 60.03 5.10
CA ASP A 567 -5.65 60.93 5.27
C ASP A 567 -7.00 60.19 5.11
N LEU A 568 -6.98 58.87 4.94
CA LEU A 568 -8.19 58.05 4.83
C LEU A 568 -8.91 57.98 6.18
N ASN A 569 -10.15 58.48 6.26
CA ASN A 569 -11.02 58.23 7.42
C ASN A 569 -11.60 56.80 7.31
N ILE A 570 -11.42 55.98 8.35
CA ILE A 570 -11.84 54.58 8.36
C ILE A 570 -12.87 54.43 9.49
N GLU A 571 -14.14 54.32 9.11
CA GLU A 571 -15.25 54.15 10.05
C GLU A 571 -15.63 52.68 10.19
N TRP A 572 -16.09 52.28 11.39
CA TRP A 572 -16.48 50.88 11.63
C TRP A 572 -17.72 50.42 10.84
N PRO A 573 -18.78 51.24 10.64
CA PRO A 573 -19.80 50.94 9.65
C PRO A 573 -19.26 51.23 8.24
N LEU A 574 -18.41 50.34 7.72
CA LEU A 574 -17.97 50.32 6.31
C LEU A 574 -19.09 49.85 5.36
N LEU A 575 -20.30 50.40 5.51
CA LEU A 575 -21.38 50.34 4.53
C LEU A 575 -21.10 51.36 3.42
N LEU A 576 -20.18 51.01 2.50
CA LEU A 576 -19.86 51.89 1.36
C LEU A 576 -20.08 51.23 0.00
N ASN A 577 -20.96 51.90 -0.75
CA ASN A 577 -21.19 51.76 -2.17
C ASN A 577 -19.84 51.87 -2.95
N PRO A 578 -19.62 51.11 -4.04
CA PRO A 578 -18.28 50.95 -4.64
C PRO A 578 -17.61 52.18 -5.28
N ARG A 579 -18.19 53.40 -5.20
CA ARG A 579 -17.89 54.53 -6.11
C ARG A 579 -16.79 55.51 -5.66
N SER A 580 -16.20 55.42 -4.46
CA SER A 580 -15.41 56.52 -3.88
C SER A 580 -13.87 56.43 -3.97
N LEU A 581 -13.27 55.30 -4.38
CA LEU A 581 -11.82 55.04 -4.21
C LEU A 581 -10.93 55.21 -5.46
N LEU A 582 -11.47 55.53 -6.63
CA LEU A 582 -10.72 55.45 -7.91
C LEU A 582 -9.84 56.66 -8.29
N ASN A 583 -9.78 57.73 -7.49
CA ASN A 583 -9.14 58.99 -7.90
C ASN A 583 -7.64 59.17 -7.54
N GLY A 584 -6.93 58.12 -7.10
CA GLY A 584 -5.53 58.20 -6.64
C GLY A 584 -4.48 57.60 -7.59
N SER A 585 -3.87 58.41 -8.46
CA SER A 585 -2.86 57.95 -9.44
C SER A 585 -1.44 57.86 -8.84
N ILE A 586 -0.82 56.67 -8.81
CA ILE A 586 0.64 56.50 -8.63
C ILE A 586 1.19 55.38 -9.52
N ALA A 587 2.05 55.75 -10.47
CA ALA A 587 2.89 54.85 -11.24
C ALA A 587 4.35 55.35 -11.28
N SER A 588 5.29 54.40 -11.41
CA SER A 588 6.76 54.57 -11.54
C SER A 588 7.53 55.01 -10.29
N LEU A 589 8.50 54.18 -9.87
CA LEU A 589 9.96 54.43 -9.89
C LEU A 589 10.72 53.33 -9.14
N SER A 590 12.00 53.14 -9.47
CA SER A 590 12.89 52.07 -9.00
C SER A 590 14.30 52.60 -8.77
N PHE A 591 15.09 52.13 -7.79
CA PHE A 591 16.57 52.12 -7.83
C PHE A 591 17.24 51.28 -6.69
N THR A 592 18.58 51.31 -6.62
CA THR A 592 19.52 50.27 -6.12
C THR A 592 20.28 50.59 -4.79
N PRO A 593 21.11 49.66 -4.22
CA PRO A 593 21.56 49.68 -2.80
C PRO A 593 23.06 49.97 -2.51
N GLU A 594 23.42 50.37 -1.26
CA GLU A 594 24.78 50.21 -0.67
C GLU A 594 24.88 50.04 0.89
N TYR A 595 25.86 49.20 1.31
CA TYR A 595 26.77 49.15 2.50
C TYR A 595 26.39 49.16 4.04
N SER A 596 26.41 47.94 4.65
CA SER A 596 27.42 47.35 5.62
C SER A 596 27.69 47.76 7.11
N LYS A 597 28.14 46.73 7.90
CA LYS A 597 29.11 46.71 9.08
C LYS A 597 28.61 47.13 10.51
N GLN A 598 29.08 46.64 11.69
CA GLN A 598 30.12 45.63 12.13
C GLN A 598 30.01 45.24 13.66
N ARG A 599 30.89 44.31 14.16
CA ARG A 599 31.39 44.04 15.57
C ARG A 599 30.49 43.26 16.58
N LYS A 600 30.98 42.73 17.73
CA LYS A 600 32.19 41.90 18.05
C LYS A 600 31.92 40.98 19.30
N ARG A 601 32.93 40.51 20.07
CA ARG A 601 32.92 39.14 20.66
C ARG A 601 33.83 38.85 21.90
N THR A 602 33.31 38.15 22.94
CA THR A 602 34.02 37.50 24.10
C THR A 602 33.35 36.15 24.46
N LYS A 603 34.02 35.00 24.61
CA LYS A 603 34.97 34.51 25.66
C LYS A 603 34.37 34.32 27.07
N HIS A 604 34.78 33.33 27.88
CA HIS A 604 34.69 31.84 27.79
C HIS A 604 35.34 31.17 29.02
N VAL A 605 34.82 30.05 29.54
CA VAL A 605 35.40 29.20 30.61
C VAL A 605 35.13 27.70 30.31
N THR A 606 36.04 26.80 30.70
CA THR A 606 36.03 25.35 30.38
C THR A 606 35.49 24.46 31.50
N PRO A 607 34.77 23.35 31.20
CA PRO A 607 34.19 22.46 32.22
C PRO A 607 34.99 21.17 32.48
N VAL A 608 34.80 20.62 33.69
CA VAL A 608 35.31 19.32 34.16
C VAL A 608 34.58 18.14 33.50
N VAL A 609 35.22 16.97 33.42
CA VAL A 609 34.70 15.73 32.82
C VAL A 609 34.24 14.74 33.88
N VAL A 610 33.07 14.12 33.69
CA VAL A 610 32.59 12.97 34.46
C VAL A 610 32.16 11.86 33.48
N LYS A 611 32.53 10.60 33.76
CA LYS A 611 32.20 9.44 32.92
C LYS A 611 30.80 8.91 33.24
N SER A 612 30.06 8.46 32.23
CA SER A 612 28.72 7.89 32.39
C SER A 612 28.77 6.41 32.81
N ILE A 613 28.03 6.07 33.86
CA ILE A 613 27.77 4.70 34.31
C ILE A 613 26.31 4.35 33.95
N LYS A 614 26.04 3.15 33.42
CA LYS A 614 24.67 2.68 33.17
C LYS A 614 24.00 2.28 34.49
N SER A 615 22.72 2.64 34.65
CA SER A 615 21.93 2.28 35.84
C SER A 615 21.75 0.77 36.00
N LYS A 616 21.82 0.28 37.25
CA LYS A 616 21.63 -1.13 37.63
C LYS A 616 20.20 -1.49 38.09
N LYS A 617 19.28 -0.51 38.21
CA LYS A 617 17.96 -0.70 38.83
C LYS A 617 17.06 -1.65 38.02
N THR A 618 16.30 -2.51 38.73
CA THR A 618 15.36 -3.46 38.14
C THR A 618 14.05 -2.78 37.69
N PRO A 619 13.49 -3.10 36.52
CA PRO A 619 12.24 -2.52 36.03
C PRO A 619 11.01 -3.17 36.67
N ILE A 620 9.99 -2.36 37.01
CA ILE A 620 8.69 -2.79 37.53
C ILE A 620 7.57 -2.07 36.78
N GLU A 621 6.44 -2.75 36.56
CA GLU A 621 5.33 -2.29 35.73
C GLU A 621 4.21 -1.65 36.55
N PHE A 622 3.72 -0.48 36.10
CA PHE A 622 2.66 0.29 36.77
C PHE A 622 1.56 0.69 35.77
N TYR A 623 0.30 0.58 36.20
CA TYR A 623 -0.87 1.12 35.50
C TYR A 623 -1.05 2.62 35.77
N HIS A 624 -1.82 3.32 34.93
CA HIS A 624 -2.05 4.77 35.10
C HIS A 624 -3.08 5.13 36.19
N ASP A 625 -3.83 4.14 36.68
CA ASP A 625 -5.00 4.23 37.54
C ASP A 625 -4.95 3.18 38.68
N MET A 626 -3.74 2.87 39.14
CA MET A 626 -3.44 1.83 40.13
C MET A 626 -3.76 2.30 41.57
N THR A 627 -4.30 1.41 42.40
CA THR A 627 -4.48 1.65 43.85
C THR A 627 -3.18 1.46 44.63
N LEU A 628 -3.12 1.93 45.88
CA LEU A 628 -1.97 1.73 46.77
C LEU A 628 -1.72 0.25 47.07
N LYS A 629 -2.79 -0.55 47.17
CA LYS A 629 -2.72 -2.00 47.37
C LYS A 629 -2.12 -2.73 46.17
N GLU A 630 -2.63 -2.46 44.97
CA GLU A 630 -2.06 -3.00 43.73
C GLU A 630 -0.60 -2.57 43.55
N ALA A 631 -0.26 -1.32 43.90
CA ALA A 631 1.11 -0.82 43.84
C ALA A 631 2.06 -1.55 44.82
N ALA A 632 1.57 -1.93 46.01
CA ALA A 632 2.31 -2.74 46.97
C ALA A 632 2.55 -4.17 46.44
N GLU A 633 1.51 -4.80 45.86
CA GLU A 633 1.61 -6.10 45.17
C GLU A 633 2.61 -6.05 44.00
N ALA A 634 2.61 -4.99 43.19
CA ALA A 634 3.56 -4.80 42.08
C ALA A 634 5.01 -4.52 42.54
N LEU A 635 5.19 -3.96 43.73
CA LEU A 635 6.50 -3.81 44.38
C LEU A 635 6.95 -5.10 45.10
N ASN A 636 6.02 -6.02 45.36
CA ASN A 636 6.17 -7.25 46.13
C ASN A 636 6.56 -6.98 47.61
N GLU A 637 5.89 -6.00 48.22
CA GLU A 637 6.09 -5.52 49.59
C GLU A 637 4.73 -5.44 50.32
N PRO A 638 4.67 -5.61 51.65
CA PRO A 638 3.41 -5.52 52.41
C PRO A 638 2.88 -4.07 52.42
N LEU A 639 1.55 -3.94 52.41
CA LEU A 639 0.85 -2.65 52.31
C LEU A 639 1.22 -1.71 53.45
N GLU A 640 1.41 -2.25 54.66
CA GLU A 640 1.81 -1.50 55.86
C GLU A 640 3.18 -0.83 55.67
N SER A 641 4.16 -1.52 55.08
CA SER A 641 5.49 -0.95 54.78
C SER A 641 5.42 0.15 53.71
N VAL A 642 4.58 -0.08 52.69
CA VAL A 642 4.34 0.88 51.60
C VAL A 642 3.63 2.15 52.12
N LEU A 643 2.73 2.02 53.09
CA LEU A 643 2.08 3.15 53.76
C LEU A 643 3.06 3.90 54.66
N GLU A 644 3.82 3.21 55.50
CA GLU A 644 4.83 3.81 56.40
C GLU A 644 5.85 4.64 55.60
N ALA A 645 6.36 4.10 54.48
CA ALA A 645 7.27 4.80 53.57
C ALA A 645 6.63 5.98 52.80
N MET A 646 5.30 6.09 52.78
CA MET A 646 4.56 7.16 52.10
C MET A 646 4.09 8.27 53.04
N VAL A 647 3.86 7.98 54.33
CA VAL A 647 3.46 8.98 55.34
C VAL A 647 4.50 10.09 55.46
N ASP A 648 5.80 9.76 55.41
CA ASP A 648 6.91 10.73 55.40
C ASP A 648 6.96 11.61 54.14
N VAL A 649 6.29 11.21 53.06
CA VAL A 649 6.34 11.89 51.74
C VAL A 649 5.10 12.74 51.47
N ASN A 650 3.92 12.29 51.92
CA ASN A 650 2.70 13.11 51.94
C ASN A 650 1.71 12.59 53.02
N PRO A 651 1.44 13.37 54.08
CA PRO A 651 0.56 12.92 55.18
C PRO A 651 -0.91 12.72 54.77
N GLU A 652 -1.37 13.26 53.64
CA GLU A 652 -2.75 13.05 53.13
C GLU A 652 -2.97 11.64 52.53
N ILE A 653 -1.94 10.77 52.49
CA ILE A 653 -2.05 9.42 51.90
C ILE A 653 -2.87 8.44 52.75
N ILE A 654 -2.96 8.66 54.07
CA ILE A 654 -3.68 7.76 54.98
C ILE A 654 -5.18 7.68 54.61
N ASP A 655 -5.81 8.82 54.33
CA ASP A 655 -7.23 8.90 53.95
C ASP A 655 -7.54 8.29 52.56
N LEU A 656 -6.52 8.15 51.70
CA LEU A 656 -6.66 7.54 50.37
C LEU A 656 -6.59 6.01 50.42
N ALA A 657 -5.84 5.45 51.37
CA ALA A 657 -5.71 4.00 51.55
C ALA A 657 -7.04 3.37 51.99
N ASP A 658 -7.73 4.00 52.96
CA ASP A 658 -8.98 3.52 53.54
C ASP A 658 -10.18 3.56 52.56
N GLN A 659 -10.07 4.38 51.50
CA GLN A 659 -11.11 4.57 50.49
C GLN A 659 -10.88 3.79 49.18
N ASN A 660 -9.79 3.02 49.10
CA ASN A 660 -9.40 2.20 47.94
C ASN A 660 -9.42 2.96 46.59
N LYS A 661 -9.00 4.24 46.60
CA LYS A 661 -9.03 5.12 45.42
C LYS A 661 -7.76 4.97 44.57
N ALA A 662 -7.89 5.25 43.27
CA ALA A 662 -6.77 5.29 42.35
C ALA A 662 -5.76 6.38 42.75
N VAL A 663 -4.47 6.04 42.64
CA VAL A 663 -3.37 6.82 43.23
C VAL A 663 -2.62 7.59 42.15
N ASP A 664 -2.31 8.85 42.46
CA ASP A 664 -1.81 9.79 41.48
C ASP A 664 -0.41 9.40 40.98
N LYS A 665 -0.16 9.59 39.66
CA LYS A 665 1.04 9.10 38.96
C LYS A 665 2.37 9.49 39.60
N ARG A 666 2.39 10.64 40.31
CA ARG A 666 3.57 11.16 41.04
C ARG A 666 3.92 10.31 42.26
N ILE A 667 2.91 9.83 43.00
CA ILE A 667 3.08 9.01 44.19
C ILE A 667 3.67 7.65 43.80
N LEU A 668 3.17 7.04 42.72
CA LEU A 668 3.73 5.79 42.15
C LEU A 668 5.19 5.93 41.69
N MET A 669 5.59 7.09 41.14
CA MET A 669 7.00 7.36 40.80
C MET A 669 7.88 7.51 42.04
N ASN A 670 7.38 8.14 43.10
CA ASN A 670 8.10 8.28 44.36
C ASN A 670 8.28 6.92 45.04
N LEU A 671 7.22 6.10 45.09
CA LEU A 671 7.27 4.70 45.54
C LEU A 671 8.34 3.89 44.80
N ALA A 672 8.31 3.89 43.47
CA ALA A 672 9.32 3.19 42.68
C ALA A 672 10.75 3.70 42.95
N SER A 673 10.92 4.98 43.31
CA SER A 673 12.23 5.54 43.66
C SER A 673 12.71 5.13 45.06
N ILE A 674 11.80 4.98 46.03
CA ILE A 674 12.12 4.58 47.42
C ILE A 674 12.60 3.13 47.46
N TYR A 675 11.90 2.22 46.77
CA TYR A 675 12.26 0.80 46.69
C TYR A 675 13.37 0.48 45.66
N ASP A 676 14.10 1.50 45.17
CA ASP A 676 15.18 1.42 44.18
C ASP A 676 14.84 0.75 42.83
N LYS A 677 13.57 0.85 42.41
CA LYS A 677 13.06 0.25 41.16
C LYS A 677 13.00 1.27 40.02
N ARG A 678 12.76 0.79 38.80
CA ARG A 678 12.57 1.62 37.60
C ARG A 678 11.14 1.45 37.06
N PRO A 679 10.27 2.46 37.13
CA PRO A 679 8.89 2.33 36.66
C PRO A 679 8.82 2.21 35.12
N ARG A 680 8.02 1.24 34.66
CA ARG A 680 7.62 1.00 33.27
C ARG A 680 6.09 1.12 33.21
N TRP A 681 5.58 2.00 32.36
CA TRP A 681 4.14 2.23 32.27
C TRP A 681 3.50 1.28 31.26
N ILE A 682 2.43 0.61 31.68
CA ILE A 682 1.63 -0.29 30.83
C ILE A 682 0.16 0.11 30.89
N HIS A 683 -0.60 -0.21 29.84
CA HIS A 683 -2.04 -0.01 29.83
C HIS A 683 -2.73 -1.14 30.60
N ARG A 684 -3.74 -0.80 31.42
CA ARG A 684 -4.56 -1.78 32.14
C ARG A 684 -5.27 -2.67 31.10
N PRO A 685 -5.19 -4.01 31.20
CA PRO A 685 -6.06 -4.89 30.43
C PRO A 685 -7.50 -4.51 30.75
N SER A 686 -8.30 -4.15 29.75
CA SER A 686 -9.67 -3.74 30.01
C SER A 686 -10.50 -4.94 30.43
N GLU A 687 -11.24 -4.84 31.54
CA GLU A 687 -12.23 -5.85 31.95
C GLU A 687 -13.25 -6.10 30.82
N LYS A 688 -13.54 -5.07 30.00
CA LYS A 688 -14.27 -5.23 28.75
C LYS A 688 -13.63 -6.25 27.81
N LYS A 689 -12.31 -6.26 27.55
CA LYS A 689 -11.68 -7.28 26.69
C LYS A 689 -11.64 -8.67 27.32
N ALA A 690 -11.73 -8.79 28.65
CA ALA A 690 -11.90 -10.07 29.32
C ALA A 690 -13.34 -10.58 29.19
N MET A 691 -14.34 -9.76 29.53
CA MET A 691 -15.76 -10.08 29.36
C MET A 691 -16.15 -10.31 27.89
N GLU A 692 -15.58 -9.54 26.96
CA GLU A 692 -15.80 -9.64 25.52
C GLU A 692 -15.05 -10.82 24.89
N LYS A 693 -14.01 -11.36 25.56
CA LYS A 693 -13.49 -12.70 25.25
C LYS A 693 -14.46 -13.77 25.71
N LEU A 694 -14.92 -13.73 26.96
CA LEU A 694 -15.93 -14.67 27.46
C LEU A 694 -17.19 -14.68 26.58
N SER A 695 -17.71 -13.51 26.20
CA SER A 695 -18.92 -13.40 25.37
C SER A 695 -18.69 -13.69 23.88
N LYS A 696 -17.44 -13.68 23.38
CA LYS A 696 -17.13 -14.12 22.00
C LYS A 696 -16.99 -15.65 21.93
N ASP A 697 -16.45 -16.28 22.95
CA ASP A 697 -16.36 -17.74 22.99
C ASP A 697 -17.72 -18.40 23.30
N GLU A 698 -18.70 -17.70 23.88
CA GLU A 698 -20.11 -18.13 23.95
C GLU A 698 -20.82 -18.23 22.58
N VAL A 699 -20.31 -17.58 21.53
CA VAL A 699 -20.95 -17.52 20.20
C VAL A 699 -20.51 -18.65 19.27
N ASP A 700 -19.32 -19.22 19.49
CA ASP A 700 -18.81 -20.34 18.69
C ASP A 700 -19.56 -21.65 19.03
N VAL A 701 -19.44 -22.66 18.17
CA VAL A 701 -20.09 -23.96 18.33
C VAL A 701 -19.04 -25.04 18.52
N PHE A 702 -19.08 -25.69 19.68
CA PHE A 702 -18.17 -26.75 20.09
C PHE A 702 -18.88 -28.12 20.11
N PRO A 703 -18.13 -29.23 20.04
CA PRO A 703 -18.69 -30.57 20.26
C PRO A 703 -19.47 -30.68 21.56
N GLN A 704 -20.55 -31.46 21.56
CA GLN A 704 -21.39 -31.61 22.75
C GLN A 704 -20.66 -32.40 23.84
N PRO A 705 -20.89 -32.11 25.14
CA PRO A 705 -20.39 -32.95 26.23
C PRO A 705 -20.91 -34.39 26.07
N PRO A 706 -20.17 -35.40 26.59
CA PRO A 706 -20.56 -36.80 26.45
C PRO A 706 -22.00 -37.02 26.96
N PRO A 707 -22.82 -37.80 26.23
CA PRO A 707 -24.21 -38.04 26.61
C PRO A 707 -24.29 -38.87 27.91
N PRO A 708 -25.40 -38.79 28.65
CA PRO A 708 -25.64 -39.67 29.79
C PRO A 708 -25.65 -41.15 29.38
N ASP A 709 -25.20 -42.04 30.27
CA ASP A 709 -25.10 -43.48 30.00
C ASP A 709 -26.44 -44.13 29.59
N GLU A 710 -27.56 -43.57 30.04
CA GLU A 710 -28.93 -43.99 29.69
C GLU A 710 -29.29 -43.76 28.21
N GLU A 711 -28.57 -42.87 27.50
CA GLU A 711 -28.81 -42.57 26.08
C GLU A 711 -27.84 -43.26 25.12
N LEU A 712 -26.86 -44.00 25.64
CA LEU A 712 -25.82 -44.67 24.87
C LEU A 712 -26.34 -46.00 24.28
N VAL A 713 -26.25 -46.13 22.95
CA VAL A 713 -26.65 -47.32 22.18
C VAL A 713 -25.42 -47.89 21.46
N LYS A 714 -25.33 -49.24 21.31
CA LYS A 714 -24.28 -49.91 20.49
C LYS A 714 -24.28 -49.29 19.08
N ARG A 715 -23.12 -48.83 18.61
CA ARG A 715 -22.94 -48.34 17.23
C ARG A 715 -22.01 -49.25 16.42
N ALA A 716 -22.10 -49.17 15.10
CA ALA A 716 -21.20 -49.85 14.19
C ALA A 716 -19.76 -49.28 14.32
N PRO A 717 -18.71 -50.10 14.30
CA PRO A 717 -17.33 -49.61 14.18
C PRO A 717 -17.09 -48.95 12.83
N VAL A 718 -16.37 -47.83 12.84
CA VAL A 718 -15.78 -47.22 11.64
C VAL A 718 -14.32 -47.67 11.55
N VAL A 719 -13.93 -48.26 10.42
CA VAL A 719 -12.67 -49.00 10.24
C VAL A 719 -11.89 -48.47 9.04
N THR A 720 -10.69 -47.93 9.24
CA THR A 720 -9.82 -47.53 8.11
C THR A 720 -8.95 -48.70 7.64
N ILE A 721 -8.78 -48.88 6.34
CA ILE A 721 -7.78 -49.82 5.78
C ILE A 721 -6.53 -49.06 5.32
N MET A 722 -5.36 -49.46 5.86
CA MET A 722 -4.05 -48.84 5.63
C MET A 722 -2.98 -49.84 5.18
N GLY A 723 -1.82 -49.35 4.73
CA GLY A 723 -0.69 -50.15 4.24
C GLY A 723 -0.12 -49.63 2.92
N HIS A 724 0.98 -50.23 2.48
CA HIS A 724 1.71 -49.86 1.26
C HIS A 724 0.88 -50.00 -0.03
N VAL A 725 1.35 -49.37 -1.12
CA VAL A 725 0.89 -49.64 -2.50
C VAL A 725 1.03 -51.13 -2.82
N ASP A 726 0.17 -51.66 -3.68
CA ASP A 726 0.11 -53.06 -4.13
C ASP A 726 -0.02 -54.16 -3.05
N HIS A 727 -0.19 -53.80 -1.77
CA HIS A 727 -0.55 -54.74 -0.70
C HIS A 727 -2.00 -55.29 -0.80
N GLY A 728 -2.78 -54.86 -1.80
CA GLY A 728 -4.12 -55.36 -2.08
C GLY A 728 -5.24 -54.80 -1.19
N LYS A 729 -5.09 -53.56 -0.69
CA LYS A 729 -6.11 -52.86 0.11
C LYS A 729 -7.44 -52.73 -0.64
N THR A 730 -7.41 -52.14 -1.84
CA THR A 730 -8.60 -51.96 -2.67
C THR A 730 -9.19 -53.30 -3.12
N THR A 731 -8.36 -54.32 -3.35
CA THR A 731 -8.81 -55.70 -3.63
C THR A 731 -9.53 -56.32 -2.43
N LEU A 732 -9.04 -56.08 -1.21
CA LEU A 732 -9.72 -56.50 0.02
C LEU A 732 -11.08 -55.81 0.15
N LEU A 733 -11.15 -54.50 -0.08
CA LEU A 733 -12.40 -53.73 -0.03
C LEU A 733 -13.39 -54.14 -1.13
N ASP A 734 -12.93 -54.41 -2.35
CA ASP A 734 -13.77 -54.94 -3.44
C ASP A 734 -14.38 -56.31 -3.07
N SER A 735 -13.57 -57.21 -2.50
CA SER A 735 -14.04 -58.51 -2.01
C SER A 735 -15.01 -58.38 -0.82
N LEU A 736 -14.81 -57.41 0.07
CA LEU A 736 -15.76 -57.12 1.18
C LEU A 736 -17.05 -56.46 0.68
N ARG A 737 -16.99 -55.67 -0.39
CA ARG A 737 -18.14 -54.94 -0.98
C ARG A 737 -18.91 -55.77 -2.02
N ASN A 738 -18.38 -56.92 -2.45
CA ASN A 738 -18.84 -57.66 -3.62
C ASN A 738 -18.87 -56.82 -4.91
N SER A 739 -17.91 -55.89 -5.05
CA SER A 739 -17.77 -54.99 -6.20
C SER A 739 -16.43 -55.19 -6.93
N ARG A 740 -16.26 -54.50 -8.07
CA ARG A 740 -14.99 -54.42 -8.81
C ARG A 740 -14.67 -52.99 -9.22
N ILE A 741 -14.35 -52.16 -8.23
CA ILE A 741 -13.97 -50.76 -8.36
C ILE A 741 -12.55 -50.65 -8.92
N THR A 742 -11.64 -51.54 -8.51
CA THR A 742 -10.25 -51.64 -9.00
C THR A 742 -10.10 -51.68 -10.52
N ALA A 743 -11.09 -52.19 -11.26
CA ALA A 743 -11.08 -52.24 -12.72
C ALA A 743 -11.51 -50.91 -13.39
N GLY A 744 -12.13 -49.99 -12.64
CA GLY A 744 -12.60 -48.69 -13.11
C GLY A 744 -11.72 -47.50 -12.70
N GLU A 745 -10.83 -47.66 -11.72
CA GLU A 745 -9.94 -46.58 -11.26
C GLU A 745 -8.79 -46.31 -12.24
N PHE A 746 -8.53 -45.03 -12.54
CA PHE A 746 -7.47 -44.65 -13.46
C PHE A 746 -6.08 -45.01 -12.89
N GLY A 747 -5.37 -45.86 -13.63
CA GLY A 747 -4.06 -46.37 -13.23
C GLY A 747 -4.12 -47.58 -12.27
N GLY A 748 -5.30 -48.12 -11.95
CA GLY A 748 -5.45 -49.26 -11.05
C GLY A 748 -5.11 -48.94 -9.58
N ILE A 749 -5.12 -47.65 -9.21
CA ILE A 749 -4.77 -47.16 -7.88
C ILE A 749 -5.89 -46.27 -7.32
N THR A 750 -6.19 -46.47 -6.04
CA THR A 750 -7.12 -45.62 -5.30
C THR A 750 -6.46 -44.29 -4.98
N GLN A 751 -7.10 -43.19 -5.39
CA GLN A 751 -6.59 -41.81 -5.27
C GLN A 751 -7.52 -40.90 -4.43
N HIS A 752 -8.68 -41.41 -4.01
CA HIS A 752 -9.73 -40.69 -3.27
C HIS A 752 -10.09 -41.42 -1.98
N ILE A 753 -10.70 -40.74 -1.00
CA ILE A 753 -11.13 -41.37 0.26
C ILE A 753 -12.59 -41.79 0.14
N GLY A 754 -12.83 -43.10 -0.03
CA GLY A 754 -14.15 -43.69 -0.05
C GLY A 754 -14.60 -44.15 1.33
N ALA A 755 -15.87 -43.92 1.69
CA ALA A 755 -16.50 -44.54 2.86
C ALA A 755 -17.74 -45.35 2.45
N PHE A 756 -17.90 -46.57 2.96
CA PHE A 756 -19.03 -47.44 2.67
C PHE A 756 -19.33 -48.43 3.81
N SER A 757 -20.59 -48.84 3.91
CA SER A 757 -21.09 -49.78 4.90
C SER A 757 -21.17 -51.20 4.34
N VAL A 758 -20.72 -52.19 5.13
CA VAL A 758 -20.94 -53.62 4.87
C VAL A 758 -21.81 -54.19 5.98
N VAL A 759 -22.80 -55.00 5.61
CA VAL A 759 -23.58 -55.84 6.54
C VAL A 759 -22.98 -57.24 6.50
N LEU A 760 -22.70 -57.82 7.65
CA LEU A 760 -21.98 -59.08 7.74
C LEU A 760 -22.91 -60.27 7.39
N PRO A 761 -22.41 -61.35 6.74
CA PRO A 761 -23.27 -62.45 6.30
C PRO A 761 -23.93 -63.27 7.42
N HIS A 762 -23.40 -63.19 8.64
CA HIS A 762 -23.76 -64.06 9.77
C HIS A 762 -24.18 -63.31 11.05
N SER A 763 -24.16 -61.97 11.03
CA SER A 763 -24.69 -61.14 12.12
C SER A 763 -25.45 -59.94 11.55
N SER A 764 -26.37 -59.37 12.32
CA SER A 764 -27.06 -58.12 11.93
C SER A 764 -26.20 -56.86 12.13
N ASP A 765 -24.95 -57.03 12.55
CA ASP A 765 -24.02 -55.93 12.78
C ASP A 765 -23.47 -55.39 11.44
N ARG A 766 -23.20 -54.09 11.44
CA ARG A 766 -22.67 -53.34 10.31
C ARG A 766 -21.24 -52.88 10.63
N VAL A 767 -20.38 -52.86 9.63
CA VAL A 767 -19.05 -52.25 9.71
C VAL A 767 -18.93 -51.19 8.62
N THR A 768 -18.47 -49.99 8.96
CA THR A 768 -18.26 -48.91 8.01
C THR A 768 -16.79 -48.80 7.68
N PHE A 769 -16.40 -49.09 6.44
CA PHE A 769 -15.02 -49.04 6.00
C PHE A 769 -14.67 -47.68 5.39
N ILE A 770 -13.46 -47.20 5.69
CA ILE A 770 -12.80 -46.08 5.00
C ILE A 770 -11.60 -46.61 4.20
N ASP A 771 -11.60 -46.35 2.89
CA ASP A 771 -10.48 -46.63 2.01
C ASP A 771 -9.47 -45.47 2.03
N THR A 772 -8.18 -45.75 2.16
CA THR A 772 -7.13 -44.72 2.11
C THR A 772 -6.08 -45.04 1.04
N PRO A 773 -5.73 -44.05 0.18
CA PRO A 773 -4.67 -44.21 -0.79
C PRO A 773 -3.32 -44.61 -0.18
N GLY A 774 -2.68 -45.62 -0.79
CA GLY A 774 -1.40 -46.14 -0.31
C GLY A 774 -0.20 -45.23 -0.57
N HIS A 775 -0.27 -44.35 -1.57
CA HIS A 775 0.91 -43.64 -2.06
C HIS A 775 1.41 -42.55 -1.10
N ALA A 776 2.74 -42.33 -1.05
CA ALA A 776 3.39 -41.36 -0.17
C ALA A 776 2.81 -39.94 -0.26
N ALA A 777 2.41 -39.51 -1.47
CA ALA A 777 1.75 -38.22 -1.71
C ALA A 777 0.48 -37.98 -0.87
N PHE A 778 -0.24 -39.05 -0.51
CA PHE A 778 -1.52 -39.00 0.21
C PHE A 778 -1.36 -39.23 1.72
N LYS A 779 -0.20 -38.90 2.30
CA LYS A 779 0.08 -39.09 3.74
C LYS A 779 -0.94 -38.42 4.66
N GLU A 780 -1.43 -37.22 4.31
CA GLU A 780 -2.45 -36.51 5.09
C GLU A 780 -3.81 -37.22 5.04
N MET A 781 -4.15 -37.89 3.92
CA MET A 781 -5.35 -38.73 3.82
C MET A 781 -5.29 -39.93 4.76
N ARG A 782 -4.12 -40.58 4.87
CA ARG A 782 -3.91 -41.68 5.84
C ARG A 782 -4.01 -41.17 7.28
N SER A 783 -3.36 -40.06 7.60
CA SER A 783 -3.46 -39.42 8.92
C SER A 783 -4.92 -39.12 9.32
N ARG A 784 -5.69 -38.48 8.43
CA ARG A 784 -7.14 -38.25 8.63
C ARG A 784 -7.93 -39.53 8.80
N GLY A 785 -7.63 -40.57 8.02
CA GLY A 785 -8.24 -41.89 8.17
C GLY A 785 -8.06 -42.45 9.59
N ALA A 786 -6.83 -42.46 10.12
CA ALA A 786 -6.58 -42.90 11.49
C ALA A 786 -7.40 -42.10 12.50
N HIS A 787 -7.33 -40.76 12.47
CA HIS A 787 -8.06 -39.90 13.42
C HIS A 787 -9.59 -39.95 13.29
N SER A 788 -10.13 -40.42 12.16
CA SER A 788 -11.58 -40.49 11.91
C SER A 788 -12.18 -41.87 12.16
N THR A 789 -11.43 -42.82 12.74
CA THR A 789 -11.88 -44.21 12.91
C THR A 789 -11.65 -44.79 14.29
N ASP A 790 -12.47 -45.78 14.63
CA ASP A 790 -12.42 -46.50 15.91
C ASP A 790 -11.34 -47.58 15.90
N LEU A 791 -11.04 -48.14 14.73
CA LEU A 791 -10.16 -49.29 14.53
C LEU A 791 -9.47 -49.20 13.17
N VAL A 792 -8.22 -49.63 13.06
CA VAL A 792 -7.49 -49.65 11.77
C VAL A 792 -7.11 -51.07 11.35
N VAL A 793 -7.23 -51.39 10.07
CA VAL A 793 -6.70 -52.63 9.47
C VAL A 793 -5.43 -52.31 8.72
N LEU A 794 -4.30 -52.81 9.21
CA LEU A 794 -2.99 -52.67 8.56
C LEU A 794 -2.74 -53.86 7.63
N VAL A 795 -2.80 -53.62 6.31
CA VAL A 795 -2.61 -54.66 5.29
C VAL A 795 -1.14 -54.76 4.90
N VAL A 796 -0.55 -55.93 5.13
CA VAL A 796 0.86 -56.24 4.86
C VAL A 796 0.93 -57.43 3.91
N ALA A 797 1.60 -57.29 2.76
CA ALA A 797 1.73 -58.41 1.85
C ALA A 797 2.77 -59.42 2.33
N ALA A 798 2.46 -60.72 2.21
CA ALA A 798 3.33 -61.81 2.67
C ALA A 798 4.61 -61.97 1.82
N ASP A 799 4.61 -61.54 0.56
CA ASP A 799 5.80 -61.52 -0.29
C ASP A 799 6.75 -60.36 0.05
N ASP A 800 6.19 -59.17 0.30
CA ASP A 800 6.95 -57.93 0.50
C ASP A 800 7.39 -57.74 1.96
N GLY A 801 6.45 -57.72 2.91
CA GLY A 801 6.66 -57.34 4.31
C GLY A 801 6.39 -55.86 4.60
N ALA A 802 6.90 -55.35 5.73
CA ALA A 802 6.71 -53.95 6.13
C ALA A 802 7.65 -52.99 5.36
N ASN A 803 7.11 -52.31 4.33
CA ASN A 803 7.78 -51.26 3.56
C ASN A 803 7.55 -49.85 4.15
N GLU A 804 8.23 -48.82 3.62
CA GLU A 804 8.21 -47.44 4.14
C GLU A 804 6.81 -46.88 4.43
N GLN A 805 5.86 -47.01 3.49
CA GLN A 805 4.47 -46.54 3.68
C GLN A 805 3.70 -47.35 4.75
N THR A 806 4.09 -48.60 5.02
CA THR A 806 3.58 -49.39 6.15
C THR A 806 4.12 -48.82 7.46
N VAL A 807 5.40 -48.42 7.51
CA VAL A 807 6.00 -47.75 8.68
C VAL A 807 5.34 -46.39 8.95
N GLU A 808 5.08 -45.60 7.90
CA GLU A 808 4.26 -44.37 8.03
C GLU A 808 2.87 -44.67 8.59
N SER A 809 2.20 -45.71 8.09
CA SER A 809 0.86 -46.09 8.55
C SER A 809 0.88 -46.49 10.04
N ILE A 810 1.86 -47.31 10.47
CA ILE A 810 2.07 -47.67 11.88
C ILE A 810 2.27 -46.42 12.74
N LYS A 811 3.06 -45.45 12.25
CA LYS A 811 3.29 -44.18 12.94
C LYS A 811 1.98 -43.41 13.13
N TYR A 812 1.18 -43.23 12.08
CA TYR A 812 -0.10 -42.51 12.18
C TYR A 812 -1.10 -43.20 13.11
N ILE A 813 -1.15 -44.54 13.10
CA ILE A 813 -1.99 -45.32 14.03
C ILE A 813 -1.55 -45.08 15.48
N LYS A 814 -0.24 -45.16 15.77
CA LYS A 814 0.32 -44.89 17.11
C LYS A 814 0.14 -43.44 17.55
N GLU A 815 0.24 -42.46 16.65
CA GLU A 815 0.00 -41.04 16.92
C GLU A 815 -1.49 -40.73 17.18
N ALA A 816 -2.41 -41.42 16.50
CA ALA A 816 -3.84 -41.30 16.73
C ALA A 816 -4.32 -42.05 18.00
N GLY A 817 -3.53 -42.98 18.53
CA GLY A 817 -3.89 -43.78 19.71
C GLY A 817 -5.01 -44.80 19.46
N VAL A 818 -5.21 -45.19 18.19
CA VAL A 818 -6.31 -46.06 17.75
C VAL A 818 -5.84 -47.52 17.74
N PRO A 819 -6.61 -48.49 18.27
CA PRO A 819 -6.26 -49.91 18.15
C PRO A 819 -6.23 -50.35 16.69
N PHE A 820 -5.49 -51.41 16.38
CA PHE A 820 -5.40 -51.92 15.01
C PHE A 820 -5.20 -53.43 14.93
N VAL A 821 -5.63 -53.98 13.80
CA VAL A 821 -5.52 -55.39 13.44
C VAL A 821 -4.62 -55.53 12.22
N VAL A 822 -3.73 -56.52 12.21
CA VAL A 822 -2.83 -56.77 11.08
C VAL A 822 -3.42 -57.84 10.16
N ALA A 823 -3.62 -57.49 8.88
CA ALA A 823 -4.06 -58.40 7.84
C ALA A 823 -2.89 -58.77 6.92
N ILE A 824 -2.35 -59.98 7.05
CA ILE A 824 -1.28 -60.48 6.18
C ILE A 824 -1.90 -61.02 4.89
N ASN A 825 -1.73 -60.29 3.79
CA ASN A 825 -2.40 -60.55 2.52
C ASN A 825 -1.50 -61.28 1.50
N LYS A 826 -2.08 -61.75 0.40
CA LYS A 826 -1.45 -62.50 -0.70
C LYS A 826 -0.88 -63.88 -0.29
N ILE A 827 -1.48 -64.57 0.69
CA ILE A 827 -1.04 -65.92 1.10
C ILE A 827 -1.21 -66.99 -0.01
N ASP A 828 -1.95 -66.67 -1.07
CA ASP A 828 -2.12 -67.49 -2.27
C ASP A 828 -0.90 -67.49 -3.20
N LYS A 829 0.04 -66.54 -3.03
CA LYS A 829 1.25 -66.48 -3.85
C LYS A 829 2.28 -67.56 -3.48
N PRO A 830 2.94 -68.20 -4.45
CA PRO A 830 3.95 -69.23 -4.18
C PRO A 830 5.24 -68.69 -3.54
N ASN A 831 5.44 -67.37 -3.53
CA ASN A 831 6.57 -66.68 -2.88
C ASN A 831 6.17 -65.95 -1.59
N ALA A 832 5.01 -66.25 -1.01
CA ALA A 832 4.56 -65.67 0.26
C ALA A 832 5.38 -66.20 1.45
N ASP A 833 5.99 -65.31 2.23
CA ASP A 833 6.67 -65.62 3.49
C ASP A 833 6.02 -64.85 4.65
N ILE A 834 5.00 -65.48 5.23
CA ILE A 834 4.23 -64.98 6.37
C ILE A 834 5.17 -64.69 7.57
N GLN A 835 6.21 -65.51 7.78
CA GLN A 835 7.12 -65.36 8.92
C GLN A 835 8.06 -64.17 8.75
N LYS A 836 8.53 -63.90 7.52
CA LYS A 836 9.23 -62.65 7.16
C LYS A 836 8.34 -61.44 7.42
N ALA A 837 7.07 -61.47 7.00
CA ALA A 837 6.13 -60.37 7.24
C ALA A 837 5.94 -60.11 8.75
N LYS A 838 5.65 -61.15 9.57
CA LYS A 838 5.52 -61.02 11.04
C LYS A 838 6.79 -60.45 11.70
N ARG A 839 7.98 -60.93 11.33
CA ARG A 839 9.26 -60.40 11.84
C ARG A 839 9.53 -58.96 11.43
N SER A 840 9.13 -58.55 10.22
CA SER A 840 9.34 -57.18 9.75
C SER A 840 8.54 -56.16 10.55
N LEU A 841 7.33 -56.52 11.01
CA LEU A 841 6.51 -55.67 11.89
C LEU A 841 7.11 -55.52 13.28
N MET A 842 7.69 -56.59 13.84
CA MET A 842 8.36 -56.56 15.14
C MET A 842 9.53 -55.54 15.20
N GLN A 843 10.21 -55.29 14.07
CA GLN A 843 11.28 -54.28 13.99
C GLN A 843 10.77 -52.84 14.18
N TYR A 844 9.48 -52.60 13.92
CA TYR A 844 8.80 -51.31 14.09
C TYR A 844 7.92 -51.26 15.34
N ASP A 845 8.27 -52.10 16.34
CA ASP A 845 7.60 -52.12 17.65
C ASP A 845 6.10 -52.49 17.53
N VAL A 846 5.78 -53.40 16.60
CA VAL A 846 4.45 -54.02 16.46
C VAL A 846 4.58 -55.50 16.81
N VAL A 847 4.22 -55.85 18.05
CA VAL A 847 4.28 -57.23 18.55
C VAL A 847 2.92 -57.89 18.36
N LEU A 848 2.90 -58.96 17.57
CA LEU A 848 1.66 -59.66 17.20
C LEU A 848 1.24 -60.65 18.29
N GLU A 849 -0.06 -60.95 18.37
CA GLU A 849 -0.66 -61.90 19.33
C GLU A 849 0.02 -63.27 19.32
N ASP A 850 0.25 -63.86 18.13
CA ASP A 850 1.00 -65.11 17.93
C ASP A 850 2.42 -65.12 18.54
N MET A 851 2.99 -63.93 18.78
CA MET A 851 4.33 -63.72 19.32
C MET A 851 4.30 -63.23 20.78
N GLY A 852 3.14 -63.26 21.44
CA GLY A 852 2.94 -62.82 22.83
C GLY A 852 2.71 -61.31 22.98
N GLY A 853 2.36 -60.62 21.89
CA GLY A 853 1.95 -59.21 21.91
C GLY A 853 0.44 -59.01 22.03
N ASP A 854 0.02 -57.77 21.85
CA ASP A 854 -1.34 -57.26 22.01
C ASP A 854 -2.05 -56.95 20.67
N VAL A 855 -1.34 -57.01 19.54
CA VAL A 855 -1.88 -56.70 18.21
C VAL A 855 -2.42 -57.96 17.52
N PRO A 856 -3.74 -58.08 17.28
CA PRO A 856 -4.32 -59.24 16.61
C PRO A 856 -3.88 -59.37 15.15
N VAL A 857 -3.73 -60.60 14.65
CA VAL A 857 -3.26 -60.88 13.28
C VAL A 857 -4.11 -61.93 12.57
N VAL A 858 -4.43 -61.68 11.29
CA VAL A 858 -5.13 -62.63 10.41
C VAL A 858 -4.40 -62.79 9.09
N GLU A 859 -4.26 -64.02 8.64
CA GLU A 859 -3.65 -64.39 7.35
C GLU A 859 -4.77 -64.56 6.30
N ILE A 860 -4.76 -63.73 5.25
CA ILE A 860 -5.86 -63.64 4.25
C ILE A 860 -5.38 -63.74 2.81
N SER A 861 -6.28 -64.14 1.90
CA SER A 861 -6.15 -63.87 0.47
C SER A 861 -7.33 -63.04 0.00
N ALA A 862 -7.10 -61.75 -0.22
CA ALA A 862 -8.12 -60.85 -0.77
C ALA A 862 -8.62 -61.28 -2.17
N LEU A 863 -7.78 -61.94 -2.97
CA LEU A 863 -8.10 -62.39 -4.32
C LEU A 863 -8.95 -63.67 -4.35
N GLN A 864 -8.66 -64.64 -3.45
CA GLN A 864 -9.39 -65.90 -3.37
C GLN A 864 -10.58 -65.86 -2.39
N GLY A 865 -10.69 -64.82 -1.57
CA GLY A 865 -11.69 -64.71 -0.49
C GLY A 865 -11.30 -65.47 0.79
N THR A 866 -10.11 -66.07 0.85
CA THR A 866 -9.69 -66.95 1.95
C THR A 866 -9.52 -66.17 3.26
N ASN A 867 -10.14 -66.67 4.33
CA ASN A 867 -10.13 -66.12 5.70
C ASN A 867 -10.72 -64.70 5.84
N LEU A 868 -11.47 -64.19 4.86
CA LEU A 868 -12.14 -62.87 5.01
C LEU A 868 -13.20 -62.88 6.12
N ASP A 869 -13.93 -63.98 6.31
CA ASP A 869 -14.91 -64.12 7.38
C ASP A 869 -14.25 -64.02 8.76
N LYS A 870 -13.07 -64.64 8.95
CA LYS A 870 -12.29 -64.54 10.19
C LYS A 870 -11.82 -63.11 10.48
N LEU A 871 -11.45 -62.36 9.43
CA LEU A 871 -11.11 -60.95 9.58
C LEU A 871 -12.36 -60.15 10.02
N GLN A 872 -13.52 -60.41 9.43
CA GLN A 872 -14.78 -59.77 9.84
C GLN A 872 -15.16 -60.10 11.29
N GLU A 873 -15.11 -61.38 11.69
CA GLU A 873 -15.36 -61.84 13.06
C GLU A 873 -14.42 -61.16 14.07
N LEU A 874 -13.14 -61.04 13.74
CA LEU A 874 -12.16 -60.37 14.60
C LEU A 874 -12.42 -58.86 14.73
N LEU A 875 -12.83 -58.18 13.64
CA LEU A 875 -13.20 -56.76 13.71
C LEU A 875 -14.44 -56.54 14.60
N VAL A 876 -15.42 -57.45 14.56
CA VAL A 876 -16.57 -57.40 15.47
C VAL A 876 -16.14 -57.66 16.91
N ALA A 877 -15.37 -58.72 17.17
CA ALA A 877 -14.90 -59.05 18.51
C ALA A 877 -14.10 -57.89 19.13
N GLN A 878 -13.23 -57.25 18.35
CA GLN A 878 -12.49 -56.07 18.79
C GLN A 878 -13.40 -54.87 19.07
N ALA A 879 -14.42 -54.63 18.23
CA ALA A 879 -15.40 -53.57 18.46
C ALA A 879 -16.30 -53.81 19.69
N GLU A 880 -16.57 -55.07 20.03
CA GLU A 880 -17.28 -55.44 21.26
C GLU A 880 -16.42 -55.28 22.51
N LEU A 881 -15.13 -55.63 22.46
CA LEU A 881 -14.17 -55.35 23.53
C LEU A 881 -13.99 -53.84 23.81
N MET A 882 -14.16 -53.01 22.78
CA MET A 882 -14.12 -51.55 22.87
C MET A 882 -15.43 -50.91 23.39
N GLU A 883 -16.50 -51.70 23.56
CA GLU A 883 -17.85 -51.23 23.94
C GLU A 883 -18.33 -49.99 23.17
N LEU A 884 -18.18 -49.97 21.83
CA LEU A 884 -18.49 -48.79 21.01
C LEU A 884 -19.96 -48.35 21.12
N LYS A 885 -20.17 -47.18 21.74
CA LYS A 885 -21.49 -46.57 21.96
C LYS A 885 -21.60 -45.18 21.31
N SER A 886 -22.82 -44.76 21.00
CA SER A 886 -23.17 -43.37 20.66
C SER A 886 -24.67 -43.14 20.91
N THR A 887 -25.12 -41.88 20.89
CA THR A 887 -26.54 -41.53 20.98
C THR A 887 -27.08 -41.14 19.60
N PRO A 888 -28.23 -41.69 19.15
CA PRO A 888 -28.92 -41.21 17.96
C PRO A 888 -29.75 -39.93 18.23
N LYS A 889 -29.85 -39.50 19.49
CA LYS A 889 -30.58 -38.30 19.92
C LYS A 889 -29.65 -37.08 20.03
N GLY A 890 -30.23 -35.89 20.02
CA GLY A 890 -29.51 -34.61 20.11
C GLY A 890 -29.16 -34.04 18.74
N LEU A 891 -28.27 -33.04 18.74
CA LEU A 891 -27.77 -32.43 17.50
C LEU A 891 -26.75 -33.35 16.85
N THR A 892 -26.71 -33.32 15.51
CA THR A 892 -25.78 -34.12 14.73
C THR A 892 -24.35 -33.59 14.86
N GLU A 893 -23.42 -34.51 15.09
CA GLU A 893 -21.98 -34.29 14.96
C GLU A 893 -21.43 -35.32 13.97
N ALA A 894 -20.68 -34.85 12.97
CA ALA A 894 -20.14 -35.64 11.89
C ALA A 894 -18.72 -35.18 11.51
N VAL A 895 -17.94 -36.02 10.85
CA VAL A 895 -16.62 -35.68 10.31
C VAL A 895 -16.67 -35.61 8.78
N VAL A 896 -16.09 -34.56 8.20
CA VAL A 896 -15.93 -34.42 6.75
C VAL A 896 -14.82 -35.36 6.28
N ILE A 897 -15.16 -36.32 5.43
CA ILE A 897 -14.19 -37.25 4.85
C ILE A 897 -13.61 -36.71 3.54
N GLU A 898 -14.48 -36.17 2.67
CA GLU A 898 -14.08 -35.67 1.35
C GLU A 898 -15.06 -34.61 0.83
N SER A 899 -14.53 -33.62 0.11
CA SER A 899 -15.26 -32.47 -0.43
C SER A 899 -15.05 -32.35 -1.95
N THR A 900 -16.14 -32.14 -2.69
CA THR A 900 -16.21 -32.23 -4.15
C THR A 900 -17.19 -31.21 -4.75
N THR A 901 -17.01 -30.83 -6.02
CA THR A 901 -17.96 -29.95 -6.72
C THR A 901 -18.58 -30.66 -7.92
N VAL A 902 -19.90 -30.90 -7.89
CA VAL A 902 -20.63 -31.61 -8.95
C VAL A 902 -21.48 -30.64 -9.77
N GLN A 903 -21.32 -30.64 -11.09
CA GLN A 903 -22.09 -29.77 -11.99
C GLN A 903 -23.61 -30.03 -11.86
N GLY A 904 -24.40 -28.96 -11.70
CA GLY A 904 -25.86 -29.02 -11.55
C GLY A 904 -26.36 -29.29 -10.12
N VAL A 905 -25.60 -30.01 -9.29
CA VAL A 905 -25.94 -30.24 -7.86
C VAL A 905 -25.28 -29.20 -6.94
N GLY A 906 -24.06 -28.77 -7.30
CA GLY A 906 -23.25 -27.82 -6.55
C GLY A 906 -22.21 -28.49 -5.65
N LYS A 907 -21.88 -27.83 -4.54
CA LYS A 907 -20.89 -28.30 -3.55
C LYS A 907 -21.44 -29.49 -2.75
N MET A 908 -20.68 -30.57 -2.75
CA MET A 908 -21.02 -31.89 -2.21
C MET A 908 -19.93 -32.37 -1.25
N CYS A 909 -20.31 -32.90 -0.08
CA CYS A 909 -19.36 -33.46 0.89
C CYS A 909 -19.79 -34.83 1.38
N THR A 910 -18.85 -35.74 1.51
CA THR A 910 -19.01 -37.04 2.17
C THR A 910 -18.75 -36.85 3.67
N LEU A 911 -19.75 -37.14 4.50
CA LEU A 911 -19.67 -37.10 5.95
C LEU A 911 -19.79 -38.51 6.54
N ILE A 912 -19.21 -38.75 7.72
CA ILE A 912 -19.58 -39.87 8.60
C ILE A 912 -20.16 -39.27 9.88
N VAL A 913 -21.36 -39.71 10.26
CA VAL A 913 -22.05 -39.23 11.47
C VAL A 913 -21.45 -39.93 12.71
N ASN A 914 -20.92 -39.18 13.67
CA ASN A 914 -20.41 -39.73 14.93
C ASN A 914 -21.53 -39.84 15.98
N ARG A 915 -22.42 -38.84 16.03
CA ARG A 915 -23.48 -38.68 17.03
C ARG A 915 -24.69 -37.98 16.43
N GLY A 916 -25.87 -38.26 16.98
CA GLY A 916 -27.15 -37.72 16.51
C GLY A 916 -27.66 -38.44 15.27
N THR A 917 -28.70 -37.89 14.66
CA THR A 917 -29.28 -38.41 13.41
C THR A 917 -29.43 -37.27 12.42
N LEU A 918 -28.61 -37.26 11.37
CA LEU A 918 -28.63 -36.21 10.36
C LEU A 918 -29.93 -36.29 9.56
N LYS A 919 -30.66 -35.19 9.46
CA LYS A 919 -31.92 -35.10 8.70
C LYS A 919 -31.82 -34.09 7.56
N ARG A 920 -32.67 -34.28 6.55
CA ARG A 920 -32.84 -33.30 5.47
C ARG A 920 -33.27 -31.94 6.04
N ASN A 921 -32.73 -30.86 5.48
CA ASN A 921 -32.84 -29.47 5.96
C ASN A 921 -32.12 -29.12 7.27
N ALA A 922 -31.36 -30.04 7.88
CA ALA A 922 -30.43 -29.68 8.96
C ALA A 922 -29.45 -28.57 8.50
N VAL A 923 -29.07 -27.70 9.43
CA VAL A 923 -28.09 -26.63 9.20
C VAL A 923 -26.78 -27.03 9.85
N LEU A 924 -25.71 -27.14 9.07
CA LEU A 924 -24.40 -27.59 9.51
C LEU A 924 -23.37 -26.46 9.38
N VAL A 925 -22.46 -26.40 10.35
CA VAL A 925 -21.23 -25.60 10.31
C VAL A 925 -20.04 -26.55 10.31
N ALA A 926 -19.13 -26.41 9.36
CA ALA A 926 -17.89 -27.18 9.29
C ALA A 926 -16.73 -26.23 8.96
N GLY A 927 -15.68 -26.25 9.77
CA GLY A 927 -14.56 -25.31 9.66
C GLY A 927 -15.04 -23.86 9.58
N ASN A 928 -14.72 -23.20 8.46
CA ASN A 928 -15.05 -21.81 8.14
C ASN A 928 -16.21 -21.64 7.13
N THR A 929 -17.06 -22.66 6.96
CA THR A 929 -18.20 -22.66 6.03
C THR A 929 -19.46 -23.23 6.69
N TRP A 930 -20.61 -22.95 6.08
CA TRP A 930 -21.90 -23.47 6.53
C TRP A 930 -22.78 -23.88 5.34
N GLY A 931 -23.76 -24.74 5.62
CA GLY A 931 -24.69 -25.24 4.62
C GLY A 931 -25.99 -25.71 5.23
N ARG A 932 -27.06 -25.69 4.43
CA ARG A 932 -28.32 -26.36 4.77
C ARG A 932 -28.48 -27.57 3.87
N VAL A 933 -28.66 -28.74 4.46
CA VAL A 933 -28.72 -30.04 3.75
C VAL A 933 -29.92 -30.08 2.80
N LYS A 934 -29.70 -29.94 1.49
CA LYS A 934 -30.76 -29.94 0.46
C LYS A 934 -31.13 -31.35 -0.01
N SER A 935 -30.13 -32.21 -0.17
CA SER A 935 -30.25 -33.63 -0.49
C SER A 935 -29.17 -34.42 0.26
N MET A 936 -29.48 -35.68 0.54
CA MET A 936 -28.55 -36.66 1.11
C MET A 936 -28.61 -37.93 0.27
N VAL A 937 -27.46 -38.50 -0.01
CA VAL A 937 -27.28 -39.67 -0.88
C VAL A 937 -26.37 -40.67 -0.17
N ASP A 938 -26.70 -41.95 -0.23
CA ASP A 938 -25.86 -43.03 0.31
C ASP A 938 -24.63 -43.31 -0.59
N GLU A 939 -23.79 -44.24 -0.15
CA GLU A 939 -22.58 -44.71 -0.87
C GLU A 939 -22.86 -45.49 -2.17
N PHE A 940 -24.14 -45.80 -2.45
CA PHE A 940 -24.62 -46.52 -3.63
C PHE A 940 -25.38 -45.62 -4.62
N GLY A 941 -25.65 -44.36 -4.27
CA GLY A 941 -26.35 -43.38 -5.12
C GLY A 941 -27.85 -43.22 -4.83
N ASN A 942 -28.40 -43.88 -3.80
CA ASN A 942 -29.81 -43.75 -3.42
C ASN A 942 -30.03 -42.52 -2.52
N ASN A 943 -31.17 -41.85 -2.68
CA ASN A 943 -31.54 -40.74 -1.82
C ASN A 943 -31.99 -41.23 -0.44
N VAL A 944 -31.41 -40.69 0.63
CA VAL A 944 -31.76 -40.98 2.03
C VAL A 944 -32.37 -39.75 2.72
N ASN A 945 -33.29 -39.97 3.66
CA ASN A 945 -33.96 -38.88 4.40
C ASN A 945 -33.37 -38.65 5.79
N GLU A 946 -32.77 -39.68 6.39
CA GLU A 946 -32.14 -39.67 7.72
C GLU A 946 -30.87 -40.55 7.68
N ALA A 947 -29.81 -40.15 8.38
CA ALA A 947 -28.58 -40.93 8.55
C ALA A 947 -28.15 -40.94 10.04
N GLY A 948 -28.09 -42.13 10.64
CA GLY A 948 -27.71 -42.32 12.04
C GLY A 948 -26.19 -42.50 12.26
N PRO A 949 -25.75 -42.70 13.51
CA PRO A 949 -24.33 -42.86 13.84
C PRO A 949 -23.62 -43.96 13.03
N SER A 950 -22.34 -43.75 12.76
CA SER A 950 -21.44 -44.53 11.90
C SER A 950 -21.89 -44.69 10.43
N THR A 951 -22.94 -44.00 9.97
CA THR A 951 -23.41 -44.09 8.58
C THR A 951 -22.68 -43.05 7.71
N PRO A 952 -22.04 -43.45 6.59
CA PRO A 952 -21.50 -42.51 5.61
C PRO A 952 -22.63 -41.91 4.77
N VAL A 953 -22.57 -40.61 4.48
CA VAL A 953 -23.61 -39.90 3.72
C VAL A 953 -23.03 -38.75 2.91
N LYS A 954 -23.42 -38.64 1.63
CA LYS A 954 -23.05 -37.54 0.74
C LYS A 954 -24.13 -36.46 0.76
N ILE A 955 -23.78 -35.27 1.23
CA ILE A 955 -24.73 -34.16 1.40
C ILE A 955 -24.48 -33.02 0.41
N SER A 956 -25.56 -32.32 0.04
CA SER A 956 -25.51 -31.10 -0.78
C SER A 956 -26.02 -29.88 -0.02
N GLY A 957 -25.56 -28.69 -0.41
CA GLY A 957 -26.14 -27.42 0.05
C GLY A 957 -25.22 -26.45 0.80
N TRP A 958 -23.91 -26.71 0.79
CA TRP A 958 -22.88 -25.76 1.21
C TRP A 958 -22.92 -24.47 0.38
N LYS A 959 -22.56 -23.34 1.03
CA LYS A 959 -22.66 -22.00 0.46
C LYS A 959 -21.33 -21.56 -0.18
N ASP A 960 -20.48 -20.93 0.62
CA ASP A 960 -19.44 -20.02 0.11
C ASP A 960 -18.14 -20.73 -0.21
N VAL A 961 -17.71 -21.68 0.64
CA VAL A 961 -16.50 -22.51 0.44
C VAL A 961 -16.86 -23.98 0.70
N LEU A 962 -16.13 -24.92 0.11
CA LEU A 962 -16.17 -26.32 0.55
C LEU A 962 -15.56 -26.42 1.97
N PRO A 963 -16.08 -27.27 2.86
CA PRO A 963 -15.42 -27.58 4.12
C PRO A 963 -14.18 -28.45 3.86
N SER A 964 -13.15 -28.31 4.69
CA SER A 964 -11.91 -29.06 4.53
C SER A 964 -12.11 -30.51 4.98
N PRO A 965 -11.52 -31.51 4.29
CA PRO A 965 -11.41 -32.87 4.79
C PRO A 965 -10.78 -32.90 6.19
N GLY A 966 -11.43 -33.58 7.13
CA GLY A 966 -11.09 -33.61 8.55
C GLY A 966 -11.84 -32.61 9.44
N ASP A 967 -12.55 -31.63 8.87
CA ASP A 967 -13.38 -30.71 9.67
C ASP A 967 -14.53 -31.46 10.36
N THR A 968 -14.78 -31.14 11.64
CA THR A 968 -16.02 -31.55 12.32
C THR A 968 -17.19 -30.70 11.85
N ALA A 969 -18.21 -31.34 11.27
CA ALA A 969 -19.48 -30.75 10.94
C ALA A 969 -20.45 -30.85 12.14
N LEU A 970 -20.85 -29.70 12.66
CA LEU A 970 -21.73 -29.57 13.83
C LEU A 970 -23.08 -28.97 13.42
N GLU A 971 -24.18 -29.60 13.84
CA GLU A 971 -25.54 -29.10 13.60
C GLU A 971 -25.89 -27.93 14.52
N VAL A 972 -26.60 -26.94 13.96
CA VAL A 972 -27.05 -25.74 14.67
C VAL A 972 -28.52 -25.44 14.42
N GLU A 973 -29.16 -24.75 15.37
CA GLU A 973 -30.60 -24.51 15.40
C GLU A 973 -31.12 -23.63 14.25
N SER A 974 -30.28 -22.76 13.68
CA SER A 974 -30.69 -21.78 12.65
C SER A 974 -29.56 -21.33 11.73
N GLU A 975 -29.92 -20.88 10.52
CA GLU A 975 -28.98 -20.29 9.56
C GLU A 975 -28.31 -19.01 10.11
N GLU A 976 -29.00 -18.22 10.94
CA GLU A 976 -28.43 -17.04 11.58
C GLU A 976 -27.32 -17.40 12.58
N ARG A 977 -27.48 -18.49 13.33
CA ARG A 977 -26.45 -19.00 14.24
C ARG A 977 -25.25 -19.52 13.44
N ALA A 978 -25.50 -20.29 12.38
CA ALA A 978 -24.47 -20.79 11.48
C ALA A 978 -23.59 -19.67 10.90
N TRP A 979 -24.24 -18.61 10.39
CA TRP A 979 -23.56 -17.47 9.79
C TRP A 979 -22.69 -16.69 10.80
N LYS A 980 -23.19 -16.44 12.02
CA LYS A 980 -22.42 -15.76 13.09
C LYS A 980 -21.17 -16.55 13.50
N VAL A 981 -21.28 -17.87 13.63
CA VAL A 981 -20.15 -18.76 13.95
C VAL A 981 -19.08 -18.68 12.85
N VAL A 982 -19.49 -18.78 11.59
CA VAL A 982 -18.58 -18.70 10.44
C VAL A 982 -17.89 -17.33 10.36
N GLN A 983 -18.63 -16.23 10.56
CA GLN A 983 -18.03 -14.89 10.58
C GLN A 983 -16.96 -14.77 11.68
N LEU A 984 -17.26 -15.22 12.90
CA LEU A 984 -16.32 -15.17 14.03
C LEU A 984 -15.07 -16.03 13.79
N ARG A 985 -15.20 -17.20 13.15
CA ARG A 985 -14.06 -18.04 12.76
C ARG A 985 -13.21 -17.41 11.65
N GLN A 986 -13.85 -16.78 10.66
CA GLN A 986 -13.15 -16.03 9.61
C GLN A 986 -12.40 -14.80 10.18
N GLU A 987 -12.98 -14.07 11.13
CA GLU A 987 -12.30 -13.00 11.86
C GLU A 987 -11.06 -13.54 12.59
N LYS A 988 -11.20 -14.62 13.39
CA LYS A 988 -10.08 -15.29 14.09
C LYS A 988 -8.99 -15.78 13.12
N LEU A 989 -9.34 -16.23 11.91
CA LEU A 989 -8.36 -16.63 10.88
C LEU A 989 -7.62 -15.44 10.28
N ASN A 990 -8.35 -14.37 9.94
CA ASN A 990 -7.77 -13.14 9.37
C ASN A 990 -6.81 -12.44 10.34
N GLU A 991 -7.10 -12.46 11.65
CA GLU A 991 -6.19 -11.97 12.69
C GLU A 991 -4.86 -12.75 12.68
N LYS A 992 -4.90 -14.08 12.71
CA LYS A 992 -3.69 -14.93 12.64
C LYS A 992 -2.87 -14.70 11.36
N PHE A 993 -3.53 -14.63 10.21
CA PHE A 993 -2.87 -14.37 8.94
C PHE A 993 -2.16 -13.00 8.93
N ALA A 994 -2.76 -11.98 9.54
CA ALA A 994 -2.15 -10.67 9.67
C ALA A 994 -0.90 -10.69 10.58
N GLU A 995 -0.90 -11.50 11.64
CA GLU A 995 0.27 -11.71 12.51
C GLU A 995 1.42 -12.42 11.76
N GLU A 996 1.15 -13.51 11.05
CA GLU A 996 2.15 -14.24 10.24
C GLU A 996 2.78 -13.35 9.15
N VAL A 997 1.94 -12.59 8.43
CA VAL A 997 2.41 -11.61 7.43
C VAL A 997 3.29 -10.55 8.09
N TYR A 998 2.92 -10.05 9.27
CA TYR A 998 3.71 -9.07 10.02
C TYR A 998 5.10 -9.62 10.40
N GLU A 999 5.18 -10.85 10.93
CA GLU A 999 6.45 -11.51 11.26
C GLU A 999 7.35 -11.70 10.03
N SER A 1000 6.78 -12.11 8.89
CA SER A 1000 7.53 -12.27 7.63
C SER A 1000 8.16 -10.97 7.14
N ILE A 1001 7.45 -9.85 7.30
CA ILE A 1001 7.91 -8.51 6.93
C ILE A 1001 9.06 -8.05 7.85
N ASP A 1002 8.97 -8.29 9.16
CA ASP A 1002 10.03 -7.95 10.10
C ASP A 1002 11.27 -8.85 9.94
N ALA A 1003 11.12 -10.12 9.57
CA ALA A 1003 12.23 -10.99 9.20
C ALA A 1003 12.99 -10.49 7.95
N GLN A 1004 12.27 -10.12 6.88
CA GLN A 1004 12.86 -9.54 5.66
C GLN A 1004 13.59 -8.21 5.95
N ARG A 1005 13.05 -7.39 6.86
CA ARG A 1005 13.70 -6.14 7.31
C ARG A 1005 15.01 -6.40 8.03
N GLU A 1006 15.07 -7.39 8.91
CA GLU A 1006 16.30 -7.71 9.65
C GLU A 1006 17.34 -8.40 8.76
N GLU A 1007 16.95 -9.22 7.77
CA GLU A 1007 17.88 -9.75 6.76
C GLU A 1007 18.49 -8.62 5.91
N ALA A 1008 17.65 -7.71 5.39
CA ALA A 1008 18.12 -6.55 4.62
C ALA A 1008 19.08 -5.66 5.45
N ARG A 1009 18.81 -5.52 6.75
CA ARG A 1009 19.67 -4.84 7.70
C ARG A 1009 20.98 -5.57 7.94
N GLN A 1010 20.98 -6.90 8.04
CA GLN A 1010 22.18 -7.70 8.24
C GLN A 1010 23.08 -7.67 6.99
N ILE A 1011 22.51 -7.79 5.80
CA ILE A 1011 23.20 -7.58 4.52
C ILE A 1011 23.85 -6.19 4.47
N TYR A 1012 23.11 -5.16 4.88
CA TYR A 1012 23.65 -3.80 5.00
C TYR A 1012 24.86 -3.74 5.95
N LEU A 1013 24.76 -4.33 7.15
CA LEU A 1013 25.82 -4.32 8.16
C LEU A 1013 27.08 -5.07 7.69
N THR A 1014 26.92 -6.26 7.07
CA THR A 1014 28.03 -7.03 6.51
C THR A 1014 28.73 -6.27 5.37
N ASN A 1015 27.96 -5.65 4.46
CA ASN A 1015 28.53 -4.86 3.37
C ASN A 1015 29.24 -3.61 3.89
N ARG A 1016 28.69 -2.95 4.92
CA ARG A 1016 29.32 -1.83 5.62
C ARG A 1016 30.63 -2.24 6.30
N GLN A 1017 30.70 -3.42 6.91
CA GLN A 1017 31.93 -3.93 7.53
C GLN A 1017 33.02 -4.19 6.48
N LYS A 1018 32.71 -4.93 5.40
CA LYS A 1018 33.63 -5.18 4.27
C LYS A 1018 34.23 -3.89 3.67
N LEU A 1019 33.48 -2.79 3.68
CA LEU A 1019 33.94 -1.48 3.18
C LEU A 1019 34.81 -0.71 4.20
N ILE A 1020 34.61 -0.93 5.51
CA ILE A 1020 35.48 -0.41 6.58
C ILE A 1020 36.83 -1.13 6.54
N ASP A 1021 36.84 -2.45 6.37
CA ASP A 1021 38.05 -3.27 6.31
C ASP A 1021 38.91 -2.94 5.08
N ARG A 1022 38.28 -2.56 3.96
CA ARG A 1022 38.95 -1.99 2.76
C ARG A 1022 39.43 -0.53 2.93
N GLY A 1023 39.45 0.00 4.16
CA GLY A 1023 40.03 1.31 4.50
C GLY A 1023 39.23 2.55 4.08
N MET A 1024 38.03 2.40 3.49
CA MET A 1024 37.23 3.52 3.00
C MET A 1024 36.41 4.20 4.11
N ARG A 1025 37.02 5.16 4.81
CA ARG A 1025 36.45 5.84 5.99
C ARG A 1025 35.38 6.94 5.73
N TYR A 1026 34.84 7.06 4.51
CA TYR A 1026 33.91 8.15 4.13
C TYR A 1026 32.55 7.64 3.60
N GLY A 1027 31.47 7.96 4.32
CA GLY A 1027 30.09 7.54 3.99
C GLY A 1027 29.53 8.08 2.66
N SER A 1028 30.13 9.12 2.08
CA SER A 1028 29.77 9.61 0.75
C SER A 1028 30.15 8.65 -0.39
N THR A 1029 31.15 7.80 -0.18
CA THR A 1029 31.66 6.86 -1.20
C THR A 1029 30.87 5.55 -1.16
N ILE A 1030 30.58 5.04 0.04
CA ILE A 1030 29.76 3.84 0.29
C ILE A 1030 28.43 3.93 -0.47
N ARG A 1031 27.73 5.06 -0.30
CA ARG A 1031 26.43 5.32 -0.93
C ARG A 1031 26.49 5.42 -2.46
N ARG A 1032 27.68 5.64 -3.03
CA ARG A 1032 27.91 5.79 -4.47
C ARG A 1032 28.29 4.48 -5.17
N VAL A 1033 28.67 3.45 -4.41
CA VAL A 1033 28.85 2.08 -4.92
C VAL A 1033 27.49 1.39 -4.94
N TYR A 1034 26.80 1.35 -3.79
CA TYR A 1034 25.51 0.65 -3.63
C TYR A 1034 24.38 1.20 -4.54
N HIS A 1035 24.23 2.54 -4.64
CA HIS A 1035 23.29 3.16 -5.59
C HIS A 1035 23.85 3.30 -7.02
N LYS A 1036 24.94 2.61 -7.39
CA LYS A 1036 25.37 2.46 -8.78
C LYS A 1036 25.07 1.07 -9.32
N GLU A 1037 25.15 0.05 -8.47
CA GLU A 1037 24.64 -1.30 -8.75
C GLU A 1037 23.11 -1.31 -8.74
N ASN A 1038 22.46 -0.84 -7.66
CA ASN A 1038 21.00 -0.87 -7.52
C ASN A 1038 20.29 0.38 -8.09
N LYS A 1039 20.83 1.00 -9.15
CA LYS A 1039 20.22 2.20 -9.73
C LYS A 1039 19.23 1.85 -10.84
N LEU A 1040 17.99 1.55 -10.45
CA LEU A 1040 16.87 1.33 -11.38
C LEU A 1040 17.25 0.32 -12.49
N ARG A 1041 17.19 -0.98 -12.17
CA ARG A 1041 16.71 -1.91 -13.18
C ARG A 1041 15.39 -1.31 -13.68
N LYS A 1042 15.32 -1.01 -14.98
CA LYS A 1042 14.02 -0.75 -15.58
C LYS A 1042 13.23 -2.04 -15.42
N ASP A 1043 11.96 -1.90 -15.09
CA ASP A 1043 11.05 -3.02 -15.17
C ASP A 1043 10.78 -3.27 -16.65
N ASP A 1044 11.66 -4.06 -17.28
CA ASP A 1044 11.64 -4.37 -18.71
C ASP A 1044 10.56 -5.43 -19.04
N GLY A 1045 9.66 -5.74 -18.10
CA GLY A 1045 8.66 -6.81 -18.16
C GLY A 1045 9.24 -8.22 -18.04
N LYS A 1046 10.57 -8.36 -17.91
CA LYS A 1046 11.25 -9.64 -17.77
C LYS A 1046 11.47 -9.97 -16.29
N ARG A 1047 10.88 -11.08 -15.83
CA ARG A 1047 11.11 -11.65 -14.50
C ARG A 1047 12.61 -11.88 -14.29
N GLU A 1048 13.15 -11.55 -13.11
CA GLU A 1048 14.59 -11.71 -12.81
C GLU A 1048 15.04 -13.18 -12.80
N LYS A 1049 14.09 -14.11 -12.59
CA LYS A 1049 14.25 -15.55 -12.72
C LYS A 1049 13.21 -16.10 -13.69
N PRO A 1050 13.53 -17.15 -14.47
CA PRO A 1050 12.50 -17.94 -15.13
C PRO A 1050 11.58 -18.57 -14.08
N ALA A 1051 10.28 -18.47 -14.29
CA ALA A 1051 9.27 -19.02 -13.39
C ALA A 1051 8.20 -19.74 -14.22
N LEU A 1052 7.72 -20.88 -13.74
CA LEU A 1052 6.63 -21.66 -14.31
C LEU A 1052 5.34 -21.40 -13.50
N PRO A 1053 4.48 -20.45 -13.92
CA PRO A 1053 3.19 -20.23 -13.28
C PRO A 1053 2.19 -21.32 -13.70
N ILE A 1054 1.47 -21.89 -12.72
CA ILE A 1054 0.46 -22.92 -12.91
C ILE A 1054 -0.83 -22.59 -12.15
N ILE A 1055 -1.95 -23.05 -12.69
CA ILE A 1055 -3.26 -23.04 -12.04
C ILE A 1055 -3.75 -24.48 -11.93
N ILE A 1056 -4.23 -24.89 -10.76
CA ILE A 1056 -4.58 -26.28 -10.47
C ILE A 1056 -6.09 -26.41 -10.26
N ARG A 1057 -6.70 -27.37 -10.95
CA ARG A 1057 -8.14 -27.69 -10.85
C ARG A 1057 -8.30 -29.19 -10.67
N THR A 1058 -8.96 -29.60 -9.58
CA THR A 1058 -9.09 -30.99 -9.13
C THR A 1058 -10.55 -31.37 -8.94
N ASP A 1059 -10.85 -32.66 -8.87
CA ASP A 1059 -12.19 -33.19 -8.65
C ASP A 1059 -12.58 -33.21 -7.16
N VAL A 1060 -11.62 -33.53 -6.29
CA VAL A 1060 -11.77 -33.59 -4.83
C VAL A 1060 -10.67 -32.81 -4.11
N ASP A 1061 -11.01 -32.23 -2.95
CA ASP A 1061 -10.10 -31.38 -2.17
C ASP A 1061 -8.86 -32.11 -1.65
N GLY A 1062 -8.99 -33.39 -1.28
CA GLY A 1062 -7.85 -34.20 -0.87
C GLY A 1062 -6.80 -34.39 -1.97
N SER A 1063 -7.22 -34.43 -3.25
CA SER A 1063 -6.29 -34.47 -4.38
C SER A 1063 -5.58 -33.12 -4.58
N LEU A 1064 -6.28 -32.00 -4.34
CA LEU A 1064 -5.68 -30.65 -4.35
C LEU A 1064 -4.60 -30.49 -3.29
N GLU A 1065 -4.89 -30.92 -2.07
CA GLU A 1065 -3.96 -30.92 -0.95
C GLU A 1065 -2.73 -31.80 -1.23
N ALA A 1066 -2.94 -33.02 -1.72
CA ALA A 1066 -1.86 -33.95 -2.06
C ALA A 1066 -0.93 -33.39 -3.14
N ILE A 1067 -1.49 -32.87 -4.24
CA ILE A 1067 -0.71 -32.22 -5.30
C ILE A 1067 0.03 -31.00 -4.74
N THR A 1068 -0.64 -30.12 -4.00
CA THR A 1068 -0.04 -28.92 -3.41
C THR A 1068 1.12 -29.26 -2.46
N ASN A 1069 0.98 -30.32 -1.66
CA ASN A 1069 2.03 -30.78 -0.75
C ASN A 1069 3.23 -31.38 -1.51
N VAL A 1070 3.02 -32.07 -2.63
CA VAL A 1070 4.11 -32.52 -3.51
C VAL A 1070 4.82 -31.33 -4.16
N LEU A 1071 4.09 -30.32 -4.64
CA LEU A 1071 4.68 -29.13 -5.26
C LEU A 1071 5.47 -28.28 -4.24
N LYS A 1072 5.03 -28.21 -2.97
CA LYS A 1072 5.80 -27.59 -1.87
C LYS A 1072 7.16 -28.24 -1.59
N THR A 1073 7.41 -29.47 -2.07
CA THR A 1073 8.74 -30.10 -1.95
C THR A 1073 9.76 -29.53 -2.94
N TYR A 1074 9.31 -28.78 -3.95
CA TYR A 1074 10.17 -28.13 -4.93
C TYR A 1074 10.98 -27.00 -4.29
N ASN A 1075 12.31 -27.10 -4.33
CA ASN A 1075 13.21 -26.09 -3.76
C ASN A 1075 14.45 -25.92 -4.65
N ASN A 1076 14.24 -25.37 -5.85
CA ASN A 1076 15.32 -24.90 -6.72
C ASN A 1076 15.47 -23.38 -6.60
N LYS A 1077 16.71 -22.88 -6.62
CA LYS A 1077 17.00 -21.44 -6.52
C LYS A 1077 16.93 -20.72 -7.86
N GLU A 1078 16.97 -21.45 -8.96
CA GLU A 1078 17.23 -20.90 -10.30
C GLU A 1078 15.98 -20.82 -11.20
N VAL A 1079 15.10 -21.82 -11.15
CA VAL A 1079 13.76 -21.80 -11.76
C VAL A 1079 12.73 -21.83 -10.63
N ASP A 1080 11.73 -20.97 -10.70
CA ASP A 1080 10.66 -20.90 -9.70
C ASP A 1080 9.39 -21.63 -10.17
N LEU A 1081 8.64 -22.25 -9.25
CA LEU A 1081 7.41 -22.97 -9.53
C LEU A 1081 6.27 -22.30 -8.76
N GLN A 1082 5.46 -21.52 -9.48
CA GLN A 1082 4.48 -20.62 -8.85
C GLN A 1082 3.06 -21.15 -9.05
N ILE A 1083 2.39 -21.50 -7.95
CA ILE A 1083 0.94 -21.73 -7.96
C ILE A 1083 0.26 -20.35 -7.95
N VAL A 1084 -0.46 -20.02 -9.02
CA VAL A 1084 -1.20 -18.76 -9.16
C VAL A 1084 -2.59 -18.87 -8.52
N ASP A 1085 -3.24 -20.02 -8.72
CA ASP A 1085 -4.59 -20.33 -8.25
C ASP A 1085 -4.75 -21.87 -8.13
N ALA A 1086 -5.56 -22.33 -7.18
CA ALA A 1086 -5.71 -23.75 -6.84
C ALA A 1086 -7.05 -23.99 -6.10
N ASP A 1087 -7.99 -24.71 -6.73
CA ASP A 1087 -9.35 -24.91 -6.19
C ASP A 1087 -10.05 -26.14 -6.84
N VAL A 1088 -11.18 -26.58 -6.26
CA VAL A 1088 -11.86 -27.86 -6.55
C VAL A 1088 -13.05 -27.66 -7.48
N GLY A 1089 -12.94 -28.23 -8.67
CA GLY A 1089 -14.00 -28.30 -9.66
C GLY A 1089 -13.52 -28.07 -11.09
N VAL A 1090 -14.49 -28.05 -11.98
CA VAL A 1090 -14.32 -27.82 -13.42
C VAL A 1090 -13.80 -26.40 -13.69
N PRO A 1091 -12.79 -26.20 -14.57
CA PRO A 1091 -12.33 -24.86 -14.92
C PRO A 1091 -13.44 -24.02 -15.56
N ASN A 1092 -13.48 -22.73 -15.22
CA ASN A 1092 -14.40 -21.73 -15.75
C ASN A 1092 -13.66 -20.78 -16.74
N PRO A 1093 -14.39 -20.09 -17.65
CA PRO A 1093 -13.85 -19.03 -18.51
C PRO A 1093 -12.95 -18.01 -17.82
N GLU A 1094 -13.33 -17.55 -16.62
CA GLU A 1094 -12.59 -16.54 -15.83
C GLU A 1094 -11.16 -17.00 -15.49
N ILE A 1095 -10.95 -18.29 -15.29
CA ILE A 1095 -9.62 -18.87 -15.01
C ILE A 1095 -8.73 -18.85 -16.26
N VAL A 1096 -9.33 -18.91 -17.46
CA VAL A 1096 -8.58 -18.74 -18.72
C VAL A 1096 -8.09 -17.30 -18.89
N GLU A 1097 -8.83 -16.31 -18.38
CA GLU A 1097 -8.39 -14.91 -18.35
C GLU A 1097 -7.23 -14.69 -17.39
N VAL A 1098 -7.33 -15.23 -16.17
CA VAL A 1098 -6.22 -15.21 -15.20
C VAL A 1098 -5.00 -15.93 -15.79
N ALA A 1099 -5.18 -17.10 -16.40
CA ALA A 1099 -4.08 -17.83 -17.02
C ALA A 1099 -3.41 -17.06 -18.16
N ALA A 1100 -4.18 -16.35 -19.00
CA ALA A 1100 -3.65 -15.54 -20.09
C ALA A 1100 -2.82 -14.34 -19.59
N GLU A 1101 -3.26 -13.66 -18.52
CA GLU A 1101 -2.54 -12.50 -17.95
C GLU A 1101 -1.21 -12.91 -17.26
N PHE A 1102 -1.19 -14.06 -16.57
CA PHE A 1102 0.00 -14.54 -15.86
C PHE A 1102 0.95 -15.43 -16.71
N GLU A 1103 0.58 -15.71 -17.97
CA GLU A 1103 1.19 -16.73 -18.84
C GLU A 1103 1.20 -18.14 -18.20
N ALA A 1104 0.16 -18.45 -17.42
CA ALA A 1104 0.04 -19.67 -16.63
C ALA A 1104 -0.55 -20.85 -17.42
N LYS A 1105 -0.14 -22.07 -17.04
CA LYS A 1105 -0.74 -23.32 -17.55
C LYS A 1105 -1.84 -23.81 -16.61
N ILE A 1106 -2.95 -24.28 -17.18
CA ILE A 1106 -4.06 -24.85 -16.41
C ILE A 1106 -3.90 -26.37 -16.35
N ILE A 1107 -3.90 -26.92 -15.15
CA ILE A 1107 -3.72 -28.35 -14.87
C ILE A 1107 -5.03 -28.89 -14.32
N CYS A 1108 -5.67 -29.78 -15.08
CA CYS A 1108 -6.92 -30.44 -14.70
C CYS A 1108 -6.63 -31.86 -14.22
N PHE A 1109 -6.78 -32.12 -12.93
CA PHE A 1109 -6.58 -33.44 -12.34
C PHE A 1109 -7.93 -34.15 -12.12
N ASN A 1110 -8.13 -35.26 -12.84
CA ASN A 1110 -9.37 -36.05 -12.89
C ASN A 1110 -10.66 -35.25 -13.20
N VAL A 1111 -10.50 -34.05 -13.78
CA VAL A 1111 -11.57 -33.10 -14.11
C VAL A 1111 -11.74 -32.98 -15.63
N PRO A 1112 -12.98 -33.03 -16.16
CA PRO A 1112 -13.24 -32.81 -17.58
C PRO A 1112 -13.11 -31.32 -17.95
N ILE A 1113 -12.57 -31.04 -19.15
CA ILE A 1113 -12.47 -29.68 -19.70
C ILE A 1113 -13.76 -29.34 -20.46
N PRO A 1114 -14.50 -28.26 -20.12
CA PRO A 1114 -15.70 -27.87 -20.88
C PRO A 1114 -15.37 -27.41 -22.30
N PRO A 1115 -16.19 -27.74 -23.32
CA PRO A 1115 -15.95 -27.31 -24.70
C PRO A 1115 -15.79 -25.79 -24.86
N LYS A 1116 -16.55 -25.00 -24.09
CA LYS A 1116 -16.45 -23.52 -24.08
C LYS A 1116 -15.06 -23.04 -23.63
N VAL A 1117 -14.53 -23.65 -22.58
CA VAL A 1117 -13.22 -23.32 -21.99
C VAL A 1117 -12.09 -23.73 -22.94
N GLN A 1118 -12.24 -24.86 -23.62
CA GLN A 1118 -11.28 -25.31 -24.63
C GLN A 1118 -11.17 -24.36 -25.83
N VAL A 1119 -12.30 -23.85 -26.33
CA VAL A 1119 -12.32 -22.84 -27.41
C VAL A 1119 -11.64 -21.55 -26.96
N GLU A 1120 -12.02 -21.04 -25.78
CA GLU A 1120 -11.49 -19.79 -25.24
C GLU A 1120 -10.00 -19.86 -24.91
N ALA A 1121 -9.51 -21.00 -24.42
CA ALA A 1121 -8.09 -21.24 -24.21
C ALA A 1121 -7.30 -21.31 -25.53
N ALA A 1122 -7.88 -21.88 -26.60
CA ALA A 1122 -7.27 -21.86 -27.93
C ALA A 1122 -7.19 -20.44 -28.52
N GLU A 1123 -8.22 -19.62 -28.32
CA GLU A 1123 -8.21 -18.19 -28.72
C GLU A 1123 -7.15 -17.40 -27.96
N LYS A 1124 -7.08 -17.56 -26.63
CA LYS A 1124 -6.15 -16.85 -25.74
C LYS A 1124 -4.75 -17.49 -25.65
N ARG A 1125 -4.50 -18.60 -26.35
CA ARG A 1125 -3.25 -19.39 -26.39
C ARG A 1125 -2.80 -19.95 -25.03
N VAL A 1126 -3.75 -20.23 -24.14
CA VAL A 1126 -3.51 -20.85 -22.83
C VAL A 1126 -3.38 -22.36 -23.00
N GLN A 1127 -2.37 -22.97 -22.37
CA GLN A 1127 -2.21 -24.43 -22.34
C GLN A 1127 -3.06 -25.03 -21.21
N ILE A 1128 -3.90 -26.00 -21.54
CA ILE A 1128 -4.68 -26.80 -20.59
C ILE A 1128 -4.29 -28.26 -20.76
N GLU A 1129 -3.87 -28.90 -19.68
CA GLU A 1129 -3.42 -30.30 -19.67
C GLU A 1129 -4.23 -31.11 -18.66
N GLN A 1130 -4.63 -32.33 -19.04
CA GLN A 1130 -5.46 -33.20 -18.20
C GLN A 1130 -4.69 -34.44 -17.73
N PHE A 1131 -4.74 -34.73 -16.43
CA PHE A 1131 -4.08 -35.88 -15.81
C PHE A 1131 -5.04 -36.65 -14.92
N ASN A 1132 -4.96 -37.98 -14.92
CA ASN A 1132 -5.74 -38.85 -14.03
C ASN A 1132 -4.85 -39.64 -13.05
N VAL A 1133 -3.55 -39.38 -13.04
CA VAL A 1133 -2.52 -40.10 -12.28
C VAL A 1133 -1.42 -39.12 -11.86
N ILE A 1134 -1.16 -39.00 -10.55
CA ILE A 1134 -0.31 -37.94 -9.98
C ILE A 1134 1.16 -37.96 -10.46
N TYR A 1135 1.76 -39.14 -10.69
CA TYR A 1135 3.14 -39.23 -11.21
C TYR A 1135 3.29 -38.60 -12.58
N ARG A 1136 2.33 -38.83 -13.50
CA ARG A 1136 2.38 -38.27 -14.86
C ARG A 1136 2.32 -36.74 -14.86
N LEU A 1137 1.60 -36.17 -13.89
CA LEU A 1137 1.58 -34.73 -13.63
C LEU A 1137 2.96 -34.24 -13.12
N VAL A 1138 3.55 -34.94 -12.14
CA VAL A 1138 4.90 -34.60 -11.62
C VAL A 1138 5.96 -34.69 -12.72
N ASP A 1139 5.96 -35.74 -13.53
CA ASP A 1139 6.90 -35.91 -14.65
C ASP A 1139 6.70 -34.87 -15.76
N PHE A 1140 5.44 -34.52 -16.06
CA PHE A 1140 5.14 -33.41 -16.96
C PHE A 1140 5.72 -32.09 -16.44
N LEU A 1141 5.54 -31.80 -15.15
CA LEU A 1141 6.09 -30.61 -14.51
C LEU A 1141 7.62 -30.62 -14.47
N LYS A 1142 8.27 -31.76 -14.20
CA LYS A 1142 9.74 -31.91 -14.32
C LYS A 1142 10.21 -31.56 -15.73
N ASN A 1143 9.55 -32.10 -16.76
CA ASN A 1143 9.89 -31.85 -18.16
C ASN A 1143 9.68 -30.38 -18.56
N ASP A 1144 8.61 -29.73 -18.09
CA ASP A 1144 8.36 -28.31 -18.37
C ASP A 1144 9.29 -27.38 -17.59
N LEU A 1145 9.62 -27.69 -16.34
CA LEU A 1145 10.66 -26.99 -15.58
C LEU A 1145 12.02 -27.09 -16.29
N ASN A 1146 12.39 -28.27 -16.83
CA ASN A 1146 13.60 -28.45 -17.64
C ASN A 1146 13.59 -27.57 -18.91
N LYS A 1147 12.46 -27.48 -19.63
CA LYS A 1147 12.33 -26.57 -20.79
C LYS A 1147 12.49 -25.10 -20.39
N THR A 1148 11.91 -24.72 -19.25
CA THR A 1148 11.98 -23.35 -18.70
C THR A 1148 13.37 -23.01 -18.16
N TYR A 1149 14.19 -24.02 -17.82
CA TYR A 1149 15.55 -23.84 -17.29
C TYR A 1149 16.56 -23.38 -18.35
N GLY A 1150 16.45 -23.93 -19.57
CA GLY A 1150 17.36 -23.64 -20.69
C GLY A 1150 18.74 -24.33 -20.59
N PRO A 1151 19.48 -24.42 -21.71
CA PRO A 1151 20.85 -24.94 -21.72
C PRO A 1151 21.86 -23.93 -21.15
N ILE A 1152 22.99 -24.44 -20.65
CA ILE A 1152 24.15 -23.64 -20.24
C ILE A 1152 25.13 -23.47 -21.42
N GLU A 1153 25.76 -22.30 -21.50
CA GLU A 1153 26.90 -22.04 -22.38
C GLU A 1153 28.20 -22.48 -21.69
N GLU A 1154 28.88 -23.48 -22.25
CA GLU A 1154 30.18 -23.97 -21.79
C GLU A 1154 31.27 -23.55 -22.79
N MET A 1155 32.32 -22.88 -22.30
CA MET A 1155 33.43 -22.42 -23.13
C MET A 1155 34.52 -23.51 -23.24
N LYS A 1156 34.69 -24.06 -24.44
CA LYS A 1156 35.70 -25.06 -24.75
C LYS A 1156 36.92 -24.41 -25.43
N LEU A 1157 38.11 -24.59 -24.86
CA LEU A 1157 39.36 -24.08 -25.44
C LEU A 1157 39.68 -24.86 -26.74
N ILE A 1158 39.92 -24.13 -27.84
CA ILE A 1158 40.20 -24.67 -29.18
C ILE A 1158 41.58 -24.30 -29.74
N GLY A 1159 42.29 -23.38 -29.08
CA GLY A 1159 43.69 -23.07 -29.39
C GLY A 1159 44.28 -21.99 -28.50
N GLU A 1160 45.61 -21.90 -28.52
CA GLU A 1160 46.43 -20.98 -27.74
C GLU A 1160 47.57 -20.42 -28.61
N GLY A 1161 48.05 -19.23 -28.29
CA GLY A 1161 49.19 -18.58 -28.95
C GLY A 1161 49.71 -17.38 -28.18
N HIS A 1162 50.99 -17.02 -28.36
CA HIS A 1162 51.60 -15.88 -27.67
C HIS A 1162 51.85 -14.67 -28.58
N VAL A 1163 51.77 -13.47 -28.01
CA VAL A 1163 52.01 -12.22 -28.72
C VAL A 1163 53.50 -11.98 -28.89
N LEU A 1164 53.96 -11.91 -30.14
CA LEU A 1164 55.32 -11.52 -30.48
C LEU A 1164 55.50 -10.00 -30.37
N LYS A 1165 54.55 -9.21 -30.92
CA LYS A 1165 54.70 -7.75 -31.04
C LYS A 1165 53.39 -6.99 -31.23
N GLN A 1166 53.28 -5.83 -30.58
CA GLN A 1166 52.21 -4.87 -30.85
C GLN A 1166 52.54 -3.96 -32.05
N PHE A 1167 51.59 -3.82 -32.96
CA PHE A 1167 51.60 -2.85 -34.06
C PHE A 1167 50.54 -1.76 -33.85
N LEU A 1168 50.80 -0.54 -34.34
CA LEU A 1168 49.88 0.61 -34.26
C LEU A 1168 49.55 1.13 -35.67
N ILE A 1169 48.56 0.52 -36.32
CA ILE A 1169 48.16 0.86 -37.69
C ILE A 1169 47.14 2.02 -37.66
N ARG A 1170 47.22 2.97 -38.61
CA ARG A 1170 46.18 3.98 -38.78
C ARG A 1170 45.04 3.42 -39.64
N ASP A 1171 43.83 3.51 -39.11
CA ASP A 1171 42.58 3.29 -39.83
C ASP A 1171 42.33 4.42 -40.86
N ASN A 1172 41.48 4.17 -41.85
CA ASN A 1172 41.05 5.12 -42.89
C ASN A 1172 40.43 6.41 -42.31
N LYS A 1173 39.97 6.38 -41.06
CA LYS A 1173 39.47 7.54 -40.29
C LYS A 1173 40.55 8.24 -39.44
N GLY A 1174 41.83 7.93 -39.64
CA GLY A 1174 42.98 8.58 -39.00
C GLY A 1174 43.31 8.13 -37.56
N LYS A 1175 42.49 7.28 -36.94
CA LYS A 1175 42.75 6.73 -35.60
C LYS A 1175 43.82 5.65 -35.64
N LYS A 1176 44.74 5.64 -34.66
CA LYS A 1176 45.69 4.53 -34.44
C LYS A 1176 44.98 3.39 -33.71
N ARG A 1177 45.04 2.18 -34.26
CA ARG A 1177 44.49 0.94 -33.65
C ARG A 1177 45.65 0.00 -33.26
N PRO A 1178 45.63 -0.59 -32.06
CA PRO A 1178 46.56 -1.64 -31.67
C PRO A 1178 46.19 -2.98 -32.33
N ILE A 1179 47.19 -3.69 -32.84
CA ILE A 1179 47.07 -5.04 -33.41
C ILE A 1179 48.14 -5.92 -32.76
N ALA A 1180 47.76 -7.11 -32.32
CA ALA A 1180 48.69 -8.10 -31.79
C ALA A 1180 49.20 -9.00 -32.92
N GLY A 1181 50.49 -8.91 -33.24
CA GLY A 1181 51.18 -9.95 -34.02
C GLY A 1181 51.44 -11.14 -33.11
N THR A 1182 50.76 -12.25 -33.36
CA THR A 1182 50.63 -13.41 -32.46
C THR A 1182 51.06 -14.66 -33.20
N LEU A 1183 51.83 -15.54 -32.58
CA LEU A 1183 52.12 -16.88 -33.09
C LEU A 1183 51.13 -17.87 -32.48
N VAL A 1184 50.46 -18.69 -33.28
CA VAL A 1184 49.57 -19.74 -32.77
C VAL A 1184 50.43 -20.95 -32.34
N ASP A 1185 50.47 -21.24 -31.04
CA ASP A 1185 51.30 -22.31 -30.45
C ASP A 1185 50.67 -23.69 -30.60
N TRP A 1186 49.34 -23.78 -30.41
CA TRP A 1186 48.58 -25.00 -30.69
C TRP A 1186 47.11 -24.70 -30.99
N GLY A 1187 46.46 -25.58 -31.75
CA GLY A 1187 45.05 -25.46 -32.12
C GLY A 1187 44.78 -24.51 -33.29
N VAL A 1188 43.56 -23.97 -33.33
CA VAL A 1188 43.09 -23.12 -34.45
C VAL A 1188 42.46 -21.84 -33.89
N PHE A 1189 42.72 -20.73 -34.58
CA PHE A 1189 42.20 -19.40 -34.30
C PHE A 1189 41.16 -19.01 -35.38
N PRO A 1190 39.87 -19.39 -35.23
CA PRO A 1190 38.80 -18.97 -36.13
C PRO A 1190 38.20 -17.63 -35.71
N LYS A 1191 37.90 -16.75 -36.68
CA LYS A 1191 37.36 -15.40 -36.44
C LYS A 1191 36.04 -15.40 -35.64
N ALA A 1192 35.26 -16.47 -35.73
CA ALA A 1192 33.97 -16.60 -35.05
C ALA A 1192 34.08 -17.01 -33.57
N ALA A 1193 35.27 -17.40 -33.08
CA ALA A 1193 35.48 -17.76 -31.69
C ALA A 1193 35.57 -16.54 -30.77
N THR A 1194 35.37 -16.80 -29.47
CA THR A 1194 35.62 -15.82 -28.40
C THR A 1194 37.09 -15.90 -28.00
N TYR A 1195 37.79 -14.77 -27.96
CA TYR A 1195 39.21 -14.72 -27.62
C TYR A 1195 39.42 -14.14 -26.23
N ARG A 1196 40.29 -14.78 -25.44
CA ARG A 1196 40.75 -14.32 -24.14
C ARG A 1196 42.24 -13.98 -24.23
N VAL A 1197 42.65 -12.84 -23.70
CA VAL A 1197 44.05 -12.39 -23.67
C VAL A 1197 44.49 -12.31 -22.22
N ILE A 1198 45.55 -13.03 -21.85
CA ILE A 1198 46.09 -13.12 -20.50
C ILE A 1198 47.49 -12.48 -20.51
N SER A 1199 47.73 -11.49 -19.65
CA SER A 1199 49.10 -10.92 -19.58
C SER A 1199 49.98 -11.73 -18.65
N THR A 1200 51.11 -12.22 -19.18
CA THR A 1200 52.12 -12.96 -18.41
C THR A 1200 52.80 -12.12 -17.33
N LYS A 1201 52.64 -10.78 -17.36
CA LYS A 1201 53.17 -9.86 -16.33
C LYS A 1201 52.29 -9.73 -15.09
N THR A 1202 51.00 -10.03 -15.19
CA THR A 1202 50.04 -9.92 -14.07
C THR A 1202 49.31 -11.22 -13.77
N GLY A 1203 49.25 -12.16 -14.72
CA GLY A 1203 48.41 -13.36 -14.64
C GLY A 1203 46.91 -13.05 -14.80
N GLU A 1204 46.54 -11.83 -15.18
CA GLU A 1204 45.16 -11.37 -15.29
C GLU A 1204 44.68 -11.37 -16.76
N VAL A 1205 43.39 -11.64 -16.95
CA VAL A 1205 42.70 -11.51 -18.23
C VAL A 1205 42.58 -10.02 -18.59
N VAL A 1206 43.29 -9.59 -19.63
CA VAL A 1206 43.33 -8.23 -20.17
C VAL A 1206 42.14 -7.95 -21.08
N TYR A 1207 41.66 -8.98 -21.79
CA TYR A 1207 40.56 -8.91 -22.72
C TYR A 1207 39.83 -10.25 -22.82
N GLU A 1208 38.51 -10.20 -23.02
CA GLU A 1208 37.68 -11.35 -23.37
C GLU A 1208 36.56 -10.89 -24.30
N GLY A 1209 36.42 -11.50 -25.48
CA GLY A 1209 35.41 -11.12 -26.47
C GLY A 1209 35.77 -11.45 -27.93
N PRO A 1210 34.94 -11.01 -28.89
CA PRO A 1210 35.13 -11.30 -30.32
C PRO A 1210 36.23 -10.46 -30.97
N VAL A 1211 36.88 -11.02 -31.99
CA VAL A 1211 37.91 -10.32 -32.79
C VAL A 1211 37.30 -9.61 -34.00
N GLU A 1212 37.72 -8.36 -34.24
CA GLU A 1212 37.23 -7.55 -35.37
C GLU A 1212 37.74 -8.10 -36.70
N SER A 1213 39.03 -8.46 -36.74
CA SER A 1213 39.65 -9.10 -37.89
C SER A 1213 40.90 -9.90 -37.52
N LEU A 1214 41.08 -11.02 -38.21
CA LEU A 1214 42.33 -11.77 -38.30
C LEU A 1214 42.96 -11.45 -39.65
N LYS A 1215 44.25 -11.09 -39.64
CA LYS A 1215 44.99 -10.74 -40.86
C LYS A 1215 46.31 -11.50 -40.89
N LYS A 1216 46.50 -12.35 -41.90
CA LYS A 1216 47.79 -13.01 -42.17
C LYS A 1216 48.48 -12.21 -43.26
N GLU A 1217 49.69 -11.73 -42.97
CA GLU A 1217 50.45 -10.83 -43.86
C GLU A 1217 49.60 -9.63 -44.35
N ASN A 1218 49.15 -9.67 -45.61
CA ASN A 1218 48.33 -8.64 -46.23
C ASN A 1218 46.86 -9.02 -46.50
N GLU A 1219 46.44 -10.25 -46.18
CA GLU A 1219 45.09 -10.75 -46.45
C GLU A 1219 44.26 -11.00 -45.19
N PHE A 1220 42.94 -10.81 -45.29
CA PHE A 1220 42.01 -11.12 -44.22
C PHE A 1220 41.62 -12.60 -44.27
N VAL A 1221 41.79 -13.29 -43.15
CA VAL A 1221 41.59 -14.74 -43.05
C VAL A 1221 40.44 -15.07 -42.10
N THR A 1222 39.73 -16.17 -42.37
CA THR A 1222 38.64 -16.67 -41.52
C THR A 1222 39.15 -17.51 -40.36
N GLU A 1223 40.29 -18.19 -40.53
CA GLU A 1223 40.93 -19.02 -39.52
C GLU A 1223 42.45 -19.06 -39.72
N VAL A 1224 43.19 -19.37 -38.65
CA VAL A 1224 44.65 -19.58 -38.68
C VAL A 1224 45.00 -20.81 -37.84
N SER A 1225 45.77 -21.73 -38.41
CA SER A 1225 46.26 -22.94 -37.74
C SER A 1225 47.63 -22.72 -37.08
N THR A 1226 47.97 -23.62 -36.15
CA THR A 1226 49.28 -23.75 -35.46
C THR A 1226 50.51 -23.38 -36.31
N ASN A 1227 51.54 -22.82 -35.67
CA ASN A 1227 52.82 -22.40 -36.25
C ASN A 1227 52.72 -21.30 -37.33
N ASN A 1228 51.64 -20.52 -37.34
CA ASN A 1228 51.50 -19.36 -38.22
C ASN A 1228 51.37 -18.07 -37.42
N GLU A 1229 52.01 -17.01 -37.92
CA GLU A 1229 51.82 -15.65 -37.41
C GLU A 1229 50.50 -15.06 -37.91
N VAL A 1230 49.77 -14.38 -37.03
CA VAL A 1230 48.53 -13.66 -37.33
C VAL A 1230 48.48 -12.30 -36.64
N GLY A 1231 48.08 -11.28 -37.38
CA GLY A 1231 47.70 -9.98 -36.84
C GLY A 1231 46.26 -10.00 -36.36
N ILE A 1232 46.05 -9.97 -35.05
CA ILE A 1232 44.74 -9.96 -34.40
C ILE A 1232 44.35 -8.52 -34.06
N ALA A 1233 43.23 -8.04 -34.59
CA ALA A 1233 42.64 -6.75 -34.25
C ALA A 1233 41.40 -6.93 -33.36
N ILE A 1234 41.38 -6.22 -32.23
CA ILE A 1234 40.33 -6.32 -31.20
C ILE A 1234 39.46 -5.06 -31.22
N GLU A 1235 38.15 -5.23 -31.00
CA GLU A 1235 37.17 -4.15 -31.15
C GLU A 1235 37.28 -3.08 -30.03
N ASN A 1236 37.57 -1.84 -30.44
CA ASN A 1236 37.40 -0.55 -29.71
C ASN A 1236 37.72 -0.49 -28.19
N ASN A 1237 38.69 -1.26 -27.69
CA ASN A 1237 39.14 -1.20 -26.31
C ASN A 1237 40.63 -0.77 -26.24
N PRO A 1238 41.10 0.04 -25.27
CA PRO A 1238 42.49 0.53 -25.21
C PRO A 1238 43.44 -0.52 -24.61
N VAL A 1239 43.35 -1.76 -25.11
CA VAL A 1239 44.21 -2.89 -24.73
C VAL A 1239 45.65 -2.62 -25.20
N LYS A 1240 46.61 -2.87 -24.32
CA LYS A 1240 48.04 -2.87 -24.64
C LYS A 1240 48.54 -4.29 -24.60
N PHE A 1241 48.98 -4.79 -25.74
CA PHE A 1241 49.65 -6.08 -25.82
C PHE A 1241 51.13 -5.89 -25.50
N SER A 1242 51.64 -6.66 -24.55
CA SER A 1242 53.07 -6.89 -24.36
C SER A 1242 53.54 -8.01 -25.29
N PRO A 1243 54.84 -8.06 -25.60
CA PRO A 1243 55.48 -9.32 -25.94
C PRO A 1243 55.22 -10.35 -24.84
N ASP A 1244 55.05 -11.61 -25.24
CA ASP A 1244 54.80 -12.79 -24.40
C ASP A 1244 53.45 -12.79 -23.66
N ASP A 1245 52.47 -11.95 -24.01
CA ASP A 1245 51.08 -12.13 -23.54
C ASP A 1245 50.44 -13.35 -24.23
N ILE A 1246 49.64 -14.15 -23.52
CA ILE A 1246 48.97 -15.36 -24.04
C ILE A 1246 47.60 -14.99 -24.60
N ILE A 1247 47.20 -15.61 -25.71
CA ILE A 1247 45.90 -15.50 -26.35
C ILE A 1247 45.29 -16.90 -26.49
N GLU A 1248 44.12 -17.08 -25.92
CA GLU A 1248 43.31 -18.30 -25.98
C GLU A 1248 42.09 -18.08 -26.88
N ALA A 1249 41.71 -19.08 -27.67
CA ALA A 1249 40.50 -19.08 -28.48
C ALA A 1249 39.50 -20.12 -27.93
N TYR A 1250 38.25 -19.71 -27.74
CA TYR A 1250 37.17 -20.52 -27.16
C TYR A 1250 35.98 -20.67 -28.11
N GLU A 1251 35.50 -21.90 -28.24
CA GLU A 1251 34.21 -22.26 -28.83
C GLU A 1251 33.14 -22.32 -27.73
N VAL A 1252 31.93 -21.81 -28.01
CA VAL A 1252 30.80 -21.85 -27.07
C VAL A 1252 29.91 -23.04 -27.44
N VAL A 1253 29.83 -24.03 -26.55
CA VAL A 1253 29.00 -25.23 -26.70
C VAL A 1253 27.81 -25.13 -25.75
N MET A 1254 26.61 -25.43 -26.23
CA MET A 1254 25.40 -25.45 -25.39
C MET A 1254 25.14 -26.85 -24.83
N THR A 1255 25.12 -26.99 -23.51
CA THR A 1255 24.82 -28.25 -22.81
C THR A 1255 23.44 -28.18 -22.12
N PRO A 1256 22.56 -29.19 -22.28
CA PRO A 1256 21.25 -29.18 -21.64
C PRO A 1256 21.38 -29.38 -20.13
N ARG A 1257 20.47 -28.77 -19.36
CA ARG A 1257 20.49 -28.80 -17.90
C ARG A 1257 19.20 -29.37 -17.33
N GLU A 1258 19.32 -30.25 -16.34
CA GLU A 1258 18.19 -30.88 -15.67
C GLU A 1258 17.97 -30.31 -14.26
N VAL A 1259 16.70 -30.23 -13.87
CA VAL A 1259 16.28 -29.76 -12.56
C VAL A 1259 16.35 -30.91 -11.55
N ASN A 1260 17.18 -30.75 -10.53
CA ASN A 1260 17.31 -31.72 -9.43
C ASN A 1260 16.10 -31.63 -8.48
N TRP A 1261 14.96 -32.19 -8.91
CA TRP A 1261 13.76 -32.34 -8.09
C TRP A 1261 13.26 -33.79 -8.15
N ASN A 1262 13.42 -34.49 -7.03
CA ASN A 1262 12.81 -35.80 -6.79
C ASN A 1262 11.99 -35.68 -5.50
N PRO A 1263 10.65 -35.54 -5.59
CA PRO A 1263 9.80 -35.47 -4.40
C PRO A 1263 9.90 -36.79 -3.61
N PRO A 1264 9.98 -36.74 -2.27
CA PRO A 1264 10.12 -37.95 -1.45
C PRO A 1264 8.93 -38.89 -1.64
N GLY A 1265 9.25 -40.17 -1.86
CA GLY A 1265 8.27 -41.23 -2.07
C GLY A 1265 7.70 -41.35 -3.49
N PHE A 1266 8.34 -40.73 -4.50
CA PHE A 1266 8.05 -40.86 -5.94
C PHE A 1266 9.22 -41.49 -6.70
#